data_AF-G9YVQ6-F1
#
_entry.id   AF-G9YVQ6-F1
#
_cell.length_a   1.000
_cell.length_b   1.000
_cell.length_c   1.000
_cell.angle_alpha   90.00
_cell.angle_beta   90.00
_cell.angle_gamma   90.00
#
_symmetry.space_group_name_H-M   'P 1'
#
loop_
_entity.id
_entity.type
_entity.pdbx_description
1 polymer ?
#
loop_
_entity_poly.entity_id
_entity_poly.type
_entity_poly.pdbx_seq_one_letter_code
_entity_poly.pdbx_strand_id
1 'polypeptide(L)'
;MRRILKRFTGLFCVLALCLSLLPVSALATELPVDQTAEETETTTQPPEDADTPEPEEEVSTSAEGTVAQIGATSYATLDEAVNVAEDGATIELLADATSEGMFLSKKLVIQAANGLNKKPTITFIKNGIAMGYGAAGAPLTFKDVNIVMTGIGSTPATGEWNWMTICAGNGAKITLDNVKMTMDGTGVSKDNTQAIYFCGGNELNILNGSNLTIQNYPHNALSWNEGNECITNIVDSTFVSDGNRSGFTGTFDVNITNSKVKVINSRGNGSNGSHFIIKNSDVDFNNNGSHGLSAGELSIDNSTVNTKNNNGMGITVNNAFTVENGSIVTVTGNAGNSSYGYAAVRLYNNYPFTVDSTSELYIEDNNNTGLYVRQGNLTVEDGAVLKITGNKVSHSLLDGYGGGIYVGYGDNYDPAVILPADAIICNNHALVAGDDIYVSEGVSGPSLTFGKVGSGWTLDGGEGDCIDAIDGWYDDSEGARWEAHEEPYHAVEFTDFEPLTGFASATGLTALKAAHGLSPLEPGEETGWDTSKSKTATNLDSNFESDVTLSLPAAEEQLVTDVVFVLDKSTSATVEAKSLEMLRSLKDQLENTGAKINVGVVIFNAVANVANNGEFFDLATEYADIEAAIQQTLKSGTNMHAGLLAGKAMLDADTSVDSSRKYLILVSDGLTYYYCKGGNYDQAYTISSRNGGDTGTGGRNEQPNDGLSAWECKYSSDYVPENWASYFDAVKGVLDSEYTKYEYSLNDPNRPKTSDLDSEGSIPYVNRNGYPINVDLSLYNSNALYQEMSKEYHCYALKAESGVDSYGFGISFMDYLAGGETVDFADIQNDIYYLLDKGSYVVDEIGSGTDNKSNGYDFDFVNDIDRLALTVDGEVLDKTELIDPSFNDPYITSAYGFGFNDAANADESAYDFVLKYYAKGQDGASDECFVWEINVPVSNFAPVQLTYTVKLTNPQTAEGTYGQYDADGSENYSGLYTNNSATLYPVDSNSRPGQPENFRRPTVSYTIQTSRPDPGRPSHRPDRDDEPESLNTEDHVAYIIGYTDGTVRPEGDIARSEVATIFFRLLTDEAREAYWSQTNPYSDVASGDWYNNAISTLTSMGILDGYPDGTFRPTEPITRSEFTKIAVSFFEFTEGDFTYDGRFSDVEGTEWYVTFLAAAVEYGLIEGMPDGTFHPLDNITRAEACTIVNRTLGRAPHEAHLLPRGEMLTWPDNNTSAWYYAAMQEATNSHDYIWTEGEDTEAWTGRLTERDWAALERVWSDAHDAPGGEVMG
;
A
#
# COMPACT_ATOMS: atom_id res chain seq x y z
N MET A 1 -16.39 49.82 -23.45
CA MET A 1 -16.72 50.08 -22.01
C MET A 1 -15.56 50.66 -21.12
N ARG A 2 -14.28 50.63 -21.55
CA ARG A 2 -13.11 51.16 -20.80
C ARG A 2 -12.98 52.71 -20.80
N ARG A 3 -13.67 53.46 -21.69
CA ARG A 3 -13.73 54.94 -21.66
C ARG A 3 -14.73 55.52 -20.63
N ILE A 4 -15.64 54.72 -20.06
CA ILE A 4 -16.61 55.16 -19.03
C ILE A 4 -16.09 54.97 -17.60
N LEU A 5 -15.17 54.01 -17.38
CA LEU A 5 -14.65 53.68 -16.04
C LEU A 5 -13.62 54.69 -15.50
N LYS A 6 -12.94 55.46 -16.36
CA LYS A 6 -11.97 56.51 -15.95
C LYS A 6 -12.61 57.81 -15.44
N ARG A 7 -13.95 57.94 -15.41
CA ARG A 7 -14.67 59.11 -14.87
C ARG A 7 -15.45 58.87 -13.58
N PHE A 8 -15.45 57.66 -13.01
CA PHE A 8 -16.27 57.33 -11.84
C PHE A 8 -15.52 56.99 -10.54
N THR A 9 -14.19 56.93 -10.54
CA THR A 9 -13.33 56.70 -9.36
C THR A 9 -13.06 57.98 -8.57
N GLY A 10 -14.13 58.70 -8.22
CA GLY A 10 -14.02 59.97 -7.51
C GLY A 10 -15.24 60.33 -6.66
N LEU A 11 -16.06 59.37 -6.21
CA LEU A 11 -17.18 59.73 -5.33
C LEU A 11 -17.83 58.56 -4.56
N PHE A 12 -17.10 57.66 -3.90
CA PHE A 12 -17.72 56.76 -2.90
C PHE A 12 -16.73 56.36 -1.78
N CYS A 13 -16.07 57.35 -1.17
CA CYS A 13 -15.36 57.19 0.12
C CYS A 13 -16.19 57.67 1.32
N VAL A 14 -17.50 57.89 1.17
CA VAL A 14 -18.35 58.37 2.27
C VAL A 14 -19.75 57.77 2.11
N LEU A 15 -19.99 56.61 2.72
CA LEU A 15 -21.30 56.10 3.22
C LEU A 15 -21.29 54.55 3.24
N ALA A 16 -20.82 53.96 4.33
CA ALA A 16 -21.34 52.69 4.87
C ALA A 16 -20.65 52.39 6.21
N LEU A 17 -20.85 53.27 7.18
CA LEU A 17 -20.48 53.06 8.58
C LEU A 17 -21.69 53.51 9.39
N CYS A 18 -22.65 52.62 9.60
CA CYS A 18 -23.70 52.74 10.63
C CYS A 18 -24.49 51.43 10.75
N LEU A 19 -24.35 50.80 11.92
CA LEU A 19 -25.40 50.21 12.77
C LEU A 19 -26.33 49.11 12.17
N SER A 20 -26.76 48.05 12.86
CA SER A 20 -26.62 47.61 14.25
C SER A 20 -27.63 46.47 14.52
N LEU A 21 -27.30 45.58 15.46
CA LEU A 21 -28.20 44.95 16.45
C LEU A 21 -29.26 43.91 15.97
N LEU A 22 -29.00 42.63 16.31
CA LEU A 22 -29.77 41.69 17.19
C LEU A 22 -31.27 41.98 17.50
N PRO A 23 -32.04 41.06 18.13
CA PRO A 23 -32.17 39.58 18.11
C PRO A 23 -33.68 39.12 18.05
N VAL A 24 -33.99 37.85 18.43
CA VAL A 24 -35.18 37.37 19.21
C VAL A 24 -36.03 36.22 18.61
N SER A 25 -35.88 35.04 19.26
CA SER A 25 -36.87 34.06 19.79
C SER A 25 -38.02 33.51 18.92
N ALA A 26 -38.16 32.19 18.75
CA ALA A 26 -38.73 31.16 19.65
C ALA A 26 -40.28 31.05 19.64
N LEU A 27 -40.80 29.83 19.54
CA LEU A 27 -42.00 29.22 20.18
C LEU A 27 -42.07 27.75 19.67
N ALA A 28 -41.97 26.68 20.47
CA ALA A 28 -42.98 26.09 21.39
C ALA A 28 -44.27 25.69 20.63
N THR A 29 -44.93 24.54 20.77
CA THR A 29 -44.96 23.45 21.77
C THR A 29 -46.03 22.43 21.31
N GLU A 30 -46.01 21.25 21.94
CA GLU A 30 -47.16 20.39 22.31
C GLU A 30 -47.61 19.19 21.43
N LEU A 31 -47.65 18.05 22.14
CA LEU A 31 -48.28 16.74 21.86
C LEU A 31 -49.83 16.84 21.95
N PRO A 32 -50.61 15.79 21.58
CA PRO A 32 -50.94 14.73 22.57
C PRO A 32 -51.14 13.28 22.03
N VAL A 33 -50.73 12.31 22.87
CA VAL A 33 -51.39 11.04 23.32
C VAL A 33 -52.64 10.52 22.57
N ASP A 34 -52.65 9.27 22.07
CA ASP A 34 -53.10 8.03 22.78
C ASP A 34 -53.24 6.76 21.89
N GLN A 35 -52.86 5.59 22.46
CA GLN A 35 -53.38 4.20 22.32
C GLN A 35 -53.77 3.59 20.93
N THR A 36 -53.25 2.43 20.48
CA THR A 36 -53.41 1.06 21.05
C THR A 36 -52.57 0.01 20.28
N ALA A 37 -52.01 -0.96 21.02
CA ALA A 37 -51.81 -2.43 20.79
C ALA A 37 -51.33 -2.96 19.41
N GLU A 38 -50.49 -3.99 19.25
CA GLU A 38 -50.06 -5.11 20.12
C GLU A 38 -48.84 -5.80 19.46
N GLU A 39 -47.93 -6.34 20.27
CA GLU A 39 -46.77 -7.17 19.90
C GLU A 39 -47.16 -8.66 19.80
N THR A 40 -46.50 -9.43 18.92
CA THR A 40 -46.61 -10.90 18.86
C THR A 40 -45.25 -11.56 19.08
N GLU A 41 -45.01 -12.06 20.29
CA GLU A 41 -44.03 -13.11 20.62
C GLU A 41 -44.70 -14.48 20.55
N THR A 42 -44.04 -15.45 19.93
CA THR A 42 -44.48 -16.85 19.88
C THR A 42 -43.86 -17.67 21.00
N THR A 43 -44.66 -17.96 22.04
CA THR A 43 -44.42 -19.02 23.03
C THR A 43 -45.59 -19.99 22.97
N THR A 44 -45.32 -21.28 22.73
CA THR A 44 -46.35 -22.32 22.72
C THR A 44 -46.28 -23.14 24.01
N GLN A 45 -47.25 -22.89 24.90
CA GLN A 45 -47.71 -23.84 25.92
C GLN A 45 -49.19 -24.21 25.65
N PRO A 46 -49.64 -25.39 26.13
CA PRO A 46 -50.76 -26.15 25.57
C PRO A 46 -52.14 -25.73 26.12
N PRO A 47 -53.25 -26.08 25.44
CA PRO A 47 -54.60 -25.72 25.89
C PRO A 47 -55.27 -26.80 26.76
N GLU A 48 -56.09 -26.35 27.71
CA GLU A 48 -57.09 -27.14 28.44
C GLU A 48 -58.52 -26.91 27.87
N ASP A 49 -59.25 -28.02 27.81
CA ASP A 49 -60.70 -28.25 27.89
C ASP A 49 -61.70 -27.75 26.81
N ALA A 50 -62.22 -28.74 26.07
CA ALA A 50 -63.64 -28.82 25.68
C ALA A 50 -64.12 -30.28 25.63
N ASP A 51 -64.86 -30.66 26.68
CA ASP A 51 -66.02 -31.57 26.78
C ASP A 51 -66.42 -32.42 25.55
N THR A 52 -66.31 -33.77 25.64
CA THR A 52 -67.27 -34.79 25.12
C THR A 52 -66.82 -36.23 25.51
N PRO A 53 -67.72 -37.24 25.48
CA PRO A 53 -68.08 -38.06 26.65
C PRO A 53 -67.23 -39.31 26.89
N GLU A 54 -67.28 -39.79 28.13
CA GLU A 54 -66.75 -41.07 28.61
C GLU A 54 -67.09 -42.26 27.70
N PRO A 55 -66.10 -43.13 27.42
CA PRO A 55 -66.32 -44.55 27.26
C PRO A 55 -65.65 -45.31 28.42
N GLU A 56 -66.51 -45.92 29.22
CA GLU A 56 -66.35 -47.12 30.05
C GLU A 56 -64.91 -47.68 30.19
N GLU A 57 -64.35 -47.48 31.38
CA GLU A 57 -63.21 -48.25 31.90
C GLU A 57 -63.55 -49.74 31.97
N GLU A 58 -62.89 -50.57 31.16
CA GLU A 58 -62.61 -51.95 31.57
C GLU A 58 -61.23 -51.99 32.25
N VAL A 59 -61.28 -51.90 33.59
CA VAL A 59 -60.17 -52.18 34.49
C VAL A 59 -59.86 -53.68 34.43
N SER A 60 -58.72 -54.03 33.82
CA SER A 60 -58.05 -55.30 34.08
C SER A 60 -57.08 -55.09 35.24
N THR A 61 -57.56 -55.38 36.45
CA THR A 61 -56.81 -55.37 37.70
C THR A 61 -55.64 -56.36 37.64
N SER A 62 -54.40 -55.87 37.59
CA SER A 62 -53.24 -56.65 38.04
C SER A 62 -53.39 -56.92 39.54
N ALA A 63 -53.16 -58.16 39.98
CA ALA A 63 -53.27 -58.56 41.37
C ALA A 63 -52.48 -57.60 42.30
N GLU A 64 -53.17 -57.05 43.31
CA GLU A 64 -52.60 -56.11 44.30
C GLU A 64 -51.24 -56.61 44.81
N GLY A 65 -50.19 -55.82 44.54
CA GLY A 65 -48.85 -56.03 45.09
C GLY A 65 -47.85 -56.80 44.21
N THR A 66 -48.17 -57.14 42.96
CA THR A 66 -47.21 -57.78 42.03
C THR A 66 -46.63 -56.79 41.03
N VAL A 67 -45.31 -56.80 40.84
CA VAL A 67 -44.59 -55.82 39.97
C VAL A 67 -43.87 -56.48 38.80
N ALA A 68 -43.61 -57.78 38.88
CA ALA A 68 -42.90 -58.54 37.85
C ALA A 68 -43.54 -59.92 37.64
N GLN A 69 -43.40 -60.50 36.45
CA GLN A 69 -43.82 -61.87 36.15
C GLN A 69 -42.81 -62.62 35.27
N ILE A 70 -42.76 -63.94 35.43
CA ILE A 70 -42.01 -64.87 34.57
C ILE A 70 -42.98 -65.95 34.11
N GLY A 71 -43.32 -65.95 32.82
CA GLY A 71 -44.42 -66.75 32.30
C GLY A 71 -45.72 -66.41 33.02
N ALA A 72 -46.35 -67.39 33.68
CA ALA A 72 -47.59 -67.18 34.45
C ALA A 72 -47.36 -66.91 35.95
N THR A 73 -46.11 -66.84 36.42
CA THR A 73 -45.78 -66.66 37.84
C THR A 73 -45.49 -65.19 38.13
N SER A 74 -46.23 -64.59 39.06
CA SER A 74 -46.06 -63.18 39.46
C SER A 74 -45.24 -63.06 40.76
N TYR A 75 -44.51 -61.96 40.89
CA TYR A 75 -43.60 -61.65 41.99
C TYR A 75 -43.89 -60.28 42.58
N ALA A 76 -43.70 -60.14 43.89
CA ALA A 76 -43.97 -58.89 44.60
C ALA A 76 -42.86 -57.85 44.42
N THR A 77 -41.64 -58.30 44.10
CA THR A 77 -40.50 -57.42 43.81
C THR A 77 -39.74 -57.88 42.56
N LEU A 78 -39.03 -56.96 41.91
CA LEU A 78 -38.13 -57.30 40.81
C LEU A 78 -36.99 -58.20 41.28
N ASP A 79 -36.44 -57.96 42.47
CA ASP A 79 -35.33 -58.76 43.02
C ASP A 79 -35.74 -60.22 43.26
N GLU A 80 -36.97 -60.48 43.71
CA GLU A 80 -37.51 -61.85 43.81
C GLU A 80 -37.55 -62.55 42.45
N ALA A 81 -38.07 -61.87 41.43
CA ALA A 81 -38.13 -62.39 40.06
C ALA A 81 -36.73 -62.67 39.51
N VAL A 82 -35.80 -61.72 39.65
CA VAL A 82 -34.40 -61.85 39.23
C VAL A 82 -33.73 -63.02 39.94
N ASN A 83 -33.96 -63.24 41.23
CA ASN A 83 -33.34 -64.34 41.98
C ASN A 83 -33.80 -65.72 41.49
N VAL A 84 -35.10 -65.91 41.22
CA VAL A 84 -35.63 -67.23 40.82
C VAL A 84 -35.59 -67.49 39.31
N ALA A 85 -35.37 -66.46 38.49
CA ALA A 85 -35.31 -66.59 37.03
C ALA A 85 -34.30 -67.66 36.58
N GLU A 86 -34.65 -68.46 35.59
CA GLU A 86 -33.70 -69.39 34.95
C GLU A 86 -32.78 -68.64 33.96
N ASP A 87 -31.68 -69.27 33.53
CA ASP A 87 -30.80 -68.70 32.51
C ASP A 87 -31.55 -68.51 31.19
N GLY A 88 -31.57 -67.28 30.68
CA GLY A 88 -32.30 -66.88 29.47
C GLY A 88 -33.76 -66.49 29.70
N ALA A 89 -34.21 -66.41 30.96
CA ALA A 89 -35.58 -66.02 31.26
C ALA A 89 -35.88 -64.57 30.90
N THR A 90 -37.14 -64.32 30.51
CA THR A 90 -37.71 -62.98 30.34
C THR A 90 -38.58 -62.65 31.56
N ILE A 91 -38.30 -61.52 32.19
CA ILE A 91 -39.05 -60.94 33.29
C ILE A 91 -39.86 -59.79 32.70
N GLU A 92 -41.19 -59.88 32.76
CA GLU A 92 -42.08 -58.80 32.34
C GLU A 92 -42.47 -57.95 33.56
N LEU A 93 -42.23 -56.65 33.49
CA LEU A 93 -42.64 -55.67 34.49
C LEU A 93 -44.09 -55.27 34.24
N LEU A 94 -44.91 -55.40 35.29
CA LEU A 94 -46.33 -55.04 35.28
C LEU A 94 -46.56 -53.61 35.78
N ALA A 95 -45.62 -53.05 36.54
CA ALA A 95 -45.68 -51.72 37.14
C ALA A 95 -44.26 -51.19 37.43
N ASP A 96 -44.17 -49.96 37.94
CA ASP A 96 -42.91 -49.40 38.46
C ASP A 96 -42.36 -50.31 39.58
N ALA A 97 -41.04 -50.55 39.58
CA ALA A 97 -40.38 -51.49 40.48
C ALA A 97 -39.13 -50.87 41.12
N THR A 98 -38.79 -51.33 42.31
CA THR A 98 -37.52 -51.01 42.97
C THR A 98 -36.59 -52.21 42.96
N SER A 99 -35.29 -51.95 43.00
CA SER A 99 -34.23 -52.96 43.12
C SER A 99 -33.20 -52.54 44.17
N GLU A 100 -32.87 -53.44 45.09
CA GLU A 100 -31.77 -53.27 46.06
C GLU A 100 -30.38 -53.46 45.39
N GLY A 101 -30.37 -53.90 44.12
CA GLY A 101 -29.19 -54.13 43.29
C GLY A 101 -29.11 -55.57 42.77
N MET A 102 -28.46 -55.74 41.61
CA MET A 102 -28.45 -57.02 40.89
C MET A 102 -27.04 -57.63 40.84
N PHE A 103 -26.93 -58.91 41.21
CA PHE A 103 -25.72 -59.70 41.04
C PHE A 103 -26.02 -60.87 40.09
N LEU A 104 -25.56 -60.76 38.85
CA LEU A 104 -25.97 -61.62 37.74
C LEU A 104 -24.86 -62.59 37.31
N SER A 105 -25.20 -63.86 37.27
CA SER A 105 -24.41 -64.95 36.67
C SER A 105 -25.14 -65.67 35.54
N LYS A 106 -26.29 -65.14 35.11
CA LYS A 106 -27.22 -65.73 34.14
C LYS A 106 -27.78 -64.68 33.18
N LYS A 107 -28.15 -65.12 31.99
CA LYS A 107 -28.77 -64.34 30.92
C LYS A 107 -30.17 -63.91 31.33
N LEU A 108 -30.51 -62.63 31.18
CA LEU A 108 -31.84 -62.12 31.50
C LEU A 108 -32.31 -61.06 30.50
N VAL A 109 -33.61 -61.08 30.23
CA VAL A 109 -34.33 -59.97 29.59
C VAL A 109 -35.32 -59.42 30.62
N ILE A 110 -35.27 -58.11 30.89
CA ILE A 110 -36.22 -57.40 31.73
C ILE A 110 -36.95 -56.40 30.82
N GLN A 111 -38.25 -56.61 30.63
CA GLN A 111 -39.03 -55.83 29.67
C GLN A 111 -40.36 -55.36 30.25
N ALA A 112 -40.98 -54.35 29.64
CA ALA A 112 -42.37 -54.01 29.94
C ALA A 112 -43.32 -55.13 29.52
N ALA A 113 -44.36 -55.39 30.32
CA ALA A 113 -45.46 -56.25 29.89
C ALA A 113 -46.26 -55.60 28.76
N ASN A 114 -46.83 -56.44 27.88
CA ASN A 114 -47.67 -55.95 26.79
C ASN A 114 -48.94 -55.26 27.31
N GLY A 115 -49.30 -54.14 26.70
CA GLY A 115 -50.54 -53.41 27.00
C GLY A 115 -50.46 -52.37 28.11
N LEU A 116 -49.26 -52.03 28.59
CA LEU A 116 -49.08 -50.94 29.56
C LEU A 116 -49.23 -49.55 28.90
N ASN A 117 -49.95 -48.64 29.56
CA ASN A 117 -50.16 -47.26 29.09
C ASN A 117 -48.90 -46.37 29.23
N LYS A 118 -47.91 -46.80 30.02
CA LYS A 118 -46.62 -46.12 30.22
C LYS A 118 -45.51 -47.16 30.43
N LYS A 119 -44.29 -46.82 30.03
CA LYS A 119 -43.10 -47.64 30.33
C LYS A 119 -42.89 -47.71 31.86
N PRO A 120 -42.75 -48.91 32.44
CA PRO A 120 -42.46 -49.04 33.86
C PRO A 120 -41.03 -48.58 34.16
N THR A 121 -40.84 -48.02 35.35
CA THR A 121 -39.55 -47.50 35.84
C THR A 121 -38.94 -48.44 36.86
N ILE A 122 -37.66 -48.76 36.69
CA ILE A 122 -36.84 -49.50 37.64
C ILE A 122 -35.98 -48.50 38.42
N THR A 123 -36.26 -48.33 39.71
CA THR A 123 -35.48 -47.46 40.59
C THR A 123 -34.54 -48.30 41.45
N PHE A 124 -33.24 -48.17 41.24
CA PHE A 124 -32.24 -48.78 42.12
C PHE A 124 -32.08 -47.91 43.36
N ILE A 125 -32.20 -48.51 44.55
CA ILE A 125 -32.26 -47.77 45.83
C ILE A 125 -31.06 -48.01 46.75
N LYS A 126 -30.17 -48.95 46.43
CA LYS A 126 -29.03 -49.28 47.29
C LYS A 126 -27.74 -49.58 46.54
N ASN A 127 -27.73 -50.62 45.70
CA ASN A 127 -26.60 -50.97 44.86
C ASN A 127 -27.01 -51.00 43.39
N GLY A 128 -26.06 -50.91 42.47
CA GLY A 128 -26.29 -51.06 41.04
C GLY A 128 -26.18 -52.51 40.58
N ILE A 129 -25.43 -52.76 39.50
CA ILE A 129 -25.42 -54.05 38.78
C ILE A 129 -23.99 -54.61 38.74
N ALA A 130 -23.83 -55.87 39.12
CA ALA A 130 -22.60 -56.64 38.93
C ALA A 130 -22.87 -57.89 38.09
N MET A 131 -22.08 -58.12 37.04
CA MET A 131 -22.25 -59.26 36.13
C MET A 131 -20.97 -60.09 35.99
N GLY A 132 -21.07 -61.42 35.95
CA GLY A 132 -19.96 -62.28 35.51
C GLY A 132 -18.77 -62.43 36.48
N TYR A 133 -18.96 -62.22 37.79
CA TYR A 133 -17.91 -62.48 38.78
C TYR A 133 -17.61 -63.99 38.88
N GLY A 134 -16.51 -64.44 38.26
CA GLY A 134 -16.05 -65.83 38.30
C GLY A 134 -16.79 -66.83 37.38
N ALA A 135 -17.62 -66.35 36.45
CA ALA A 135 -18.34 -67.16 35.44
C ALA A 135 -18.36 -66.44 34.09
N ALA A 136 -18.50 -67.19 32.98
CA ALA A 136 -18.52 -66.63 31.63
C ALA A 136 -19.75 -65.71 31.41
N GLY A 137 -19.51 -64.56 30.76
CA GLY A 137 -20.43 -63.45 30.51
C GLY A 137 -21.93 -63.71 30.53
N ALA A 138 -22.64 -62.92 31.35
CA ALA A 138 -24.10 -62.96 31.50
C ALA A 138 -24.75 -61.76 30.77
N PRO A 139 -25.34 -61.96 29.58
CA PRO A 139 -26.14 -60.95 28.89
C PRO A 139 -27.34 -60.44 29.72
N LEU A 140 -27.49 -59.12 29.82
CA LEU A 140 -28.65 -58.44 30.40
C LEU A 140 -29.27 -57.50 29.37
N THR A 141 -30.54 -57.69 29.04
CA THR A 141 -31.30 -56.78 28.18
C THR A 141 -32.38 -56.09 28.99
N PHE A 142 -32.41 -54.76 28.93
CA PHE A 142 -33.56 -53.96 29.33
C PHE A 142 -34.31 -53.53 28.07
N LYS A 143 -35.63 -53.71 28.05
CA LYS A 143 -36.44 -53.39 26.87
C LYS A 143 -37.74 -52.67 27.22
N ASP A 144 -38.00 -51.54 26.58
CA ASP A 144 -39.23 -50.75 26.76
C ASP A 144 -39.48 -50.30 28.22
N VAL A 145 -38.41 -50.07 29.00
CA VAL A 145 -38.47 -49.64 30.41
C VAL A 145 -37.69 -48.34 30.65
N ASN A 146 -37.92 -47.70 31.79
CA ASN A 146 -37.05 -46.63 32.31
C ASN A 146 -36.20 -47.15 33.47
N ILE A 147 -35.01 -46.60 33.66
CA ILE A 147 -34.09 -46.99 34.72
C ILE A 147 -33.54 -45.73 35.41
N VAL A 148 -33.58 -45.70 36.74
CA VAL A 148 -33.07 -44.60 37.56
C VAL A 148 -32.10 -45.12 38.60
N MET A 149 -30.90 -44.55 38.62
CA MET A 149 -29.84 -44.82 39.59
C MET A 149 -29.30 -43.50 40.15
N THR A 150 -29.91 -42.97 41.21
CA THR A 150 -29.49 -41.72 41.86
C THR A 150 -28.72 -42.00 43.14
N GLY A 151 -27.52 -41.44 43.28
CA GLY A 151 -26.66 -41.63 44.45
C GLY A 151 -26.11 -43.05 44.59
N ILE A 152 -26.23 -43.89 43.56
CA ILE A 152 -25.76 -45.27 43.57
C ILE A 152 -24.29 -45.27 43.18
N GLY A 153 -23.44 -45.84 44.03
CA GLY A 153 -21.99 -45.86 43.84
C GLY A 153 -21.31 -47.16 44.29
N SER A 154 -22.07 -48.24 44.37
CA SER A 154 -21.56 -49.57 44.69
C SER A 154 -22.39 -50.65 44.00
N THR A 155 -21.81 -51.82 43.85
CA THR A 155 -22.52 -53.02 43.37
C THR A 155 -22.79 -54.00 44.53
N PRO A 156 -23.68 -54.99 44.36
CA PRO A 156 -23.92 -56.00 45.39
C PRO A 156 -22.75 -56.97 45.63
N ALA A 157 -21.68 -56.90 44.81
CA ALA A 157 -20.52 -57.77 44.95
C ALA A 157 -19.70 -57.41 46.20
N THR A 158 -19.58 -58.34 47.15
CA THR A 158 -18.78 -58.11 48.37
C THR A 158 -17.28 -58.29 48.08
N GLY A 159 -16.54 -57.19 47.93
CA GLY A 159 -15.08 -57.19 47.76
C GLY A 159 -14.59 -56.22 46.68
N GLU A 160 -14.16 -56.78 45.54
CA GLU A 160 -13.32 -56.14 44.50
C GLU A 160 -14.05 -55.13 43.60
N TRP A 161 -15.39 -55.15 43.54
CA TRP A 161 -16.19 -54.32 42.62
C TRP A 161 -17.14 -53.34 43.31
N ASN A 162 -16.82 -52.94 44.55
CA ASN A 162 -17.68 -52.04 45.33
C ASN A 162 -17.51 -50.54 45.00
N TRP A 163 -16.67 -50.21 44.01
CA TRP A 163 -16.28 -48.85 43.62
C TRP A 163 -16.85 -48.47 42.25
N MET A 164 -17.88 -49.17 41.77
CA MET A 164 -18.60 -48.85 40.54
C MET A 164 -20.12 -49.00 40.74
N THR A 165 -20.90 -48.39 39.87
CA THR A 165 -22.37 -48.56 39.85
C THR A 165 -22.77 -49.76 39.01
N ILE A 166 -22.18 -49.89 37.82
CA ILE A 166 -22.33 -51.05 36.95
C ILE A 166 -20.94 -51.60 36.69
N CYS A 167 -20.77 -52.90 36.92
CA CYS A 167 -19.53 -53.59 36.61
C CYS A 167 -19.79 -54.94 35.98
N ALA A 168 -18.86 -55.37 35.14
CA ALA A 168 -18.90 -56.70 34.55
C ALA A 168 -17.51 -57.32 34.41
N GLY A 169 -17.42 -58.63 34.72
CA GLY A 169 -16.28 -59.48 34.36
C GLY A 169 -16.18 -59.66 32.85
N ASN A 170 -15.29 -60.53 32.37
CA ASN A 170 -15.04 -60.67 30.93
C ASN A 170 -16.23 -61.29 30.17
N GLY A 171 -16.55 -60.77 28.98
CA GLY A 171 -17.51 -61.37 28.04
C GLY A 171 -18.99 -61.05 28.26
N ALA A 172 -19.32 -60.15 29.20
CA ALA A 172 -20.69 -59.73 29.49
C ALA A 172 -21.23 -58.74 28.46
N LYS A 173 -22.56 -58.69 28.35
CA LYS A 173 -23.27 -57.82 27.41
C LYS A 173 -24.42 -57.14 28.13
N ILE A 174 -24.51 -55.82 28.07
CA ILE A 174 -25.69 -55.08 28.49
C ILE A 174 -26.34 -54.46 27.26
N THR A 175 -27.66 -54.55 27.15
CA THR A 175 -28.42 -53.99 26.03
C THR A 175 -29.59 -53.18 26.56
N LEU A 176 -29.63 -51.91 26.13
CA LEU A 176 -30.73 -50.97 26.33
C LEU A 176 -31.48 -50.89 24.99
N ASP A 177 -32.70 -51.39 24.94
CA ASP A 177 -33.55 -51.42 23.73
C ASP A 177 -34.81 -50.58 23.99
N ASN A 178 -34.88 -49.38 23.39
CA ASN A 178 -35.91 -48.38 23.65
C ASN A 178 -36.05 -48.04 25.15
N VAL A 179 -34.91 -47.81 25.82
CA VAL A 179 -34.83 -47.56 27.27
C VAL A 179 -34.35 -46.14 27.58
N LYS A 180 -34.97 -45.48 28.56
CA LYS A 180 -34.39 -44.27 29.18
C LYS A 180 -33.72 -44.64 30.48
N MET A 181 -32.39 -44.55 30.53
CA MET A 181 -31.58 -44.82 31.71
C MET A 181 -30.88 -43.55 32.19
N THR A 182 -31.10 -43.19 33.45
CA THR A 182 -30.44 -42.06 34.10
C THR A 182 -29.64 -42.54 35.31
N MET A 183 -28.33 -42.31 35.26
CA MET A 183 -27.39 -42.56 36.33
C MET A 183 -26.86 -41.21 36.83
N ASP A 184 -27.13 -40.87 38.08
CA ASP A 184 -26.71 -39.61 38.70
C ASP A 184 -25.88 -39.89 39.95
N GLY A 185 -24.58 -39.59 39.87
CA GLY A 185 -23.60 -39.80 40.94
C GLY A 185 -23.69 -38.78 42.08
N THR A 186 -24.63 -37.84 42.06
CA THR A 186 -24.79 -36.85 43.13
C THR A 186 -24.99 -37.54 44.48
N GLY A 187 -24.10 -37.22 45.43
CA GLY A 187 -24.12 -37.81 46.78
C GLY A 187 -23.37 -39.13 46.93
N VAL A 188 -22.72 -39.64 45.87
CA VAL A 188 -21.82 -40.80 45.98
C VAL A 188 -20.58 -40.42 46.80
N SER A 189 -20.34 -41.14 47.89
CA SER A 189 -19.34 -40.79 48.92
C SER A 189 -17.90 -41.25 48.65
N LYS A 190 -17.68 -42.06 47.61
CA LYS A 190 -16.37 -42.63 47.27
C LYS A 190 -15.80 -41.92 46.04
N ASP A 191 -14.68 -41.22 46.23
CA ASP A 191 -14.06 -40.35 45.21
C ASP A 191 -13.65 -41.04 43.91
N ASN A 192 -13.41 -42.36 43.93
CA ASN A 192 -13.01 -43.12 42.75
C ASN A 192 -14.16 -43.89 42.07
N THR A 193 -15.41 -43.52 42.36
CA THR A 193 -16.56 -44.29 41.87
C THR A 193 -16.83 -44.06 40.40
N GLN A 194 -16.82 -45.14 39.62
CA GLN A 194 -17.19 -45.12 38.21
C GLN A 194 -18.67 -45.41 38.01
N ALA A 195 -19.27 -44.85 36.96
CA ALA A 195 -20.65 -45.21 36.61
C ALA A 195 -20.68 -46.62 35.99
N ILE A 196 -20.05 -46.83 34.83
CA ILE A 196 -19.93 -48.14 34.20
C ILE A 196 -18.45 -48.50 34.03
N TYR A 197 -18.05 -49.66 34.55
CA TYR A 197 -16.71 -50.21 34.34
C TYR A 197 -16.76 -51.64 33.84
N PHE A 198 -16.10 -51.89 32.72
CA PHE A 198 -16.08 -53.20 32.09
C PHE A 198 -14.66 -53.75 31.96
N CYS A 199 -14.50 -55.04 32.24
CA CYS A 199 -13.29 -55.79 31.90
C CYS A 199 -13.30 -56.21 30.41
N GLY A 200 -12.29 -56.95 29.97
CA GLY A 200 -12.09 -57.30 28.55
C GLY A 200 -13.21 -58.17 27.93
N GLY A 201 -13.56 -57.90 26.67
CA GLY A 201 -14.55 -58.65 25.89
C GLY A 201 -16.02 -58.27 26.17
N ASN A 202 -16.27 -57.11 26.77
CA ASN A 202 -17.62 -56.67 27.14
C ASN A 202 -18.29 -55.80 26.08
N GLU A 203 -19.62 -55.85 26.02
CA GLU A 203 -20.44 -55.12 25.04
C GLU A 203 -21.53 -54.27 25.73
N LEU A 204 -21.60 -52.98 25.40
CA LEU A 204 -22.69 -52.07 25.77
C LEU A 204 -23.47 -51.70 24.51
N ASN A 205 -24.75 -52.04 24.45
CA ASN A 205 -25.62 -51.66 23.35
C ASN A 205 -26.68 -50.67 23.81
N ILE A 206 -26.80 -49.56 23.10
CA ILE A 206 -27.79 -48.51 23.29
C ILE A 206 -28.54 -48.39 21.97
N LEU A 207 -29.73 -48.98 21.90
CA LEU A 207 -30.44 -49.26 20.64
C LEU A 207 -31.86 -48.67 20.63
N ASN A 208 -32.38 -48.42 19.43
CA ASN A 208 -33.81 -48.22 19.14
C ASN A 208 -34.45 -47.09 19.95
N GLY A 209 -33.90 -45.88 19.91
CA GLY A 209 -34.42 -44.71 20.62
C GLY A 209 -34.06 -44.68 22.10
N SER A 210 -33.07 -45.47 22.53
CA SER A 210 -32.61 -45.46 23.92
C SER A 210 -31.89 -44.16 24.26
N ASN A 211 -32.01 -43.73 25.51
CA ASN A 211 -31.29 -42.58 26.07
C ASN A 211 -30.57 -43.02 27.34
N LEU A 212 -29.24 -43.08 27.29
CA LEU A 212 -28.39 -43.28 28.46
C LEU A 212 -27.76 -41.95 28.87
N THR A 213 -28.17 -41.43 30.03
CA THR A 213 -27.59 -40.24 30.65
C THR A 213 -26.81 -40.65 31.89
N ILE A 214 -25.52 -40.30 31.94
CA ILE A 214 -24.62 -40.50 33.08
C ILE A 214 -24.09 -39.14 33.53
N GLN A 215 -24.35 -38.76 34.77
CA GLN A 215 -23.96 -37.44 35.26
C GLN A 215 -23.40 -37.46 36.68
N ASN A 216 -22.56 -36.46 36.98
CA ASN A 216 -22.07 -36.14 38.33
C ASN A 216 -21.32 -37.26 39.05
N TYR A 217 -20.78 -38.26 38.35
CA TYR A 217 -19.94 -39.27 38.99
C TYR A 217 -18.59 -38.66 39.38
N PRO A 218 -18.02 -39.05 40.53
CA PRO A 218 -16.73 -38.53 40.99
C PRO A 218 -15.58 -39.00 40.10
N HIS A 219 -15.73 -40.14 39.40
CA HIS A 219 -14.81 -40.65 38.39
C HIS A 219 -15.47 -40.69 36.98
N ASN A 220 -15.11 -41.67 36.15
CA ASN A 220 -15.47 -41.75 34.74
C ASN A 220 -16.91 -42.23 34.51
N ALA A 221 -17.52 -41.78 33.41
CA ALA A 221 -18.83 -42.26 32.96
C ALA A 221 -18.73 -43.70 32.44
N LEU A 222 -17.82 -43.94 31.49
CA LEU A 222 -17.56 -45.27 30.96
C LEU A 222 -16.06 -45.56 30.98
N SER A 223 -15.63 -46.66 31.59
CA SER A 223 -14.24 -47.12 31.47
C SER A 223 -14.04 -48.61 31.28
N TRP A 224 -12.91 -48.92 30.66
CA TRP A 224 -12.48 -50.28 30.41
C TRP A 224 -11.04 -50.53 30.87
N ASN A 225 -10.78 -51.75 31.32
CA ASN A 225 -9.42 -52.24 31.63
C ASN A 225 -8.87 -53.08 30.48
N GLU A 226 -7.57 -52.90 30.21
CA GLU A 226 -6.82 -53.35 29.03
C GLU A 226 -7.13 -54.79 28.52
N GLY A 227 -7.16 -54.96 27.19
CA GLY A 227 -6.60 -56.15 26.53
C GLY A 227 -7.47 -57.01 25.61
N ASN A 228 -8.76 -56.73 25.38
CA ASN A 228 -9.62 -57.52 24.47
C ASN A 228 -10.74 -56.67 23.85
N GLU A 229 -11.27 -57.09 22.68
CA GLU A 229 -12.38 -56.50 21.88
C GLU A 229 -13.59 -56.10 22.75
N CYS A 230 -13.59 -54.87 23.27
CA CYS A 230 -14.72 -54.28 23.97
C CYS A 230 -15.44 -53.32 23.04
N ILE A 231 -16.76 -53.34 23.03
CA ILE A 231 -17.55 -52.60 22.05
C ILE A 231 -18.68 -51.84 22.75
N THR A 232 -18.82 -50.56 22.44
CA THR A 232 -20.00 -49.77 22.74
C THR A 232 -20.71 -49.43 21.44
N ASN A 233 -21.92 -49.95 21.25
CA ASN A 233 -22.75 -49.63 20.09
C ASN A 233 -23.86 -48.67 20.51
N ILE A 234 -23.95 -47.53 19.82
CA ILE A 234 -24.99 -46.51 19.99
C ILE A 234 -25.68 -46.39 18.64
N VAL A 235 -26.88 -46.96 18.52
CA VAL A 235 -27.61 -47.07 17.26
C VAL A 235 -29.02 -46.52 17.43
N ASP A 236 -29.40 -45.57 16.57
CA ASP A 236 -30.70 -44.89 16.63
C ASP A 236 -31.00 -44.28 18.02
N SER A 237 -29.97 -43.79 18.74
CA SER A 237 -30.05 -43.57 20.19
C SER A 237 -29.30 -42.31 20.66
N THR A 238 -29.39 -42.01 21.95
CA THR A 238 -28.71 -40.88 22.61
C THR A 238 -27.84 -41.36 23.78
N PHE A 239 -26.60 -40.88 23.85
CA PHE A 239 -25.73 -41.01 25.01
C PHE A 239 -25.29 -39.64 25.52
N VAL A 240 -25.38 -39.41 26.83
CA VAL A 240 -24.95 -38.18 27.49
C VAL A 240 -24.06 -38.51 28.67
N SER A 241 -22.86 -37.93 28.69
CA SER A 241 -21.97 -37.83 29.85
C SER A 241 -21.83 -36.36 30.23
N ASP A 242 -22.27 -35.98 31.43
CA ASP A 242 -22.24 -34.59 31.91
C ASP A 242 -21.67 -34.46 33.33
N GLY A 243 -20.66 -33.62 33.53
CA GLY A 243 -20.13 -33.32 34.86
C GLY A 243 -19.39 -34.49 35.54
N ASN A 244 -18.99 -35.52 34.79
CA ASN A 244 -18.19 -36.64 35.28
C ASN A 244 -16.70 -36.25 35.34
N ARG A 245 -15.82 -37.09 35.91
CA ARG A 245 -14.37 -36.86 35.79
C ARG A 245 -13.91 -36.98 34.34
N SER A 246 -14.33 -38.04 33.66
CA SER A 246 -14.09 -38.25 32.24
C SER A 246 -15.30 -38.93 31.59
N GLY A 247 -15.46 -38.77 30.28
CA GLY A 247 -16.50 -39.46 29.50
C GLY A 247 -16.12 -40.91 29.19
N PHE A 248 -15.44 -41.13 28.07
CA PHE A 248 -14.96 -42.44 27.61
C PHE A 248 -13.49 -42.65 28.01
N THR A 249 -13.15 -43.69 28.77
CA THR A 249 -11.75 -43.90 29.20
C THR A 249 -11.29 -45.35 29.04
N GLY A 250 -10.20 -45.55 28.28
CA GLY A 250 -9.64 -46.87 27.97
C GLY A 250 -9.68 -47.15 26.46
N THR A 251 -9.08 -48.26 26.04
CA THR A 251 -8.98 -48.64 24.62
C THR A 251 -10.03 -49.69 24.26
N PHE A 252 -11.06 -49.26 23.54
CA PHE A 252 -12.21 -50.06 23.09
C PHE A 252 -12.90 -49.37 21.90
N ASP A 253 -13.77 -50.08 21.19
CA ASP A 253 -14.47 -49.56 20.01
C ASP A 253 -15.79 -48.90 20.40
N VAL A 254 -16.05 -47.72 19.85
CA VAL A 254 -17.28 -46.95 20.02
C VAL A 254 -17.90 -46.73 18.65
N ASN A 255 -18.94 -47.52 18.36
CA ASN A 255 -19.70 -47.45 17.12
C ASN A 255 -20.93 -46.58 17.34
N ILE A 256 -20.98 -45.43 16.66
CA ILE A 256 -22.07 -44.46 16.76
C ILE A 256 -22.75 -44.41 15.39
N THR A 257 -24.04 -44.76 15.32
CA THR A 257 -24.78 -44.81 14.05
C THR A 257 -26.17 -44.21 14.23
N ASN A 258 -26.52 -43.24 13.37
CA ASN A 258 -27.82 -42.53 13.43
C ASN A 258 -28.17 -42.03 14.84
N SER A 259 -27.18 -41.45 15.54
CA SER A 259 -27.26 -41.24 16.99
C SER A 259 -26.75 -39.88 17.43
N LYS A 260 -27.05 -39.51 18.67
CA LYS A 260 -26.57 -38.29 19.33
C LYS A 260 -25.69 -38.62 20.52
N VAL A 261 -24.46 -38.11 20.54
CA VAL A 261 -23.51 -38.33 21.64
C VAL A 261 -23.07 -36.99 22.19
N LYS A 262 -23.19 -36.81 23.51
CA LYS A 262 -22.72 -35.61 24.20
C LYS A 262 -21.81 -35.99 25.35
N VAL A 263 -20.56 -35.55 25.30
CA VAL A 263 -19.60 -35.64 26.39
C VAL A 263 -19.18 -34.23 26.76
N ILE A 264 -19.81 -33.73 27.82
CA ILE A 264 -19.76 -32.31 28.17
C ILE A 264 -19.36 -32.12 29.63
N ASN A 265 -18.69 -31.00 29.89
CA ASN A 265 -18.35 -30.55 31.24
C ASN A 265 -17.56 -31.58 32.06
N SER A 266 -16.79 -32.46 31.41
CA SER A 266 -15.96 -33.41 32.14
C SER A 266 -14.87 -32.65 32.89
N ARG A 267 -14.61 -32.97 34.15
CA ARG A 267 -13.53 -32.30 34.93
C ARG A 267 -12.12 -32.62 34.39
N GLY A 268 -11.99 -33.71 33.64
CA GLY A 268 -10.79 -34.19 32.96
C GLY A 268 -11.05 -34.38 31.47
N ASN A 269 -10.79 -35.59 30.96
CA ASN A 269 -10.87 -35.87 29.52
C ASN A 269 -12.31 -36.17 29.07
N GLY A 270 -12.71 -35.65 27.91
CA GLY A 270 -13.92 -36.12 27.22
C GLY A 270 -13.77 -37.59 26.80
N SER A 271 -12.74 -37.92 26.03
CA SER A 271 -12.30 -39.30 25.81
C SER A 271 -10.80 -39.50 26.05
N ASN A 272 -10.36 -40.75 26.19
CA ASN A 272 -8.94 -41.11 26.18
C ASN A 272 -8.72 -42.55 25.72
N GLY A 273 -8.22 -42.69 24.48
CA GLY A 273 -7.64 -43.93 23.96
C GLY A 273 -8.58 -44.90 23.23
N SER A 274 -9.87 -44.58 23.09
CA SER A 274 -10.88 -45.42 22.41
C SER A 274 -10.86 -45.21 20.89
N HIS A 275 -11.33 -46.18 20.11
CA HIS A 275 -11.54 -46.05 18.66
C HIS A 275 -12.98 -45.61 18.39
N PHE A 276 -13.18 -44.60 17.56
CA PHE A 276 -14.50 -44.03 17.28
C PHE A 276 -14.85 -44.20 15.81
N ILE A 277 -15.98 -44.85 15.55
CA ILE A 277 -16.58 -44.98 14.21
C ILE A 277 -17.94 -44.29 14.27
N ILE A 278 -18.05 -43.12 13.62
CA ILE A 278 -19.18 -42.21 13.69
C ILE A 278 -19.86 -42.15 12.32
N LYS A 279 -21.12 -42.55 12.25
CA LYS A 279 -21.90 -42.64 11.00
C LYS A 279 -23.26 -41.97 11.13
N ASN A 280 -23.63 -41.08 10.21
CA ASN A 280 -24.94 -40.44 10.19
C ASN A 280 -25.33 -39.80 11.55
N SER A 281 -24.39 -39.20 12.28
CA SER A 281 -24.57 -38.89 13.71
C SER A 281 -24.12 -37.47 14.09
N ASP A 282 -24.65 -36.97 15.21
CA ASP A 282 -24.25 -35.71 15.85
C ASP A 282 -23.45 -36.01 17.13
N VAL A 283 -22.19 -35.57 17.20
CA VAL A 283 -21.28 -35.89 18.32
C VAL A 283 -20.62 -34.63 18.88
N ASP A 284 -20.78 -34.41 20.18
CA ASP A 284 -20.23 -33.25 20.90
C ASP A 284 -19.25 -33.69 22.00
N PHE A 285 -18.03 -33.17 21.98
CA PHE A 285 -17.04 -33.29 23.05
C PHE A 285 -16.63 -31.88 23.50
N ASN A 286 -17.42 -31.26 24.39
CA ASN A 286 -17.32 -29.82 24.67
C ASN A 286 -17.10 -29.50 26.15
N ASN A 287 -16.43 -28.38 26.43
CA ASN A 287 -16.21 -27.83 27.77
C ASN A 287 -15.52 -28.82 28.73
N ASN A 288 -14.62 -29.67 28.24
CA ASN A 288 -13.91 -30.64 29.07
C ASN A 288 -12.63 -30.02 29.66
N GLY A 289 -12.31 -30.37 30.90
CA GLY A 289 -11.17 -29.84 31.66
C GLY A 289 -9.79 -30.27 31.15
N SER A 290 -9.74 -31.17 30.16
CA SER A 290 -8.54 -31.57 29.42
C SER A 290 -8.92 -31.85 27.95
N HIS A 291 -8.58 -33.00 27.36
CA HIS A 291 -8.85 -33.28 25.94
C HIS A 291 -10.34 -33.40 25.64
N GLY A 292 -10.77 -32.98 24.46
CA GLY A 292 -12.11 -33.26 23.92
C GLY A 292 -12.21 -34.72 23.47
N LEU A 293 -11.98 -34.95 22.17
CA LEU A 293 -11.97 -36.26 21.53
C LEU A 293 -10.53 -36.76 21.34
N SER A 294 -10.01 -37.48 22.34
CA SER A 294 -8.78 -38.27 22.22
C SER A 294 -9.11 -39.69 21.76
N ALA A 295 -8.66 -40.03 20.55
CA ALA A 295 -8.98 -41.27 19.88
C ALA A 295 -7.72 -42.08 19.54
N GLY A 296 -7.86 -43.39 19.61
CA GLY A 296 -6.96 -44.32 18.92
C GLY A 296 -7.11 -44.10 17.42
N GLU A 297 -8.25 -44.53 16.87
CA GLU A 297 -8.68 -44.34 15.48
C GLU A 297 -9.96 -43.50 15.47
N LEU A 298 -10.12 -42.65 14.46
CA LEU A 298 -11.31 -41.80 14.31
C LEU A 298 -11.80 -41.82 12.86
N SER A 299 -13.01 -42.34 12.66
CA SER A 299 -13.70 -42.33 11.37
C SER A 299 -15.03 -41.59 11.50
N ILE A 300 -15.23 -40.59 10.64
CA ILE A 300 -16.38 -39.70 10.62
C ILE A 300 -16.98 -39.77 9.22
N ASP A 301 -18.21 -40.28 9.12
CA ASP A 301 -18.88 -40.58 7.85
C ASP A 301 -20.31 -40.01 7.88
N ASN A 302 -20.61 -39.08 6.96
CA ASN A 302 -21.87 -38.32 6.88
C ASN A 302 -22.35 -37.81 8.26
N SER A 303 -21.45 -37.20 9.04
CA SER A 303 -21.70 -36.87 10.45
C SER A 303 -21.21 -35.48 10.83
N THR A 304 -21.79 -34.92 11.90
CA THR A 304 -21.33 -33.67 12.51
C THR A 304 -20.59 -33.95 13.81
N VAL A 305 -19.35 -33.47 13.93
CA VAL A 305 -18.53 -33.60 15.15
C VAL A 305 -18.07 -32.23 15.63
N ASN A 306 -18.42 -31.87 16.87
CA ASN A 306 -17.98 -30.64 17.52
C ASN A 306 -17.03 -30.93 18.68
N THR A 307 -15.92 -30.22 18.72
CA THR A 307 -15.03 -30.16 19.88
C THR A 307 -14.77 -28.70 20.24
N LYS A 308 -15.42 -28.23 21.31
CA LYS A 308 -15.45 -26.80 21.65
C LYS A 308 -15.03 -26.55 23.09
N ASN A 309 -14.18 -25.54 23.30
CA ASN A 309 -13.79 -25.04 24.62
C ASN A 309 -13.20 -26.11 25.55
N ASN A 310 -12.43 -27.05 25.02
CA ASN A 310 -11.71 -28.02 25.84
C ASN A 310 -10.38 -27.41 26.28
N ASN A 311 -10.01 -27.57 27.55
CA ASN A 311 -8.74 -27.01 28.05
C ASN A 311 -7.51 -27.69 27.41
N GLY A 312 -7.63 -28.92 26.92
CA GLY A 312 -6.58 -29.61 26.14
C GLY A 312 -6.90 -29.60 24.64
N MET A 313 -6.26 -30.50 23.88
CA MET A 313 -6.56 -30.68 22.45
C MET A 313 -8.06 -30.94 22.22
N GLY A 314 -8.64 -30.33 21.19
CA GLY A 314 -10.01 -30.61 20.75
C GLY A 314 -10.11 -32.02 20.19
N ILE A 315 -9.25 -32.34 19.22
CA ILE A 315 -9.09 -33.67 18.63
C ILE A 315 -7.62 -34.10 18.73
N THR A 316 -7.38 -35.32 19.19
CA THR A 316 -6.05 -35.95 19.08
C THR A 316 -6.21 -37.39 18.64
N VAL A 317 -5.45 -37.80 17.62
CA VAL A 317 -5.55 -39.13 17.02
C VAL A 317 -4.18 -39.82 17.01
N ASN A 318 -4.17 -41.10 17.40
CA ASN A 318 -2.97 -41.95 17.53
C ASN A 318 -2.82 -42.97 16.37
N ASN A 319 -3.85 -43.11 15.55
CA ASN A 319 -3.98 -44.05 14.42
C ASN A 319 -4.65 -43.30 13.25
N ALA A 320 -5.30 -44.00 12.31
CA ALA A 320 -5.96 -43.40 11.17
C ALA A 320 -7.06 -42.38 11.56
N PHE A 321 -7.16 -41.32 10.75
CA PHE A 321 -8.19 -40.27 10.83
C PHE A 321 -8.86 -40.15 9.46
N THR A 322 -10.18 -40.27 9.41
CA THR A 322 -10.96 -40.17 8.15
C THR A 322 -12.20 -39.29 8.36
N VAL A 323 -12.43 -38.35 7.45
CA VAL A 323 -13.62 -37.49 7.38
C VAL A 323 -14.19 -37.60 5.96
N GLU A 324 -15.39 -38.17 5.84
CA GLU A 324 -15.95 -38.59 4.55
C GLU A 324 -17.45 -38.29 4.43
N ASN A 325 -17.93 -38.28 3.19
CA ASN A 325 -19.34 -38.25 2.77
C ASN A 325 -20.12 -37.04 3.31
N GLY A 326 -19.60 -35.83 3.15
CA GLY A 326 -20.27 -34.60 3.58
C GLY A 326 -20.26 -34.38 5.09
N SER A 327 -19.23 -34.90 5.77
CA SER A 327 -19.09 -34.72 7.22
C SER A 327 -18.63 -33.31 7.56
N ILE A 328 -19.07 -32.80 8.71
CA ILE A 328 -18.72 -31.47 9.21
C ILE A 328 -18.00 -31.61 10.56
N VAL A 329 -16.77 -31.12 10.64
CA VAL A 329 -15.96 -31.15 11.87
C VAL A 329 -15.62 -29.73 12.29
N THR A 330 -15.98 -29.35 13.52
CA THR A 330 -15.70 -28.02 14.08
C THR A 330 -14.88 -28.13 15.36
N VAL A 331 -13.74 -27.45 15.38
CA VAL A 331 -12.76 -27.43 16.47
C VAL A 331 -12.47 -25.99 16.87
N THR A 332 -13.06 -25.53 17.98
CA THR A 332 -13.01 -24.11 18.38
C THR A 332 -12.73 -23.88 19.86
N GLY A 333 -11.92 -22.88 20.21
CA GLY A 333 -11.69 -22.48 21.61
C GLY A 333 -10.93 -23.52 22.45
N ASN A 334 -10.28 -24.50 21.83
CA ASN A 334 -9.58 -25.57 22.54
C ASN A 334 -8.15 -25.17 22.95
N ALA A 335 -7.42 -26.11 23.56
CA ALA A 335 -6.01 -26.02 23.90
C ALA A 335 -5.63 -24.88 24.88
N GLY A 336 -6.55 -24.45 25.74
CA GLY A 336 -6.31 -23.36 26.72
C GLY A 336 -5.34 -23.67 27.87
N ASN A 337 -4.76 -24.88 27.96
CA ASN A 337 -3.87 -25.30 29.04
C ASN A 337 -2.45 -25.65 28.56
N SER A 338 -1.46 -24.95 29.12
CA SER A 338 -0.02 -25.08 28.83
C SER A 338 0.64 -26.40 29.23
N SER A 339 -0.04 -27.30 29.95
CA SER A 339 0.57 -28.56 30.39
C SER A 339 0.44 -29.70 29.38
N TYR A 340 -0.50 -29.63 28.43
CA TYR A 340 -0.85 -30.76 27.55
C TYR A 340 -1.35 -30.37 26.15
N GLY A 341 -1.63 -29.10 25.88
CA GLY A 341 -2.21 -28.66 24.60
C GLY A 341 -1.13 -28.36 23.57
N TYR A 342 -0.73 -29.32 22.75
CA TYR A 342 0.20 -29.04 21.64
C TYR A 342 -0.48 -28.29 20.48
N ALA A 343 -1.73 -28.65 20.17
CA ALA A 343 -2.54 -28.04 19.10
C ALA A 343 -4.03 -28.30 19.34
N ALA A 344 -4.92 -27.67 18.58
CA ALA A 344 -6.35 -27.94 18.63
C ALA A 344 -6.68 -29.30 18.00
N VAL A 345 -6.09 -29.58 16.83
CA VAL A 345 -6.11 -30.87 16.15
C VAL A 345 -4.69 -31.43 16.10
N ARG A 346 -4.50 -32.62 16.67
CA ARG A 346 -3.19 -33.28 16.73
C ARG A 346 -3.19 -34.65 16.07
N LEU A 347 -2.41 -34.78 15.00
CA LEU A 347 -2.19 -36.01 14.24
C LEU A 347 -0.74 -36.46 14.46
N TYR A 348 -0.53 -37.43 15.35
CA TYR A 348 0.79 -37.56 16.01
C TYR A 348 1.69 -38.74 15.59
N ASN A 349 1.15 -39.76 14.91
CA ASN A 349 1.84 -41.02 14.59
C ASN A 349 1.72 -41.40 13.11
N ASN A 350 2.61 -42.28 12.64
CA ASN A 350 2.71 -42.67 11.22
C ASN A 350 1.49 -43.46 10.67
N TYR A 351 0.42 -42.75 10.33
CA TYR A 351 -0.81 -43.30 9.78
C TYR A 351 -1.36 -42.40 8.67
N PRO A 352 -2.26 -42.92 7.82
CA PRO A 352 -2.99 -42.09 6.87
C PRO A 352 -4.04 -41.23 7.58
N PHE A 353 -4.12 -39.97 7.19
CA PHE A 353 -5.14 -39.03 7.60
C PHE A 353 -5.79 -38.44 6.35
N THR A 354 -7.12 -38.49 6.24
CA THR A 354 -7.83 -38.04 5.03
C THR A 354 -9.09 -37.25 5.34
N VAL A 355 -9.35 -36.24 4.51
CA VAL A 355 -10.61 -35.51 4.44
C VAL A 355 -11.03 -35.50 2.97
N ASP A 356 -12.20 -36.03 2.65
CA ASP A 356 -12.66 -36.13 1.26
C ASP A 356 -13.16 -34.79 0.71
N SER A 357 -13.22 -34.72 -0.62
CA SER A 357 -13.65 -33.54 -1.39
C SER A 357 -15.08 -33.04 -1.13
N THR A 358 -15.84 -33.70 -0.26
CA THR A 358 -17.23 -33.33 0.06
C THR A 358 -17.40 -32.82 1.48
N SER A 359 -16.36 -32.94 2.31
CA SER A 359 -16.43 -32.69 3.75
C SER A 359 -15.87 -31.33 4.15
N GLU A 360 -16.19 -30.90 5.37
CA GLU A 360 -15.84 -29.58 5.89
C GLU A 360 -15.08 -29.72 7.23
N LEU A 361 -13.94 -29.05 7.34
CA LEU A 361 -13.09 -29.01 8.53
C LEU A 361 -12.79 -27.56 8.94
N TYR A 362 -13.34 -27.16 10.09
CA TYR A 362 -13.17 -25.83 10.68
C TYR A 362 -12.32 -25.93 11.95
N ILE A 363 -11.18 -25.25 11.97
CA ILE A 363 -10.24 -25.17 13.10
C ILE A 363 -10.01 -23.70 13.44
N GLU A 364 -10.85 -23.15 14.31
CA GLU A 364 -10.96 -21.70 14.50
C GLU A 364 -10.76 -21.28 15.95
N ASP A 365 -10.17 -20.11 16.19
CA ASP A 365 -10.14 -19.46 17.51
C ASP A 365 -9.63 -20.35 18.66
N ASN A 366 -8.64 -21.21 18.41
CA ASN A 366 -8.07 -22.05 19.45
C ASN A 366 -6.91 -21.33 20.17
N ASN A 367 -6.64 -21.71 21.41
CA ASN A 367 -5.65 -21.06 22.28
C ASN A 367 -4.23 -21.61 22.09
N ASN A 368 -4.01 -22.35 21.00
CA ASN A 368 -2.71 -22.78 20.54
C ASN A 368 -2.77 -23.13 19.03
N THR A 369 -1.67 -23.64 18.45
CA THR A 369 -1.59 -24.15 17.06
C THR A 369 -2.88 -24.83 16.61
N GLY A 370 -3.44 -24.42 15.48
CA GLY A 370 -4.68 -25.01 14.94
C GLY A 370 -4.50 -26.49 14.62
N LEU A 371 -3.69 -26.79 13.61
CA LEU A 371 -3.45 -28.13 13.10
C LEU A 371 -1.97 -28.53 13.26
N TYR A 372 -1.72 -29.64 13.94
CA TYR A 372 -0.38 -30.18 14.09
C TYR A 372 -0.27 -31.59 13.51
N VAL A 373 0.54 -31.73 12.46
CA VAL A 373 0.88 -33.01 11.81
C VAL A 373 2.31 -33.37 12.15
N ARG A 374 2.50 -34.25 13.15
CA ARG A 374 3.83 -34.65 13.64
C ARG A 374 4.48 -35.72 12.77
N GLN A 375 3.71 -36.72 12.35
CA GLN A 375 4.15 -37.89 11.62
C GLN A 375 2.94 -38.49 10.88
N GLY A 376 3.18 -39.18 9.76
CA GLY A 376 2.12 -39.72 8.90
C GLY A 376 1.88 -38.80 7.71
N ASN A 377 0.81 -39.07 6.95
CA ASN A 377 0.49 -38.27 5.78
C ASN A 377 -0.96 -37.79 5.88
N LEU A 378 -1.15 -36.47 5.76
CA LEU A 378 -2.46 -35.85 5.68
C LEU A 378 -2.77 -35.47 4.24
N THR A 379 -3.94 -35.87 3.76
CA THR A 379 -4.49 -35.41 2.48
C THR A 379 -5.89 -34.87 2.71
N VAL A 380 -6.05 -33.57 2.49
CA VAL A 380 -7.35 -32.93 2.35
C VAL A 380 -7.58 -32.75 0.85
N GLU A 381 -8.58 -33.45 0.31
CA GLU A 381 -8.83 -33.47 -1.13
C GLU A 381 -9.34 -32.12 -1.65
N ASP A 382 -9.00 -31.80 -2.90
CA ASP A 382 -9.54 -30.65 -3.62
C ASP A 382 -11.09 -30.70 -3.66
N GLY A 383 -11.74 -29.59 -3.30
CA GLY A 383 -13.20 -29.50 -3.12
C GLY A 383 -13.68 -29.60 -1.66
N ALA A 384 -12.84 -30.07 -0.74
CA ALA A 384 -13.14 -30.02 0.69
C ALA A 384 -13.06 -28.58 1.22
N VAL A 385 -13.92 -28.22 2.18
CA VAL A 385 -13.79 -26.93 2.88
C VAL A 385 -12.78 -27.10 4.01
N LEU A 386 -11.66 -26.38 3.94
CA LEU A 386 -10.68 -26.30 5.03
C LEU A 386 -10.52 -24.84 5.47
N LYS A 387 -10.80 -24.57 6.74
CA LYS A 387 -10.61 -23.25 7.34
C LYS A 387 -9.85 -23.34 8.66
N ILE A 388 -8.71 -22.66 8.74
CA ILE A 388 -7.81 -22.58 9.89
C ILE A 388 -7.53 -21.10 10.18
N THR A 389 -8.28 -20.49 11.10
CA THR A 389 -8.19 -19.03 11.35
C THR A 389 -8.30 -18.67 12.82
N GLY A 390 -7.69 -17.58 13.27
CA GLY A 390 -7.85 -17.06 14.63
C GLY A 390 -7.15 -17.88 15.72
N ASN A 391 -6.33 -18.88 15.35
CA ASN A 391 -5.62 -19.72 16.33
C ASN A 391 -4.41 -18.97 16.90
N LYS A 392 -4.25 -18.96 18.23
CA LYS A 392 -3.24 -18.13 18.92
C LYS A 392 -2.35 -18.98 19.82
N VAL A 393 -1.07 -19.10 19.47
CA VAL A 393 -0.07 -19.80 20.30
C VAL A 393 0.17 -19.03 21.59
N SER A 394 -0.33 -19.55 22.70
CA SER A 394 -0.20 -18.90 24.01
C SER A 394 0.99 -19.40 24.85
N HIS A 395 1.79 -20.35 24.32
CA HIS A 395 2.91 -20.96 25.04
C HIS A 395 3.89 -21.73 24.14
N SER A 396 5.11 -22.02 24.62
CA SER A 396 6.22 -22.58 23.84
C SER A 396 6.34 -24.12 23.79
N LEU A 397 5.26 -24.89 23.94
CA LEU A 397 5.33 -26.37 23.92
C LEU A 397 5.71 -26.97 22.55
N LEU A 398 5.41 -26.27 21.45
CA LEU A 398 5.93 -26.53 20.10
C LEU A 398 7.02 -25.52 19.75
N ASP A 399 7.82 -25.17 20.75
CA ASP A 399 8.85 -24.13 20.71
C ASP A 399 8.33 -22.72 20.36
N GLY A 400 7.01 -22.56 20.17
CA GLY A 400 6.34 -21.29 19.87
C GLY A 400 6.04 -21.06 18.39
N TYR A 401 6.29 -22.05 17.53
CA TYR A 401 6.09 -21.98 16.08
C TYR A 401 4.69 -22.45 15.64
N GLY A 402 4.23 -21.98 14.48
CA GLY A 402 3.07 -22.54 13.78
C GLY A 402 1.73 -22.20 14.45
N GLY A 403 1.15 -21.03 14.16
CA GLY A 403 -0.15 -20.65 14.69
C GLY A 403 -1.32 -21.37 14.00
N GLY A 404 -1.33 -21.37 12.67
CA GLY A 404 -2.31 -22.08 11.86
C GLY A 404 -1.99 -23.56 11.77
N ILE A 405 -0.94 -23.90 11.01
CA ILE A 405 -0.45 -25.26 10.81
C ILE A 405 1.02 -25.43 11.21
N TYR A 406 1.32 -26.56 11.86
CA TYR A 406 2.68 -27.04 12.11
C TYR A 406 2.85 -28.42 11.47
N VAL A 407 3.84 -28.55 10.58
CA VAL A 407 4.19 -29.82 9.90
C VAL A 407 5.59 -30.29 10.29
N GLY A 408 5.69 -31.49 10.89
CA GLY A 408 6.94 -32.10 11.35
C GLY A 408 7.21 -31.92 12.85
N TYR A 409 8.48 -32.04 13.29
CA TYR A 409 8.91 -31.69 14.66
C TYR A 409 10.44 -31.75 14.77
N GLY A 410 11.12 -30.60 14.68
CA GLY A 410 12.58 -30.54 14.58
C GLY A 410 13.12 -31.55 13.55
N ASP A 411 14.20 -32.24 13.90
CA ASP A 411 14.91 -33.14 12.98
C ASP A 411 14.42 -34.59 13.00
N ASN A 412 13.16 -34.84 13.41
CA ASN A 412 12.74 -36.18 13.82
C ASN A 412 11.83 -36.92 12.82
N TYR A 413 11.01 -36.18 12.05
CA TYR A 413 9.94 -36.77 11.25
C TYR A 413 9.66 -35.97 9.97
N ASP A 414 9.36 -36.68 8.87
CA ASP A 414 9.09 -36.11 7.55
C ASP A 414 7.64 -36.44 7.07
N PRO A 415 6.59 -35.93 7.72
CA PRO A 415 5.23 -36.06 7.21
C PRO A 415 5.04 -35.35 5.85
N ALA A 416 4.09 -35.84 5.06
CA ALA A 416 3.60 -35.15 3.86
C ALA A 416 2.17 -34.66 4.08
N VAL A 417 1.94 -33.37 3.83
CA VAL A 417 0.63 -32.73 3.97
C VAL A 417 0.22 -32.13 2.63
N ILE A 418 -0.98 -32.46 2.16
CA ILE A 418 -1.56 -31.91 0.94
C ILE A 418 -2.88 -31.24 1.32
N LEU A 419 -3.00 -29.95 1.02
CA LEU A 419 -4.19 -29.13 1.26
C LEU A 419 -4.84 -28.72 -0.06
N PRO A 420 -6.15 -28.40 -0.08
CA PRO A 420 -6.82 -27.90 -1.28
C PRO A 420 -6.34 -26.48 -1.61
N ALA A 421 -6.47 -26.08 -2.88
CA ALA A 421 -5.98 -24.79 -3.36
C ALA A 421 -6.68 -23.59 -2.70
N ASP A 422 -7.94 -23.78 -2.31
CA ASP A 422 -8.81 -22.78 -1.68
C ASP A 422 -8.86 -22.89 -0.14
N ALA A 423 -7.92 -23.63 0.47
CA ALA A 423 -7.80 -23.70 1.92
C ALA A 423 -7.61 -22.29 2.52
N ILE A 424 -8.46 -21.93 3.49
CA ILE A 424 -8.39 -20.64 4.17
C ILE A 424 -7.50 -20.77 5.40
N ILE A 425 -6.30 -20.20 5.37
CA ILE A 425 -5.31 -20.25 6.44
C ILE A 425 -4.77 -18.83 6.64
N CYS A 426 -5.35 -18.09 7.57
CA CYS A 426 -4.96 -16.71 7.85
C CYS A 426 -5.33 -16.29 9.28
N ASN A 427 -4.79 -15.16 9.74
CA ASN A 427 -5.10 -14.55 11.04
C ASN A 427 -4.84 -15.52 12.21
N ASN A 428 -3.82 -16.37 12.06
CA ASN A 428 -3.30 -17.16 13.16
C ASN A 428 -2.02 -16.51 13.69
N HIS A 429 -1.65 -16.81 14.93
CA HIS A 429 -0.50 -16.19 15.57
C HIS A 429 0.41 -17.21 16.26
N ALA A 430 1.70 -17.12 15.99
CA ALA A 430 2.80 -17.86 16.58
C ALA A 430 3.69 -16.93 17.42
N LEU A 431 4.28 -17.46 18.49
CA LEU A 431 5.18 -16.67 19.35
C LEU A 431 6.56 -16.45 18.74
N VAL A 432 7.02 -17.35 17.88
CA VAL A 432 8.41 -17.37 17.39
C VAL A 432 8.50 -17.22 15.88
N ALA A 433 7.74 -18.01 15.10
CA ALA A 433 7.67 -17.88 13.64
C ALA A 433 6.53 -18.74 13.05
N GLY A 434 6.10 -18.37 11.84
CA GLY A 434 5.08 -19.08 11.08
C GLY A 434 3.71 -18.93 11.70
N ASP A 435 3.20 -17.70 11.70
CA ASP A 435 1.85 -17.37 12.15
C ASP A 435 0.81 -18.31 11.54
N ASP A 436 0.83 -18.48 10.22
CA ASP A 436 -0.16 -19.28 9.51
C ASP A 436 0.39 -20.65 9.11
N ILE A 437 1.60 -20.70 8.57
CA ILE A 437 2.25 -21.93 8.13
C ILE A 437 3.63 -22.06 8.74
N TYR A 438 3.90 -23.22 9.35
CA TYR A 438 5.23 -23.62 9.76
C TYR A 438 5.54 -25.07 9.36
N VAL A 439 6.62 -25.25 8.62
CA VAL A 439 7.20 -26.55 8.23
C VAL A 439 8.58 -26.64 8.86
N SER A 440 8.85 -27.70 9.62
CA SER A 440 10.14 -27.85 10.33
C SER A 440 11.27 -28.38 9.43
N GLU A 441 12.53 -28.33 9.86
CA GLU A 441 13.69 -28.88 9.11
C GLU A 441 13.56 -30.37 8.73
N GLY A 442 13.08 -31.24 9.63
CA GLY A 442 12.93 -32.68 9.37
C GLY A 442 14.22 -33.50 9.35
N VAL A 443 14.10 -34.80 9.04
CA VAL A 443 15.24 -35.72 8.79
C VAL A 443 15.66 -35.63 7.32
N SER A 444 14.68 -35.72 6.42
CA SER A 444 14.79 -35.54 4.96
C SER A 444 13.99 -34.33 4.49
N GLY A 445 13.25 -33.69 5.40
CA GLY A 445 12.34 -32.57 5.17
C GLY A 445 10.87 -33.03 5.16
N PRO A 446 10.00 -32.62 6.10
CA PRO A 446 8.56 -32.63 5.87
C PRO A 446 8.19 -31.82 4.63
N SER A 447 7.01 -32.10 4.09
CA SER A 447 6.47 -31.39 2.94
C SER A 447 5.05 -30.92 3.19
N LEU A 448 4.75 -29.72 2.69
CA LEU A 448 3.41 -29.13 2.67
C LEU A 448 3.11 -28.61 1.26
N THR A 449 2.01 -29.07 0.67
CA THR A 449 1.45 -28.52 -0.57
C THR A 449 0.22 -27.67 -0.25
N PHE A 450 0.21 -26.42 -0.70
CA PHE A 450 -0.81 -25.40 -0.41
C PHE A 450 -1.00 -24.44 -1.60
N GLY A 451 -2.15 -23.75 -1.67
CA GLY A 451 -2.47 -22.79 -2.72
C GLY A 451 -2.09 -21.34 -2.38
N LYS A 452 -2.30 -20.44 -3.33
CA LYS A 452 -2.20 -18.99 -3.13
C LYS A 452 -3.23 -18.50 -2.09
N VAL A 453 -3.00 -17.31 -1.52
CA VAL A 453 -4.01 -16.65 -0.68
C VAL A 453 -5.28 -16.36 -1.50
N GLY A 454 -6.44 -16.40 -0.84
CA GLY A 454 -7.72 -16.21 -1.49
C GLY A 454 -8.11 -14.73 -1.66
N SER A 455 -8.87 -14.43 -2.72
CA SER A 455 -9.41 -13.09 -2.95
C SER A 455 -10.35 -12.66 -1.80
N GLY A 456 -10.16 -11.45 -1.27
CA GLY A 456 -11.01 -10.86 -0.23
C GLY A 456 -10.67 -11.32 1.20
N TRP A 457 -9.55 -11.99 1.41
CA TRP A 457 -8.99 -12.19 2.74
C TRP A 457 -8.49 -10.85 3.30
N THR A 458 -8.64 -10.65 4.61
CA THR A 458 -8.18 -9.45 5.30
C THR A 458 -7.55 -9.83 6.62
N LEU A 459 -6.51 -9.10 7.01
CA LEU A 459 -5.98 -9.16 8.36
C LEU A 459 -7.05 -8.68 9.36
N ASP A 460 -7.02 -9.20 10.59
CA ASP A 460 -8.12 -9.04 11.55
C ASP A 460 -7.95 -7.89 12.56
N GLY A 461 -6.87 -7.11 12.45
CA GLY A 461 -6.50 -6.06 13.40
C GLY A 461 -6.04 -6.60 14.76
N GLY A 462 -5.67 -7.88 14.82
CA GLY A 462 -5.22 -8.62 16.00
C GLY A 462 -3.84 -8.20 16.50
N GLU A 463 -3.16 -9.10 17.23
CA GLU A 463 -1.85 -8.80 17.81
C GLU A 463 -0.80 -8.71 16.69
N GLY A 464 -0.39 -7.49 16.34
CA GLY A 464 0.61 -7.24 15.28
C GLY A 464 0.03 -7.13 13.87
N ASP A 465 -1.28 -7.26 13.71
CA ASP A 465 -1.94 -7.25 12.41
C ASP A 465 -2.69 -5.93 12.18
N CYS A 466 -2.70 -5.45 10.94
CA CYS A 466 -3.56 -4.36 10.48
C CYS A 466 -4.94 -4.90 10.02
N ILE A 467 -5.71 -4.08 9.31
CA ILE A 467 -7.02 -4.46 8.74
C ILE A 467 -7.00 -4.52 7.21
N ASP A 468 -5.81 -4.49 6.61
CA ASP A 468 -5.64 -4.40 5.18
C ASP A 468 -5.91 -5.76 4.51
N ALA A 469 -6.11 -5.71 3.20
CA ALA A 469 -6.33 -6.90 2.39
C ALA A 469 -5.06 -7.75 2.38
N ILE A 470 -5.21 -9.07 2.48
CA ILE A 470 -4.12 -10.02 2.28
C ILE A 470 -3.92 -10.19 0.77
N ASP A 471 -2.70 -9.97 0.29
CA ASP A 471 -2.33 -10.10 -1.13
C ASP A 471 -1.35 -11.25 -1.41
N GLY A 472 -0.68 -11.77 -0.37
CA GLY A 472 0.36 -12.77 -0.54
C GLY A 472 0.70 -13.58 0.71
N TRP A 473 1.59 -14.54 0.51
CA TRP A 473 2.28 -15.25 1.58
C TRP A 473 3.61 -14.55 1.82
N TYR A 474 3.94 -14.26 3.07
CA TYR A 474 5.16 -13.53 3.44
C TYR A 474 6.02 -14.33 4.41
N ASP A 475 7.34 -14.17 4.31
CA ASP A 475 8.30 -14.73 5.27
C ASP A 475 7.95 -14.25 6.68
N ASP A 476 7.88 -15.21 7.59
CA ASP A 476 7.55 -14.98 8.99
C ASP A 476 8.50 -15.82 9.88
N SER A 477 9.77 -15.88 9.48
CA SER A 477 10.84 -16.64 10.12
C SER A 477 11.31 -16.04 11.45
N GLU A 478 12.02 -16.84 12.26
CA GLU A 478 12.53 -16.39 13.55
C GLU A 478 13.57 -15.26 13.34
N GLY A 479 13.33 -14.09 13.94
CA GLY A 479 14.18 -12.91 13.75
C GLY A 479 13.90 -12.12 12.46
N ALA A 480 12.95 -12.60 11.65
CA ALA A 480 12.50 -12.05 10.38
C ALA A 480 10.97 -12.22 10.32
N ARG A 481 10.28 -11.67 11.33
CA ARG A 481 8.82 -11.73 11.44
C ARG A 481 8.22 -10.70 10.50
N TRP A 482 7.08 -10.99 9.91
CA TRP A 482 6.42 -10.04 9.01
C TRP A 482 6.13 -8.71 9.71
N GLU A 483 6.49 -7.59 9.08
CA GLU A 483 6.22 -6.22 9.53
C GLU A 483 6.19 -5.29 8.30
N ALA A 484 5.01 -4.72 8.00
CA ALA A 484 4.80 -3.86 6.84
C ALA A 484 4.51 -2.39 7.18
N HIS A 485 4.51 -2.02 8.46
CA HIS A 485 4.06 -0.71 8.92
C HIS A 485 5.12 0.07 9.69
N GLU A 486 6.07 -0.61 10.32
CA GLU A 486 7.12 0.03 11.12
C GLU A 486 8.53 -0.49 10.77
N GLU A 487 9.52 0.40 10.69
CA GLU A 487 10.91 -0.01 10.45
C GLU A 487 11.52 -0.75 11.66
N PRO A 488 12.35 -1.79 11.44
CA PRO A 488 12.77 -2.30 10.13
C PRO A 488 11.67 -3.15 9.47
N TYR A 489 11.37 -2.81 8.21
CA TYR A 489 10.38 -3.54 7.43
C TYR A 489 10.84 -4.98 7.15
N HIS A 490 9.88 -5.89 7.18
CA HIS A 490 10.08 -7.27 6.76
C HIS A 490 8.82 -7.79 6.08
N ALA A 491 8.70 -7.55 4.77
CA ALA A 491 7.58 -8.02 3.95
C ALA A 491 8.11 -8.76 2.72
N VAL A 492 8.91 -9.80 2.96
CA VAL A 492 9.48 -10.63 1.89
C VAL A 492 8.42 -11.62 1.41
N GLU A 493 7.89 -11.43 0.22
CA GLU A 493 6.86 -12.32 -0.35
C GLU A 493 7.46 -13.69 -0.73
N PHE A 494 6.71 -14.75 -0.41
CA PHE A 494 6.94 -16.10 -0.87
C PHE A 494 6.28 -16.30 -2.24
N THR A 495 7.10 -16.48 -3.28
CA THR A 495 6.65 -16.49 -4.68
C THR A 495 6.79 -17.84 -5.38
N ASP A 496 7.24 -18.90 -4.68
CA ASP A 496 7.50 -20.23 -5.24
C ASP A 496 6.21 -21.05 -5.47
N PHE A 497 5.35 -20.54 -6.35
CA PHE A 497 4.13 -21.19 -6.81
C PHE A 497 4.35 -21.80 -8.18
N GLU A 498 3.93 -23.05 -8.36
CA GLU A 498 3.88 -23.67 -9.67
C GLU A 498 2.80 -22.96 -10.50
N PRO A 499 3.16 -22.33 -11.62
CA PRO A 499 2.27 -21.36 -12.25
C PRO A 499 1.01 -21.94 -12.92
N LEU A 500 1.08 -23.19 -13.39
CA LEU A 500 -0.03 -23.84 -14.09
C LEU A 500 -1.08 -24.38 -13.13
N THR A 501 -0.66 -24.77 -11.94
CA THR A 501 -1.49 -25.42 -10.92
C THR A 501 -1.84 -24.49 -9.77
N GLY A 502 -1.08 -23.41 -9.57
CA GLY A 502 -1.27 -22.46 -8.47
C GLY A 502 -0.86 -23.00 -7.09
N PHE A 503 -0.16 -24.14 -7.04
CA PHE A 503 0.30 -24.76 -5.81
C PHE A 503 1.77 -24.49 -5.55
N ALA A 504 2.10 -24.22 -4.28
CA ALA A 504 3.45 -24.25 -3.77
C ALA A 504 3.72 -25.60 -3.07
N SER A 505 5.00 -26.00 -3.00
CA SER A 505 5.44 -27.15 -2.20
C SER A 505 6.60 -26.74 -1.32
N ALA A 506 6.29 -26.42 -0.06
CA ALA A 506 7.31 -26.14 0.95
C ALA A 506 7.97 -27.46 1.39
N THR A 507 9.28 -27.56 1.25
CA THR A 507 10.08 -28.70 1.71
C THR A 507 11.19 -28.22 2.64
N GLY A 508 11.23 -28.72 3.88
CA GLY A 508 12.17 -28.25 4.90
C GLY A 508 11.68 -26.99 5.61
N LEU A 509 12.59 -26.27 6.28
CA LEU A 509 12.23 -25.12 7.13
C LEU A 509 11.52 -24.04 6.30
N THR A 510 10.28 -23.73 6.66
CA THR A 510 9.48 -22.69 6.01
C THR A 510 8.51 -22.11 7.03
N ALA A 511 8.50 -20.79 7.18
CA ALA A 511 7.63 -20.07 8.09
C ALA A 511 6.94 -18.94 7.31
N LEU A 512 5.62 -18.97 7.23
CA LEU A 512 4.85 -18.01 6.44
C LEU A 512 3.67 -17.44 7.22
N LYS A 513 3.33 -16.20 6.87
CA LYS A 513 2.10 -15.50 7.25
C LYS A 513 1.34 -15.11 5.98
N ALA A 514 0.02 -15.24 5.99
CA ALA A 514 -0.84 -14.65 4.97
C ALA A 514 -1.03 -13.17 5.34
N ALA A 515 -0.42 -12.26 4.58
CA ALA A 515 -0.36 -10.84 4.93
C ALA A 515 -0.31 -9.96 3.66
N HIS A 516 0.22 -8.74 3.78
CA HIS A 516 0.43 -7.87 2.64
C HIS A 516 1.84 -7.29 2.55
N GLY A 517 2.20 -6.84 1.35
CA GLY A 517 3.46 -6.17 1.09
C GLY A 517 3.53 -4.77 1.69
N LEU A 518 4.63 -4.06 1.50
CA LEU A 518 4.68 -2.66 1.87
C LEU A 518 3.73 -1.83 0.99
N SER A 519 2.90 -1.01 1.60
CA SER A 519 2.12 -0.01 0.88
C SER A 519 3.06 0.99 0.22
N PRO A 520 2.95 1.22 -1.10
CA PRO A 520 3.79 2.21 -1.77
C PRO A 520 3.56 3.61 -1.22
N LEU A 521 4.65 4.36 -1.06
CA LEU A 521 4.60 5.79 -0.75
C LEU A 521 4.05 6.55 -1.94
N GLU A 522 3.05 7.40 -1.71
CA GLU A 522 2.54 8.29 -2.76
C GLU A 522 3.49 9.48 -2.98
N PRO A 523 3.58 10.02 -4.21
CA PRO A 523 4.43 11.17 -4.48
C PRO A 523 4.10 12.36 -3.56
N GLY A 524 5.10 12.83 -2.82
CA GLY A 524 4.97 13.98 -1.91
C GLY A 524 4.46 13.65 -0.49
N GLU A 525 4.34 12.37 -0.12
CA GLU A 525 4.19 11.98 1.28
C GLU A 525 5.48 12.27 2.07
N GLU A 526 5.37 13.05 3.16
CA GLU A 526 6.51 13.37 4.04
C GLU A 526 6.82 12.19 4.98
N THR A 527 7.40 11.12 4.46
CA THR A 527 7.78 9.92 5.24
C THR A 527 9.29 9.80 5.47
N GLY A 528 10.12 10.45 4.66
CA GLY A 528 11.56 10.28 4.64
C GLY A 528 12.10 10.43 3.22
N TRP A 529 13.34 10.00 3.00
CA TRP A 529 14.10 10.08 1.75
C TRP A 529 13.33 9.52 0.54
N ASP A 530 12.77 10.38 -0.31
CA ASP A 530 12.16 9.98 -1.58
C ASP A 530 13.26 9.61 -2.58
N THR A 531 13.21 8.41 -3.17
CA THR A 531 14.16 8.03 -4.22
C THR A 531 13.87 8.88 -5.46
N SER A 532 14.86 9.66 -5.90
CA SER A 532 14.70 10.53 -7.07
C SER A 532 14.24 9.71 -8.28
N LYS A 533 13.08 10.06 -8.82
CA LYS A 533 12.44 9.36 -9.94
C LYS A 533 11.47 10.30 -10.64
N SER A 534 11.32 10.17 -11.95
CA SER A 534 10.28 10.90 -12.68
C SER A 534 9.64 10.04 -13.76
N LYS A 535 8.40 10.40 -14.09
CA LYS A 535 7.64 9.81 -15.19
C LYS A 535 7.05 10.93 -16.01
N THR A 536 7.31 10.93 -17.31
CA THR A 536 6.79 11.95 -18.23
C THR A 536 6.06 11.33 -19.41
N ALA A 537 5.12 12.06 -20.00
CA ALA A 537 4.38 11.66 -21.19
C ALA A 537 4.27 12.82 -22.21
N THR A 538 4.41 12.50 -23.49
CA THR A 538 4.01 13.41 -24.57
C THR A 538 2.49 13.51 -24.66
N ASN A 539 1.94 14.62 -25.17
CA ASN A 539 0.49 14.62 -25.43
C ASN A 539 0.13 13.66 -26.58
N LEU A 540 -1.13 13.20 -26.66
CA LEU A 540 -1.56 12.24 -27.67
C LEU A 540 -1.35 12.77 -29.10
N ASP A 541 -0.71 11.97 -29.94
CA ASP A 541 -0.51 12.27 -31.34
C ASP A 541 -1.77 11.97 -32.19
N SER A 542 -1.65 12.14 -33.51
CA SER A 542 -2.75 11.86 -34.46
C SER A 542 -3.18 10.38 -34.53
N ASN A 543 -2.38 9.46 -34.02
CA ASN A 543 -2.67 8.03 -33.91
C ASN A 543 -3.22 7.66 -32.53
N PHE A 544 -3.42 8.64 -31.65
CA PHE A 544 -3.73 8.49 -30.23
C PHE A 544 -2.67 7.69 -29.47
N GLU A 545 -1.41 7.88 -29.86
CA GLU A 545 -0.24 7.31 -29.20
C GLU A 545 0.47 8.38 -28.38
N SER A 546 1.07 7.96 -27.26
CA SER A 546 1.89 8.81 -26.38
C SER A 546 3.16 8.05 -26.03
N ASP A 547 4.30 8.71 -26.18
CA ASP A 547 5.56 8.21 -25.62
C ASP A 547 5.63 8.59 -24.14
N VAL A 548 5.96 7.61 -23.31
CA VAL A 548 6.06 7.71 -21.85
C VAL A 548 7.49 7.33 -21.45
N THR A 549 8.11 8.10 -20.58
CA THR A 549 9.48 7.89 -20.11
C THR A 549 9.52 7.78 -18.59
N LEU A 550 10.07 6.68 -18.09
CA LEU A 550 10.45 6.51 -16.68
C LEU A 550 11.94 6.86 -16.53
N SER A 551 12.32 7.62 -15.51
CA SER A 551 13.70 8.03 -15.25
C SER A 551 14.13 7.72 -13.82
N LEU A 552 15.32 7.13 -13.67
CA LEU A 552 16.00 6.85 -12.40
C LEU A 552 17.50 7.28 -12.48
N PRO A 553 17.95 8.32 -11.74
CA PRO A 553 17.14 9.32 -11.03
C PRO A 553 16.23 10.13 -11.98
N ALA A 554 15.41 11.04 -11.44
CA ALA A 554 14.57 11.93 -12.26
C ALA A 554 15.41 12.68 -13.31
N ALA A 555 14.90 12.80 -14.54
CA ALA A 555 15.64 13.41 -15.65
C ALA A 555 15.88 14.92 -15.43
N GLU A 556 15.01 15.56 -14.65
CA GLU A 556 15.04 16.96 -14.28
C GLU A 556 15.96 17.24 -13.08
N GLU A 557 16.38 16.19 -12.35
CA GLU A 557 17.22 16.27 -11.17
C GLU A 557 18.60 16.85 -11.51
N GLN A 558 19.07 17.78 -10.69
CA GLN A 558 20.46 18.23 -10.83
C GLN A 558 21.40 17.16 -10.28
N LEU A 559 22.36 16.74 -11.09
CA LEU A 559 23.38 15.76 -10.70
C LEU A 559 24.49 16.41 -9.84
N VAL A 560 24.10 17.22 -8.85
CA VAL A 560 24.99 17.87 -7.87
C VAL A 560 24.77 17.27 -6.48
N THR A 561 25.84 16.89 -5.80
CA THR A 561 25.82 16.25 -4.48
C THR A 561 26.69 17.03 -3.50
N ASP A 562 26.20 17.29 -2.29
CA ASP A 562 26.99 17.92 -1.22
C ASP A 562 27.45 16.87 -0.20
N VAL A 563 28.75 16.84 0.10
CA VAL A 563 29.33 15.93 1.09
C VAL A 563 30.13 16.72 2.11
N VAL A 564 29.69 16.72 3.37
CA VAL A 564 30.37 17.43 4.46
C VAL A 564 31.03 16.44 5.42
N PHE A 565 32.36 16.51 5.51
CA PHE A 565 33.13 15.78 6.51
C PHE A 565 33.21 16.58 7.82
N VAL A 566 32.77 15.98 8.91
CA VAL A 566 32.89 16.50 10.28
C VAL A 566 33.89 15.65 11.04
N LEU A 567 35.13 16.13 11.14
CA LEU A 567 36.27 15.33 11.60
C LEU A 567 36.74 15.75 12.99
N ASP A 568 36.74 14.79 13.93
CA ASP A 568 37.38 14.96 15.23
C ASP A 568 38.90 14.92 15.08
N LYS A 569 39.57 16.07 15.19
CA LYS A 569 41.01 16.08 14.91
C LYS A 569 41.84 15.24 15.87
N SER A 570 41.33 14.97 17.06
CA SER A 570 42.07 14.20 18.05
C SER A 570 42.23 12.73 17.65
N THR A 571 41.38 12.22 16.75
CA THR A 571 41.30 10.78 16.41
C THR A 571 41.13 10.48 14.92
N SER A 572 40.60 11.41 14.12
CA SER A 572 40.35 11.24 12.68
C SER A 572 41.60 10.89 11.87
N ALA A 573 42.80 11.27 12.36
CA ALA A 573 44.08 10.99 11.71
C ALA A 573 44.31 9.48 11.42
N THR A 574 43.65 8.59 12.16
CA THR A 574 43.73 7.14 11.94
C THR A 574 42.98 6.66 10.69
N VAL A 575 42.01 7.46 10.20
CA VAL A 575 41.11 7.11 9.10
C VAL A 575 41.13 8.11 7.93
N GLU A 576 41.88 9.22 8.02
CA GLU A 576 42.06 10.21 6.95
C GLU A 576 42.49 9.58 5.60
N ALA A 577 43.29 8.51 5.63
CA ALA A 577 43.69 7.83 4.40
C ALA A 577 42.50 7.17 3.68
N LYS A 578 41.55 6.61 4.43
CA LYS A 578 40.36 5.95 3.89
C LYS A 578 39.34 6.97 3.37
N SER A 579 39.15 8.10 4.06
CA SER A 579 38.28 9.17 3.55
C SER A 579 38.81 9.77 2.25
N LEU A 580 40.13 9.96 2.14
CA LEU A 580 40.76 10.44 0.91
C LEU A 580 40.72 9.40 -0.23
N GLU A 581 40.76 8.10 0.09
CA GLU A 581 40.58 7.02 -0.88
C GLU A 581 39.16 7.01 -1.45
N MET A 582 38.15 7.12 -0.59
CA MET A 582 36.74 7.27 -0.98
C MET A 582 36.55 8.48 -1.92
N LEU A 583 37.08 9.65 -1.54
CA LEU A 583 36.99 10.86 -2.36
C LEU A 583 37.72 10.73 -3.70
N ARG A 584 38.83 9.98 -3.79
CA ARG A 584 39.50 9.70 -5.09
C ARG A 584 38.63 8.83 -5.97
N SER A 585 38.04 7.78 -5.41
CA SER A 585 37.14 6.88 -6.14
C SER A 585 35.95 7.65 -6.71
N LEU A 586 35.28 8.46 -5.88
CA LEU A 586 34.19 9.34 -6.33
C LEU A 586 34.65 10.32 -7.40
N LYS A 587 35.81 10.96 -7.22
CA LYS A 587 36.38 11.89 -8.22
C LYS A 587 36.64 11.22 -9.57
N ASP A 588 37.03 9.95 -9.57
CA ASP A 588 37.31 9.20 -10.80
C ASP A 588 36.00 8.79 -11.49
N GLN A 589 34.92 8.57 -10.72
CA GLN A 589 33.57 8.30 -11.24
C GLN A 589 32.88 9.53 -11.84
N LEU A 590 33.31 10.75 -11.50
CA LEU A 590 32.82 11.99 -12.13
C LEU A 590 33.31 12.17 -13.57
N GLU A 591 34.29 11.37 -14.03
CA GLU A 591 34.81 11.48 -15.38
C GLU A 591 33.75 11.08 -16.41
N ASN A 592 33.30 12.07 -17.19
CA ASN A 592 32.33 11.94 -18.30
C ASN A 592 30.84 11.85 -17.93
N THR A 593 30.46 12.04 -16.66
CA THR A 593 29.06 11.87 -16.19
C THR A 593 28.27 13.17 -16.03
N GLY A 594 28.87 14.33 -16.30
CA GLY A 594 28.25 15.64 -16.10
C GLY A 594 27.93 16.00 -14.64
N ALA A 595 28.03 15.05 -13.71
CA ALA A 595 27.76 15.20 -12.30
C ALA A 595 28.85 16.00 -11.56
N LYS A 596 28.49 16.54 -10.39
CA LYS A 596 29.38 17.34 -9.54
C LYS A 596 29.23 16.94 -8.08
N ILE A 597 30.36 16.79 -7.38
CA ILE A 597 30.37 16.68 -5.92
C ILE A 597 31.02 17.93 -5.32
N ASN A 598 30.28 18.60 -4.45
CA ASN A 598 30.74 19.67 -3.59
C ASN A 598 31.19 19.08 -2.24
N VAL A 599 32.41 19.38 -1.79
CA VAL A 599 32.95 18.84 -0.54
C VAL A 599 33.15 19.93 0.49
N GLY A 600 32.50 19.78 1.65
CA GLY A 600 32.73 20.59 2.84
C GLY A 600 33.64 19.86 3.81
N VAL A 601 34.56 20.58 4.44
CA VAL A 601 35.45 20.01 5.47
C VAL A 601 35.39 20.85 6.72
N VAL A 602 34.88 20.24 7.80
CA VAL A 602 34.81 20.80 9.15
C VAL A 602 35.70 19.97 10.05
N ILE A 603 36.73 20.60 10.60
CA ILE A 603 37.57 19.97 11.63
C ILE A 603 37.25 20.61 12.96
N PHE A 604 36.83 19.82 13.93
CA PHE A 604 36.48 20.34 15.25
C PHE A 604 37.54 19.99 16.29
N ASN A 605 37.69 20.92 17.24
CA ASN A 605 38.36 20.69 18.50
C ASN A 605 37.49 21.24 19.65
N ALA A 606 37.92 22.27 20.38
CA ALA A 606 37.03 23.02 21.25
C ALA A 606 35.94 23.78 20.45
N VAL A 607 36.25 24.22 19.23
CA VAL A 607 35.35 24.94 18.32
C VAL A 607 35.39 24.28 16.94
N ALA A 608 34.46 24.62 16.04
CA ALA A 608 34.55 24.19 14.65
C ALA A 608 35.54 25.05 13.86
N ASN A 609 36.28 24.42 12.94
CA ASN A 609 37.15 25.09 11.99
C ASN A 609 36.70 24.67 10.60
N VAL A 610 35.98 25.57 9.93
CA VAL A 610 35.43 25.32 8.59
C VAL A 610 36.46 25.72 7.55
N ALA A 611 36.78 24.80 6.64
CA ALA A 611 37.68 25.06 5.53
C ALA A 611 37.04 26.04 4.52
N ASN A 612 37.87 26.60 3.62
CA ASN A 612 37.45 27.50 2.55
C ASN A 612 36.50 28.65 2.96
N ASN A 613 36.64 29.18 4.18
CA ASN A 613 35.75 30.22 4.73
C ASN A 613 34.25 29.85 4.73
N GLY A 614 33.90 28.56 4.78
CA GLY A 614 32.51 28.09 4.79
C GLY A 614 31.92 27.80 3.40
N GLU A 615 32.68 27.98 2.32
CA GLU A 615 32.27 27.58 0.98
C GLU A 615 32.65 26.12 0.69
N PHE A 616 31.92 25.45 -0.20
CA PHE A 616 32.26 24.12 -0.68
C PHE A 616 33.48 24.15 -1.62
N PHE A 617 34.22 23.04 -1.65
CA PHE A 617 35.21 22.76 -2.69
C PHE A 617 34.59 21.93 -3.82
N ASP A 618 35.01 22.14 -5.06
CA ASP A 618 34.67 21.25 -6.18
C ASP A 618 35.60 20.01 -6.17
N LEU A 619 35.04 18.81 -6.00
CA LEU A 619 35.84 17.58 -5.88
C LEU A 619 36.74 17.33 -7.10
N ALA A 620 36.24 17.59 -8.30
CA ALA A 620 36.94 17.30 -9.55
C ALA A 620 38.13 18.25 -9.77
N THR A 621 37.98 19.51 -9.38
CA THR A 621 38.96 20.58 -9.70
C THR A 621 39.83 21.02 -8.52
N GLU A 622 39.37 20.83 -7.28
CA GLU A 622 40.02 21.34 -6.05
C GLU A 622 40.45 20.22 -5.08
N TYR A 623 40.60 18.98 -5.56
CA TYR A 623 40.98 17.81 -4.75
C TYR A 623 42.21 18.05 -3.83
N ALA A 624 43.23 18.77 -4.32
CA ALA A 624 44.44 19.04 -3.53
C ALA A 624 44.18 19.94 -2.32
N ASP A 625 43.23 20.89 -2.43
CA ASP A 625 42.85 21.78 -1.35
C ASP A 625 41.94 21.06 -0.33
N ILE A 626 41.09 20.13 -0.79
CA ILE A 626 40.33 19.21 0.06
C ILE A 626 41.28 18.32 0.88
N GLU A 627 42.28 17.73 0.23
CA GLU A 627 43.29 16.90 0.92
C GLU A 627 44.03 17.71 1.99
N ALA A 628 44.44 18.94 1.67
CA ALA A 628 45.09 19.83 2.62
C ALA A 628 44.17 20.23 3.80
N ALA A 629 42.88 20.44 3.53
CA ALA A 629 41.88 20.74 4.54
C ALA A 629 41.72 19.57 5.52
N ILE A 630 41.48 18.34 5.02
CA ILE A 630 41.33 17.13 5.85
C ILE A 630 42.58 16.87 6.70
N GLN A 631 43.77 17.06 6.14
CA GLN A 631 45.04 16.81 6.83
C GLN A 631 45.47 17.94 7.79
N GLN A 632 44.72 19.04 7.88
CA GLN A 632 45.08 20.19 8.73
C GLN A 632 45.30 19.77 10.19
N THR A 633 46.40 20.23 10.79
CA THR A 633 46.72 19.93 12.20
C THR A 633 46.24 21.04 13.14
N LEU A 634 45.56 20.65 14.22
CA LEU A 634 45.07 21.57 15.26
C LEU A 634 45.45 21.09 16.67
N LYS A 635 45.38 22.00 17.64
CA LYS A 635 45.58 21.66 19.05
C LYS A 635 44.40 20.83 19.58
N SER A 636 44.69 19.86 20.45
CA SER A 636 43.71 18.96 21.05
C SER A 636 42.66 19.66 21.93
N GLY A 637 41.45 19.11 21.91
CA GLY A 637 40.19 19.55 22.52
C GLY A 637 39.05 18.95 21.70
N THR A 638 37.85 18.71 22.25
CA THR A 638 36.77 18.02 21.52
C THR A 638 35.39 18.58 21.88
N ASN A 639 34.60 18.83 20.85
CA ASN A 639 33.29 19.49 20.86
C ASN A 639 32.55 19.04 19.60
N MET A 640 31.99 17.83 19.65
CA MET A 640 31.28 17.23 18.52
C MET A 640 30.10 18.11 18.11
N HIS A 641 29.38 18.68 19.07
CA HIS A 641 28.29 19.62 18.85
C HIS A 641 28.71 20.82 17.97
N ALA A 642 29.91 21.40 18.16
CA ALA A 642 30.40 22.47 17.30
C ALA A 642 30.60 21.99 15.84
N GLY A 643 31.22 20.82 15.67
CA GLY A 643 31.44 20.23 14.35
C GLY A 643 30.13 19.97 13.61
N LEU A 644 29.15 19.38 14.28
CA LEU A 644 27.83 19.11 13.73
C LEU A 644 27.07 20.40 13.38
N LEU A 645 27.11 21.43 14.24
CA LEU A 645 26.49 22.73 13.95
C LEU A 645 27.07 23.38 12.71
N ALA A 646 28.40 23.36 12.55
CA ALA A 646 29.05 23.91 11.37
C ALA A 646 28.74 23.07 10.12
N GLY A 647 28.68 21.74 10.26
CA GLY A 647 28.30 20.85 9.17
C GLY A 647 26.88 21.10 8.68
N LYS A 648 25.91 21.19 9.60
CA LYS A 648 24.53 21.60 9.27
C LYS A 648 24.48 22.96 8.60
N ALA A 649 25.21 23.95 9.14
CA ALA A 649 25.22 25.29 8.57
C ALA A 649 25.76 25.33 7.12
N MET A 650 26.69 24.43 6.75
CA MET A 650 27.14 24.31 5.35
C MET A 650 26.06 23.68 4.47
N LEU A 651 25.44 22.59 4.90
CA LEU A 651 24.38 21.89 4.14
C LEU A 651 23.12 22.76 3.97
N ASP A 652 22.72 23.49 5.01
CA ASP A 652 21.56 24.41 4.97
C ASP A 652 21.81 25.61 4.05
N ALA A 653 23.07 25.99 3.82
CA ALA A 653 23.42 27.18 3.03
C ALA A 653 23.26 26.97 1.52
N ASP A 654 23.47 25.74 1.03
CA ASP A 654 23.22 25.41 -0.37
C ASP A 654 21.76 24.99 -0.57
N THR A 655 20.94 25.90 -1.10
CA THR A 655 19.53 25.65 -1.39
C THR A 655 19.28 25.17 -2.81
N SER A 656 20.35 25.01 -3.60
CA SER A 656 20.26 24.53 -4.99
C SER A 656 20.33 23.02 -5.12
N VAL A 657 20.87 22.35 -4.10
CA VAL A 657 20.95 20.89 -4.00
C VAL A 657 19.80 20.38 -3.14
N ASP A 658 19.08 19.38 -3.63
CA ASP A 658 18.02 18.73 -2.88
C ASP A 658 18.58 18.01 -1.64
N SER A 659 17.81 17.98 -0.56
CA SER A 659 18.21 17.32 0.69
C SER A 659 18.53 15.83 0.49
N SER A 660 17.86 15.16 -0.47
CA SER A 660 18.14 13.78 -0.91
C SER A 660 19.59 13.54 -1.36
N ARG A 661 20.33 14.60 -1.73
CA ARG A 661 21.71 14.53 -2.25
C ARG A 661 22.72 15.19 -1.31
N LYS A 662 22.39 15.30 -0.02
CA LYS A 662 23.22 15.93 1.02
C LYS A 662 23.67 14.93 2.06
N TYR A 663 24.99 14.82 2.22
CA TYR A 663 25.63 13.82 3.05
C TYR A 663 26.49 14.46 4.15
N LEU A 664 26.36 13.96 5.37
CA LEU A 664 27.19 14.35 6.52
C LEU A 664 27.95 13.13 7.06
N ILE A 665 29.28 13.22 7.04
CA ILE A 665 30.16 12.14 7.49
C ILE A 665 30.86 12.59 8.78
N LEU A 666 30.34 12.16 9.93
CA LEU A 666 30.94 12.38 11.24
C LEU A 666 31.99 11.31 11.54
N VAL A 667 33.22 11.72 11.83
CA VAL A 667 34.31 10.81 12.23
C VAL A 667 34.81 11.20 13.61
N SER A 668 34.61 10.33 14.62
CA SER A 668 35.02 10.60 16.00
C SER A 668 35.19 9.30 16.82
N ASP A 669 35.86 9.39 17.96
CA ASP A 669 35.90 8.34 18.99
C ASP A 669 34.75 8.46 20.00
N GLY A 670 33.85 9.43 19.80
CA GLY A 670 32.71 9.72 20.67
C GLY A 670 33.07 10.39 22.00
N LEU A 671 34.36 10.61 22.28
CA LEU A 671 34.79 11.30 23.50
C LEU A 671 34.56 12.79 23.32
N THR A 672 33.46 13.31 23.88
CA THR A 672 33.11 14.74 23.77
C THR A 672 32.71 15.36 25.10
N TYR A 673 33.10 16.62 25.35
CA TYR A 673 32.94 17.26 26.67
C TYR A 673 32.85 18.80 26.66
N TYR A 674 32.86 19.42 25.48
CA TYR A 674 32.46 20.81 25.29
C TYR A 674 31.20 20.85 24.42
N TYR A 675 30.49 21.98 24.46
CA TYR A 675 29.29 22.19 23.66
C TYR A 675 29.15 23.66 23.26
N CYS A 676 28.27 23.93 22.31
CA CYS A 676 27.95 25.28 21.84
C CYS A 676 26.55 25.72 22.27
N LYS A 677 26.24 27.01 22.11
CA LYS A 677 24.94 27.59 22.43
C LYS A 677 24.42 28.43 21.27
N GLY A 678 23.11 28.34 21.00
CA GLY A 678 22.42 29.18 20.02
C GLY A 678 23.01 29.10 18.60
N GLY A 679 23.45 27.92 18.18
CA GLY A 679 24.06 27.68 16.86
C GLY A 679 25.48 28.22 16.69
N ASN A 680 26.06 28.88 17.70
CA ASN A 680 27.38 29.50 17.60
C ASN A 680 28.51 28.45 17.80
N TYR A 681 28.97 27.87 16.70
CA TYR A 681 30.06 26.88 16.68
C TYR A 681 31.47 27.47 16.92
N ASP A 682 31.62 28.80 16.93
CA ASP A 682 32.87 29.51 17.22
C ASP A 682 33.12 29.71 18.74
N GLN A 683 32.12 29.41 19.58
CA GLN A 683 32.19 29.62 21.02
C GLN A 683 31.88 28.36 21.81
N ALA A 684 32.93 27.79 22.40
CA ALA A 684 32.84 26.63 23.28
C ALA A 684 32.38 27.00 24.70
N TYR A 685 31.52 26.16 25.25
CA TYR A 685 31.05 26.21 26.63
C TYR A 685 31.41 24.91 27.37
N THR A 686 31.52 25.02 28.69
CA THR A 686 31.72 23.89 29.57
C THR A 686 31.01 24.12 30.91
N ILE A 687 30.81 23.03 31.65
CA ILE A 687 30.38 23.06 33.04
C ILE A 687 31.56 22.69 33.93
N SER A 688 31.83 23.52 34.93
CA SER A 688 32.83 23.19 35.93
C SER A 688 32.20 22.37 37.05
N SER A 689 32.65 21.13 37.22
CA SER A 689 32.25 20.23 38.30
C SER A 689 33.45 19.82 39.15
N ARG A 690 33.27 19.48 40.43
CA ARG A 690 34.41 19.14 41.28
C ARG A 690 34.72 17.64 41.26
N ASN A 691 35.98 17.27 41.05
CA ASN A 691 36.46 15.89 41.19
C ASN A 691 36.72 15.56 42.67
N GLY A 692 36.19 14.43 43.18
CA GLY A 692 36.36 14.05 44.59
C GLY A 692 36.47 12.54 44.82
N GLY A 693 37.62 12.05 45.25
CA GLY A 693 37.81 10.70 45.79
C GLY A 693 38.32 10.73 47.23
N ASP A 694 38.02 9.72 48.04
CA ASP A 694 38.60 9.58 49.37
C ASP A 694 40.08 9.18 49.25
N THR A 695 41.00 10.13 49.43
CA THR A 695 42.45 9.87 49.38
C THR A 695 42.98 9.20 50.66
N GLY A 696 42.09 8.83 51.59
CA GLY A 696 42.41 8.07 52.80
C GLY A 696 43.29 8.79 53.82
N THR A 697 43.74 10.02 53.55
CA THR A 697 44.59 10.79 54.48
C THR A 697 44.36 12.30 54.37
N GLY A 698 43.28 12.80 55.00
CA GLY A 698 43.25 14.15 55.59
C GLY A 698 43.34 15.36 54.66
N GLY A 699 42.56 15.39 53.57
CA GLY A 699 42.27 16.61 52.79
C GLY A 699 41.44 16.30 51.55
N ARG A 700 40.18 16.77 51.50
CA ARG A 700 39.34 16.72 50.28
C ARG A 700 39.82 17.85 49.36
N ASN A 701 40.66 17.54 48.38
CA ASN A 701 40.97 18.51 47.33
C ASN A 701 39.94 18.36 46.22
N GLU A 702 38.74 18.95 46.44
CA GLU A 702 37.71 19.06 45.41
C GLU A 702 38.15 20.09 44.35
N GLN A 703 38.89 19.62 43.35
CA GLN A 703 39.38 20.47 42.25
C GLN A 703 38.29 20.63 41.18
N PRO A 704 38.05 21.86 40.69
CA PRO A 704 37.27 22.09 39.48
C PRO A 704 37.80 21.25 38.31
N ASN A 705 36.89 20.65 37.54
CA ASN A 705 37.15 19.82 36.39
C ASN A 705 36.04 20.00 35.34
N ASP A 706 36.49 20.23 34.12
CA ASP A 706 35.70 20.52 32.95
C ASP A 706 36.16 19.68 31.73
N GLY A 707 36.89 18.58 31.98
CA GLY A 707 37.31 17.58 31.00
C GLY A 707 36.63 16.21 31.20
N LEU A 708 37.12 15.19 30.49
CA LEU A 708 36.53 13.83 30.50
C LEU A 708 36.47 13.16 31.87
N SER A 709 37.39 13.46 32.79
CA SER A 709 37.40 12.85 34.14
C SER A 709 36.20 13.27 35.00
N ALA A 710 35.38 14.22 34.55
CA ALA A 710 34.11 14.54 35.20
C ALA A 710 33.12 13.38 35.06
N TRP A 711 33.18 12.64 33.93
CA TRP A 711 32.45 11.40 33.71
C TRP A 711 32.83 10.33 34.74
N GLU A 712 34.13 10.08 34.89
CA GLU A 712 34.66 9.12 35.86
C GLU A 712 34.17 9.45 37.28
N CYS A 713 34.13 10.73 37.64
CA CYS A 713 33.68 11.15 38.96
C CYS A 713 32.17 10.93 39.17
N LYS A 714 31.34 11.11 38.14
CA LYS A 714 29.88 10.94 38.24
C LYS A 714 29.45 9.47 38.13
N TYR A 715 30.00 8.73 37.16
CA TYR A 715 29.50 7.41 36.79
C TYR A 715 30.50 6.26 37.00
N SER A 716 31.82 6.54 37.08
CA SER A 716 32.98 5.66 36.83
C SER A 716 33.49 5.70 35.38
N SER A 717 34.77 5.37 35.18
CA SER A 717 35.44 5.45 33.87
C SER A 717 34.94 4.41 32.89
N ASP A 718 34.58 3.22 33.39
CA ASP A 718 34.12 2.06 32.64
C ASP A 718 32.60 2.03 32.43
N TYR A 719 31.86 3.02 32.95
CA TYR A 719 30.42 3.09 32.77
C TYR A 719 30.03 3.35 31.31
N VAL A 720 29.14 2.48 30.80
CA VAL A 720 28.47 2.58 29.51
C VAL A 720 26.96 2.42 29.75
N PRO A 721 26.10 3.32 29.25
CA PRO A 721 24.65 3.13 29.33
C PRO A 721 24.20 1.82 28.65
N GLU A 722 23.38 1.02 29.32
CA GLU A 722 22.76 -0.17 28.69
C GLU A 722 21.72 0.22 27.64
N ASN A 723 21.07 1.37 27.82
CA ASN A 723 20.10 1.94 26.89
C ASN A 723 20.28 3.47 26.83
N TRP A 724 20.70 3.97 25.67
CA TRP A 724 21.01 5.38 25.46
C TRP A 724 19.78 6.30 25.49
N ALA A 725 18.62 5.85 24.98
CA ALA A 725 17.37 6.61 25.05
C ALA A 725 16.96 6.89 26.50
N SER A 726 16.99 5.86 27.34
CA SER A 726 16.72 5.97 28.78
C SER A 726 17.74 6.87 29.50
N TYR A 727 19.01 6.84 29.07
CA TYR A 727 20.03 7.76 29.58
C TYR A 727 19.72 9.22 29.22
N PHE A 728 19.34 9.50 27.97
CA PHE A 728 19.00 10.87 27.55
C PHE A 728 17.74 11.41 28.22
N ASP A 729 16.74 10.55 28.50
CA ASP A 729 15.58 10.93 29.31
C ASP A 729 15.98 11.31 30.75
N ALA A 730 16.92 10.56 31.35
CA ALA A 730 17.44 10.89 32.67
C ALA A 730 18.23 12.20 32.67
N VAL A 731 19.02 12.46 31.62
CA VAL A 731 19.73 13.75 31.44
C VAL A 731 18.71 14.89 31.31
N LYS A 732 17.68 14.72 30.48
CA LYS A 732 16.60 15.71 30.30
C LYS A 732 15.95 16.08 31.63
N GLY A 733 15.72 15.10 32.51
CA GLY A 733 15.16 15.32 33.85
C GLY A 733 16.03 16.19 34.78
N VAL A 734 17.33 16.34 34.52
CA VAL A 734 18.21 17.23 35.29
C VAL A 734 18.57 18.53 34.57
N LEU A 735 18.19 18.69 33.29
CA LEU A 735 18.37 19.95 32.54
C LEU A 735 17.57 21.11 33.15
N ASP A 736 16.48 20.83 33.87
CA ASP A 736 15.69 21.84 34.60
C ASP A 736 16.38 22.38 35.87
N SER A 737 17.55 21.83 36.24
CA SER A 737 18.32 22.35 37.37
C SER A 737 18.93 23.74 37.05
N GLU A 738 19.12 24.57 38.07
CA GLU A 738 19.85 25.85 37.91
C GLU A 738 21.37 25.60 37.80
N TYR A 739 21.81 24.95 36.71
CA TYR A 739 23.21 24.61 36.45
C TYR A 739 23.97 25.74 35.75
N THR A 740 23.28 26.69 35.12
CA THR A 740 23.88 27.78 34.31
C THR A 740 24.85 28.68 35.09
N LYS A 741 24.74 28.74 36.42
CA LYS A 741 25.73 29.44 37.26
C LYS A 741 27.12 28.75 37.32
N TYR A 742 27.19 27.49 36.90
CA TYR A 742 28.41 26.69 36.77
C TYR A 742 28.87 26.54 35.32
N GLU A 743 28.15 27.17 34.38
CA GLU A 743 28.44 27.21 32.97
C GLU A 743 29.35 28.39 32.64
N TYR A 744 30.39 28.12 31.86
CA TYR A 744 31.35 29.12 31.44
C TYR A 744 31.67 28.95 29.97
N SER A 745 31.89 30.07 29.27
CA SER A 745 32.61 29.99 28.00
C SER A 745 34.05 29.55 28.27
N LEU A 746 34.65 28.77 27.36
CA LEU A 746 35.97 28.17 27.57
C LEU A 746 37.07 29.19 27.87
N ASN A 747 36.94 30.41 27.33
CA ASN A 747 37.90 31.51 27.52
C ASN A 747 37.50 32.50 28.63
N ASP A 748 36.47 32.19 29.43
CA ASP A 748 36.04 33.07 30.52
C ASP A 748 37.16 33.22 31.58
N PRO A 749 37.64 34.45 31.87
CA PRO A 749 38.67 34.66 32.88
C PRO A 749 38.21 34.30 34.30
N ASN A 750 36.89 34.21 34.54
CA ASN A 750 36.28 33.83 35.81
C ASN A 750 35.98 32.33 35.91
N ARG A 751 36.24 31.54 34.86
CA ARG A 751 36.11 30.08 34.92
C ARG A 751 37.05 29.55 36.02
N PRO A 752 36.54 28.75 36.99
CA PRO A 752 37.36 28.18 38.06
C PRO A 752 38.52 27.35 37.50
N LYS A 753 39.72 27.57 38.02
CA LYS A 753 40.91 26.80 37.62
C LYS A 753 41.06 25.57 38.50
N THR A 754 41.75 24.55 38.00
CA THR A 754 42.09 23.34 38.78
C THR A 754 42.90 23.64 40.06
N SER A 755 43.55 24.82 40.14
CA SER A 755 44.20 25.33 41.35
C SER A 755 43.23 25.83 42.43
N ASP A 756 41.98 26.12 42.07
CA ASP A 756 40.99 26.81 42.89
C ASP A 756 40.17 25.79 43.70
N LEU A 757 40.85 25.17 44.66
CA LEU A 757 40.26 24.22 45.60
C LEU A 757 39.02 24.85 46.26
N ASP A 758 37.88 24.16 46.18
CA ASP A 758 36.59 24.57 46.77
C ASP A 758 35.88 25.80 46.17
N SER A 759 36.11 26.14 44.89
CA SER A 759 35.42 27.26 44.22
C SER A 759 33.88 27.14 44.20
N GLU A 760 33.17 28.18 44.69
CA GLU A 760 31.69 28.27 44.63
C GLU A 760 31.14 28.29 43.18
N GLY A 761 32.01 28.57 42.20
CA GLY A 761 31.70 28.51 40.76
C GLY A 761 31.75 27.11 40.14
N SER A 762 31.79 26.04 40.93
CA SER A 762 31.77 24.66 40.40
C SER A 762 30.77 23.80 41.14
N ILE A 763 30.14 22.85 40.43
CA ILE A 763 29.18 21.91 41.02
C ILE A 763 29.87 21.15 42.15
N PRO A 764 29.39 21.25 43.40
CA PRO A 764 29.96 20.50 44.52
C PRO A 764 29.91 19.00 44.26
N TYR A 765 30.98 18.28 44.60
CA TYR A 765 31.06 16.83 44.33
C TYR A 765 29.86 16.05 44.90
N VAL A 766 29.39 16.43 46.10
CA VAL A 766 28.23 15.83 46.77
C VAL A 766 26.89 16.05 46.06
N ASN A 767 26.79 17.08 45.22
CA ASN A 767 25.55 17.46 44.53
C ASN A 767 25.54 17.01 43.06
N ARG A 768 26.65 16.49 42.52
CA ARG A 768 26.85 16.26 41.07
C ARG A 768 25.80 15.38 40.41
N ASN A 769 25.17 14.46 41.14
CA ASN A 769 24.14 13.58 40.58
C ASN A 769 22.83 14.32 40.28
N GLY A 770 22.60 15.50 40.87
CA GLY A 770 21.42 16.34 40.64
C GLY A 770 21.64 17.46 39.60
N TYR A 771 22.77 17.47 38.90
CA TYR A 771 23.11 18.45 37.87
C TYR A 771 23.68 17.74 36.63
N PRO A 772 23.50 18.29 35.42
CA PRO A 772 24.24 17.85 34.27
C PRO A 772 25.72 18.25 34.41
N ILE A 773 26.63 17.36 34.02
CA ILE A 773 28.05 17.71 33.84
C ILE A 773 28.32 18.08 32.37
N ASN A 774 29.52 18.55 32.09
CA ASN A 774 29.96 18.95 30.74
C ASN A 774 29.83 17.83 29.70
N VAL A 775 30.14 16.58 30.08
CA VAL A 775 29.99 15.40 29.20
C VAL A 775 28.51 15.11 28.91
N ASP A 776 27.63 15.14 29.92
CA ASP A 776 26.18 14.92 29.71
C ASP A 776 25.59 15.90 28.70
N LEU A 777 25.91 17.20 28.84
CA LEU A 777 25.43 18.23 27.92
C LEU A 777 26.02 18.09 26.52
N SER A 778 27.29 17.72 26.42
CA SER A 778 27.94 17.52 25.14
C SER A 778 27.31 16.36 24.36
N LEU A 779 27.10 15.21 25.01
CA LEU A 779 26.42 14.05 24.43
C LEU A 779 24.96 14.36 24.07
N TYR A 780 24.21 14.98 25.00
CA TYR A 780 22.79 15.31 24.78
C TYR A 780 22.59 16.24 23.58
N ASN A 781 23.36 17.33 23.51
CA ASN A 781 23.23 18.28 22.40
C ASN A 781 23.72 17.70 21.07
N SER A 782 24.82 16.93 21.08
CA SER A 782 25.33 16.28 19.86
C SER A 782 24.33 15.26 19.33
N ASN A 783 23.74 14.43 20.20
CA ASN A 783 22.69 13.49 19.82
C ASN A 783 21.45 14.22 19.28
N ALA A 784 20.93 15.21 20.02
CA ALA A 784 19.73 15.92 19.59
C ALA A 784 19.89 16.54 18.19
N LEU A 785 21.04 17.16 17.92
CA LEU A 785 21.34 17.75 16.62
C LEU A 785 21.57 16.68 15.54
N TYR A 786 22.31 15.62 15.84
CA TYR A 786 22.52 14.53 14.88
C TYR A 786 21.20 13.89 14.45
N GLN A 787 20.32 13.60 15.41
CA GLN A 787 18.99 13.02 15.14
C GLN A 787 18.05 13.99 14.40
N GLU A 788 18.21 15.30 14.57
CA GLU A 788 17.53 16.31 13.76
C GLU A 788 18.05 16.28 12.33
N MET A 789 19.37 16.25 12.15
CA MET A 789 20.02 16.20 10.85
C MET A 789 19.72 14.90 10.09
N SER A 790 19.69 13.74 10.73
CA SER A 790 19.41 12.45 10.08
C SER A 790 18.01 12.35 9.46
N LYS A 791 17.09 13.26 9.81
CA LYS A 791 15.76 13.35 9.18
C LYS A 791 15.76 14.14 7.87
N GLU A 792 16.84 14.88 7.62
CA GLU A 792 16.97 15.83 6.50
C GLU A 792 18.19 15.51 5.62
N TYR A 793 19.28 15.00 6.19
CA TYR A 793 20.58 14.69 5.57
C TYR A 793 21.01 13.23 5.75
N HIS A 794 21.66 12.63 4.74
CA HIS A 794 22.25 11.30 4.86
C HIS A 794 23.44 11.38 5.82
N CYS A 795 23.21 11.00 7.08
CA CYS A 795 24.19 11.17 8.15
C CYS A 795 24.85 9.83 8.49
N TYR A 796 26.19 9.80 8.50
CA TYR A 796 26.99 8.64 8.89
C TYR A 796 27.88 8.97 10.08
N ALA A 797 27.88 8.10 11.10
CA ALA A 797 28.71 8.22 12.28
C ALA A 797 29.78 7.11 12.28
N LEU A 798 31.02 7.46 11.91
CA LEU A 798 32.14 6.52 11.85
C LEU A 798 33.02 6.63 13.09
N LYS A 799 33.35 5.46 13.62
CA LYS A 799 34.27 5.29 14.73
C LYS A 799 35.72 5.53 14.30
N ALA A 800 36.43 6.37 15.04
CA ALA A 800 37.88 6.53 14.96
C ALA A 800 38.55 5.99 16.23
N GLU A 801 39.68 5.28 16.10
CA GLU A 801 40.40 4.73 17.25
C GLU A 801 41.27 5.82 17.91
N SER A 802 41.09 6.02 19.22
CA SER A 802 41.80 7.04 19.99
C SER A 802 43.04 6.53 20.73
N GLY A 803 43.22 5.20 20.81
CA GLY A 803 44.24 4.55 21.65
C GLY A 803 44.07 4.81 23.15
N VAL A 804 42.92 5.36 23.58
CA VAL A 804 42.56 5.62 24.99
C VAL A 804 41.42 4.69 25.41
N ASP A 805 41.75 3.45 25.77
CA ASP A 805 40.79 2.39 26.10
C ASP A 805 40.04 2.60 27.45
N SER A 806 40.15 3.77 28.09
CA SER A 806 39.69 3.97 29.48
C SER A 806 38.25 4.48 29.63
N TYR A 807 37.58 4.89 28.55
CA TYR A 807 36.20 5.44 28.57
C TYR A 807 35.33 4.74 27.52
N GLY A 808 34.70 3.62 27.91
CA GLY A 808 33.92 2.77 26.98
C GLY A 808 32.68 3.44 26.36
N PHE A 809 32.18 4.55 26.95
CA PHE A 809 30.98 5.23 26.47
C PHE A 809 31.17 5.89 25.10
N GLY A 810 32.39 6.30 24.72
CA GLY A 810 32.62 7.04 23.47
C GLY A 810 32.27 6.19 22.24
N ILE A 811 32.88 5.01 22.12
CA ILE A 811 32.58 4.07 21.03
C ILE A 811 31.12 3.63 21.06
N SER A 812 30.59 3.32 22.24
CA SER A 812 29.17 2.95 22.39
C SER A 812 28.22 4.07 21.97
N PHE A 813 28.60 5.33 22.16
CA PHE A 813 27.81 6.48 21.73
C PHE A 813 27.85 6.65 20.20
N MET A 814 29.01 6.45 19.57
CA MET A 814 29.10 6.44 18.11
C MET A 814 28.27 5.31 17.49
N ASP A 815 28.31 4.10 18.08
CA ASP A 815 27.44 2.99 17.66
C ASP A 815 25.95 3.34 17.78
N TYR A 816 25.58 4.04 18.85
CA TYR A 816 24.21 4.51 19.04
C TYR A 816 23.79 5.57 18.02
N LEU A 817 24.67 6.53 17.70
CA LEU A 817 24.40 7.51 16.64
C LEU A 817 24.24 6.84 15.27
N ALA A 818 25.01 5.78 15.01
CA ALA A 818 24.90 4.97 13.80
C ALA A 818 23.71 4.00 13.80
N GLY A 819 22.78 4.08 14.76
CA GLY A 819 21.62 3.18 14.82
C GLY A 819 21.95 1.71 15.11
N GLY A 820 23.17 1.42 15.59
CA GLY A 820 23.69 0.06 15.75
C GLY A 820 24.29 -0.53 14.46
N GLU A 821 24.29 0.22 13.36
CA GLU A 821 24.89 -0.19 12.10
C GLU A 821 26.42 -0.06 12.12
N THR A 822 27.10 -0.93 11.37
CA THR A 822 28.53 -0.79 11.10
C THR A 822 28.68 -0.32 9.66
N VAL A 823 28.95 0.96 9.49
CA VAL A 823 29.16 1.60 8.19
C VAL A 823 30.64 1.93 8.01
N ASP A 824 31.20 1.63 6.85
CA ASP A 824 32.54 2.05 6.45
C ASP A 824 32.54 3.02 5.26
N PHE A 825 33.72 3.49 4.85
CA PHE A 825 33.83 4.47 3.77
C PHE A 825 33.45 3.91 2.40
N ALA A 826 33.52 2.60 2.17
CA ALA A 826 33.09 1.98 0.92
C ALA A 826 31.55 1.96 0.84
N ASP A 827 30.87 1.67 1.94
CA ASP A 827 29.40 1.73 2.03
C ASP A 827 28.90 3.15 1.71
N ILE A 828 29.51 4.16 2.33
CA ILE A 828 29.19 5.59 2.09
C ILE A 828 29.49 6.00 0.66
N GLN A 829 30.58 5.47 0.08
CA GLN A 829 30.90 5.72 -1.33
C GLN A 829 29.79 5.21 -2.25
N ASN A 830 29.28 4.01 -1.97
CA ASN A 830 28.25 3.38 -2.77
C ASN A 830 26.93 4.14 -2.62
N ASP A 831 26.55 4.56 -1.41
CA ASP A 831 25.34 5.36 -1.18
C ASP A 831 25.40 6.74 -1.86
N ILE A 832 26.59 7.33 -2.01
CA ILE A 832 26.77 8.57 -2.78
C ILE A 832 26.69 8.29 -4.29
N TYR A 833 27.27 7.18 -4.76
CA TYR A 833 27.43 6.91 -6.19
C TYR A 833 26.22 6.23 -6.85
N TYR A 834 25.51 5.38 -6.12
CA TYR A 834 24.39 4.60 -6.62
C TYR A 834 23.09 5.09 -5.99
N LEU A 835 22.10 5.33 -6.85
CA LEU A 835 20.73 5.57 -6.43
C LEU A 835 20.07 4.26 -5.97
N LEU A 836 20.29 3.19 -6.74
CA LEU A 836 19.70 1.87 -6.56
C LEU A 836 20.75 0.79 -6.80
N ASP A 837 20.69 -0.31 -6.06
CA ASP A 837 21.40 -1.54 -6.37
C ASP A 837 20.58 -2.43 -7.31
N LYS A 838 21.26 -3.44 -7.87
CA LYS A 838 20.62 -4.51 -8.65
C LYS A 838 19.55 -5.24 -7.82
N GLY A 839 18.53 -5.76 -8.50
CA GLY A 839 17.36 -6.37 -7.88
C GLY A 839 16.22 -5.37 -7.64
N SER A 840 16.47 -4.07 -7.83
CA SER A 840 15.41 -3.07 -7.93
C SER A 840 14.54 -3.33 -9.17
N TYR A 841 13.27 -2.95 -9.12
CA TYR A 841 12.39 -3.05 -10.29
C TYR A 841 11.25 -2.04 -10.23
N VAL A 842 10.63 -1.77 -11.38
CA VAL A 842 9.42 -0.95 -11.49
C VAL A 842 8.28 -1.79 -12.03
N VAL A 843 7.11 -1.74 -11.40
CA VAL A 843 5.86 -2.29 -11.94
C VAL A 843 5.02 -1.12 -12.45
N ASP A 844 4.62 -1.15 -13.71
CA ASP A 844 3.84 -0.09 -14.35
C ASP A 844 2.53 -0.66 -14.90
N GLU A 845 1.41 -0.28 -14.29
CA GLU A 845 0.06 -0.71 -14.66
C GLU A 845 -0.52 0.28 -15.67
N ILE A 846 -0.80 -0.20 -16.88
CA ILE A 846 -1.21 0.64 -18.02
C ILE A 846 -2.59 1.28 -17.75
N GLY A 847 -2.74 2.52 -18.21
CA GLY A 847 -3.83 3.37 -17.78
C GLY A 847 -5.19 2.99 -18.36
N SER A 848 -6.16 2.82 -17.48
CA SER A 848 -7.57 2.64 -17.85
C SER A 848 -8.46 3.39 -16.85
N GLY A 849 -9.71 3.65 -17.20
CA GLY A 849 -10.65 4.27 -16.25
C GLY A 849 -11.65 5.20 -16.92
N THR A 850 -11.91 6.35 -16.29
CA THR A 850 -12.86 7.34 -16.82
C THR A 850 -12.22 8.71 -16.98
N ASP A 851 -12.46 9.35 -18.13
CA ASP A 851 -11.96 10.68 -18.43
C ASP A 851 -12.65 11.80 -17.63
N ASN A 852 -12.25 13.05 -17.87
CA ASN A 852 -12.82 14.26 -17.26
C ASN A 852 -14.31 14.52 -17.60
N LYS A 853 -14.92 13.68 -18.45
CA LYS A 853 -16.34 13.71 -18.83
C LYS A 853 -17.05 12.40 -18.48
N SER A 854 -16.43 11.54 -17.67
CA SER A 854 -16.96 10.24 -17.24
C SER A 854 -17.17 9.23 -18.37
N ASN A 855 -16.45 9.36 -19.49
CA ASN A 855 -16.39 8.30 -20.51
C ASN A 855 -15.29 7.32 -20.16
N GLY A 856 -15.52 6.03 -20.39
CA GLY A 856 -14.48 5.01 -20.26
C GLY A 856 -13.34 5.24 -21.26
N TYR A 857 -12.10 5.13 -20.80
CA TYR A 857 -10.90 5.09 -21.63
C TYR A 857 -10.04 3.89 -21.27
N ASP A 858 -9.21 3.46 -22.20
CA ASP A 858 -8.32 2.31 -22.06
C ASP A 858 -7.08 2.49 -22.94
N PHE A 859 -5.89 2.39 -22.34
CA PHE A 859 -4.62 2.40 -23.06
C PHE A 859 -4.08 0.98 -23.18
N ASP A 860 -3.48 0.67 -24.33
CA ASP A 860 -2.66 -0.52 -24.53
C ASP A 860 -1.18 -0.15 -24.56
N PHE A 861 -0.31 -0.98 -23.98
CA PHE A 861 1.13 -0.94 -24.24
C PHE A 861 1.41 -1.33 -25.70
N VAL A 862 2.15 -0.50 -26.43
CA VAL A 862 2.55 -0.83 -27.80
C VAL A 862 3.70 -1.83 -27.75
N ASN A 863 3.35 -3.12 -27.76
CA ASN A 863 4.28 -4.25 -27.69
C ASN A 863 5.11 -4.44 -28.98
N ASP A 864 6.02 -3.50 -29.23
CA ASP A 864 6.91 -3.45 -30.38
C ASP A 864 8.29 -2.97 -29.92
N ILE A 865 9.32 -3.81 -30.10
CA ILE A 865 10.69 -3.49 -29.71
C ILE A 865 11.18 -2.18 -30.33
N ASP A 866 10.76 -1.82 -31.55
CA ASP A 866 11.18 -0.59 -32.22
C ASP A 866 10.60 0.67 -31.54
N ARG A 867 9.55 0.52 -30.73
CA ARG A 867 8.92 1.57 -29.91
C ARG A 867 9.44 1.63 -28.47
N LEU A 868 10.46 0.83 -28.15
CA LEU A 868 11.16 0.88 -26.87
C LEU A 868 12.54 1.50 -27.02
N ALA A 869 12.95 2.33 -26.07
CA ALA A 869 14.30 2.84 -25.96
C ALA A 869 14.72 2.86 -24.49
N LEU A 870 15.95 2.45 -24.20
CA LEU A 870 16.56 2.63 -22.88
C LEU A 870 17.87 3.37 -23.06
N THR A 871 18.07 4.45 -22.29
CA THR A 871 19.30 5.24 -22.32
C THR A 871 19.96 5.27 -20.96
N VAL A 872 21.30 5.30 -20.93
CA VAL A 872 22.10 5.58 -19.74
C VAL A 872 22.95 6.81 -20.05
N ASP A 873 22.79 7.87 -19.27
CA ASP A 873 23.46 9.18 -19.53
C ASP A 873 23.21 9.70 -20.96
N GLY A 874 22.00 9.47 -21.49
CA GLY A 874 21.60 9.84 -22.85
C GLY A 874 22.13 8.95 -23.97
N GLU A 875 23.00 7.96 -23.68
CA GLU A 875 23.42 6.97 -24.65
C GLU A 875 22.39 5.83 -24.76
N VAL A 876 21.87 5.59 -25.96
CA VAL A 876 20.89 4.52 -26.24
C VAL A 876 21.57 3.16 -26.18
N LEU A 877 21.05 2.25 -25.34
CA LEU A 877 21.56 0.88 -25.25
C LEU A 877 21.04 -0.01 -26.40
N ASP A 878 21.84 -1.01 -26.74
CA ASP A 878 21.38 -2.11 -27.61
C ASP A 878 20.24 -2.88 -26.93
N LYS A 879 19.22 -3.23 -27.72
CA LYS A 879 17.99 -3.93 -27.27
C LYS A 879 17.78 -5.24 -28.01
N THR A 880 17.26 -6.26 -27.32
CA THR A 880 16.99 -7.59 -27.89
C THR A 880 15.64 -8.11 -27.40
N GLU A 881 14.83 -8.66 -28.31
CA GLU A 881 13.62 -9.40 -27.94
C GLU A 881 14.02 -10.76 -27.39
N LEU A 882 13.61 -11.05 -26.17
CA LEU A 882 13.92 -12.30 -25.50
C LEU A 882 12.87 -13.35 -25.90
N ILE A 883 13.29 -14.31 -26.72
CA ILE A 883 12.45 -15.43 -27.14
C ILE A 883 12.86 -16.65 -26.32
N ASP A 884 12.07 -17.00 -25.31
CA ASP A 884 12.25 -18.29 -24.62
C ASP A 884 10.92 -19.04 -24.44
N PRO A 885 10.81 -20.32 -24.87
CA PRO A 885 9.77 -21.24 -24.41
C PRO A 885 9.85 -21.64 -22.92
N SER A 886 10.80 -21.13 -22.12
CA SER A 886 10.96 -21.44 -20.69
C SER A 886 10.91 -20.26 -19.72
N PHE A 887 10.17 -19.19 -20.02
CA PHE A 887 9.72 -18.33 -18.91
C PHE A 887 9.02 -19.20 -17.87
N ASN A 888 9.52 -19.17 -16.63
CA ASN A 888 8.89 -19.89 -15.52
C ASN A 888 7.50 -19.31 -15.23
N ASP A 889 7.19 -18.10 -15.70
CA ASP A 889 5.89 -17.47 -15.58
C ASP A 889 5.08 -17.59 -16.90
N PRO A 890 3.90 -18.23 -16.90
CA PRO A 890 3.06 -18.44 -18.08
C PRO A 890 2.26 -17.20 -18.50
N TYR A 891 2.26 -16.13 -17.70
CA TYR A 891 1.52 -14.89 -17.97
C TYR A 891 2.35 -13.84 -18.70
N ILE A 892 3.68 -14.03 -18.77
CA ILE A 892 4.56 -13.18 -19.59
C ILE A 892 4.14 -13.29 -21.06
N THR A 893 3.81 -12.14 -21.65
CA THR A 893 3.38 -12.01 -23.05
C THR A 893 4.58 -11.78 -23.98
N SER A 894 5.54 -10.98 -23.54
CA SER A 894 6.82 -10.72 -24.22
C SER A 894 7.86 -10.21 -23.21
N ALA A 895 9.13 -10.32 -23.56
CA ALA A 895 10.22 -9.75 -22.76
C ALA A 895 11.32 -9.15 -23.62
N TYR A 896 11.98 -8.11 -23.12
CA TYR A 896 12.99 -7.33 -23.82
C TYR A 896 14.20 -7.07 -22.93
N GLY A 897 15.40 -7.39 -23.40
CA GLY A 897 16.66 -7.12 -22.70
C GLY A 897 17.38 -5.90 -23.27
N PHE A 898 17.98 -5.08 -22.41
CA PHE A 898 18.77 -3.90 -22.75
C PHE A 898 20.16 -3.97 -22.12
N GLY A 899 21.21 -3.59 -22.86
CA GLY A 899 22.58 -3.56 -22.35
C GLY A 899 23.16 -4.95 -22.10
N PHE A 900 23.77 -5.56 -23.11
CA PHE A 900 24.27 -6.93 -23.01
C PHE A 900 25.61 -7.01 -22.27
N ASN A 901 25.69 -7.77 -21.17
CA ASN A 901 26.83 -7.78 -20.27
C ASN A 901 27.60 -9.12 -20.18
N ASP A 902 27.04 -10.25 -20.63
CA ASP A 902 27.73 -11.55 -20.62
C ASP A 902 27.43 -12.43 -21.85
N ALA A 903 28.46 -12.66 -22.69
CA ALA A 903 28.40 -13.51 -23.87
C ALA A 903 28.34 -15.03 -23.60
N ALA A 904 28.43 -15.47 -22.34
CA ALA A 904 28.48 -16.89 -21.98
C ALA A 904 27.11 -17.55 -21.78
N ASN A 905 26.06 -16.78 -21.44
CA ASN A 905 24.69 -17.24 -21.21
C ASN A 905 23.71 -16.36 -22.03
N ALA A 906 22.60 -16.94 -22.51
CA ALA A 906 21.60 -16.23 -23.31
C ALA A 906 20.25 -16.16 -22.56
N ASP A 907 20.29 -15.98 -21.25
CA ASP A 907 19.12 -15.81 -20.38
C ASP A 907 18.98 -14.37 -19.89
N GLU A 908 17.94 -14.08 -19.11
CA GLU A 908 17.61 -12.74 -18.59
C GLU A 908 18.75 -12.09 -17.79
N SER A 909 19.60 -12.90 -17.14
CA SER A 909 20.72 -12.41 -16.32
C SER A 909 21.88 -11.83 -17.15
N ALA A 910 21.87 -12.03 -18.46
CA ALA A 910 22.87 -11.51 -19.40
C ALA A 910 22.64 -10.05 -19.83
N TYR A 911 21.55 -9.42 -19.37
CA TYR A 911 21.18 -8.05 -19.69
C TYR A 911 21.18 -7.18 -18.44
N ASP A 912 21.65 -5.95 -18.58
CA ASP A 912 21.69 -4.95 -17.52
C ASP A 912 20.28 -4.57 -17.05
N PHE A 913 19.31 -4.54 -17.99
CA PHE A 913 17.90 -4.29 -17.71
C PHE A 913 17.00 -5.22 -18.51
N VAL A 914 15.88 -5.63 -17.92
CA VAL A 914 14.88 -6.50 -18.57
C VAL A 914 13.49 -5.92 -18.39
N LEU A 915 12.70 -5.84 -19.45
CA LEU A 915 11.28 -5.48 -19.40
C LEU A 915 10.43 -6.71 -19.72
N LYS A 916 9.57 -7.13 -18.79
CA LYS A 916 8.61 -8.23 -18.94
C LYS A 916 7.20 -7.66 -19.04
N TYR A 917 6.51 -7.91 -20.14
CA TYR A 917 5.17 -7.39 -20.41
C TYR A 917 4.09 -8.45 -20.16
N TYR A 918 3.02 -8.06 -19.46
CA TYR A 918 1.91 -8.90 -19.06
C TYR A 918 0.58 -8.30 -19.54
N ALA A 919 0.04 -8.83 -20.65
CA ALA A 919 -1.23 -8.34 -21.22
C ALA A 919 -2.48 -8.62 -20.34
N LYS A 920 -2.33 -9.34 -19.22
CA LYS A 920 -3.40 -9.70 -18.28
C LYS A 920 -2.92 -9.67 -16.82
N GLY A 921 -1.99 -8.77 -16.51
CA GLY A 921 -1.35 -8.68 -15.20
C GLY A 921 -0.46 -9.89 -14.86
N GLN A 922 0.30 -9.77 -13.78
CA GLN A 922 1.25 -10.80 -13.31
C GLN A 922 0.55 -12.07 -12.80
N ASP A 923 -0.73 -12.00 -12.47
CA ASP A 923 -1.55 -13.11 -11.99
C ASP A 923 -2.45 -13.74 -13.08
N GLY A 924 -2.43 -13.19 -14.29
CA GLY A 924 -3.29 -13.59 -15.42
C GLY A 924 -4.74 -13.10 -15.33
N ALA A 925 -5.08 -12.27 -14.34
CA ALA A 925 -6.43 -11.76 -14.08
C ALA A 925 -6.49 -10.22 -13.92
N SER A 926 -5.41 -9.60 -13.45
CA SER A 926 -5.28 -8.16 -13.21
C SER A 926 -5.10 -7.35 -14.51
N ASP A 927 -5.08 -6.03 -14.37
CA ASP A 927 -4.96 -5.10 -15.50
C ASP A 927 -3.58 -5.23 -16.19
N GLU A 928 -3.50 -4.76 -17.44
CA GLU A 928 -2.29 -4.80 -18.25
C GLU A 928 -1.13 -4.08 -17.55
N CYS A 929 0.05 -4.71 -17.49
CA CYS A 929 1.22 -4.09 -16.88
C CYS A 929 2.53 -4.56 -17.52
N PHE A 930 3.63 -3.90 -17.16
CA PHE A 930 4.97 -4.45 -17.34
C PHE A 930 5.81 -4.34 -16.06
N VAL A 931 6.81 -5.19 -15.95
CA VAL A 931 7.85 -5.16 -14.93
C VAL A 931 9.18 -4.80 -15.58
N TRP A 932 9.80 -3.71 -15.14
CA TRP A 932 11.13 -3.28 -15.55
C TRP A 932 12.14 -3.64 -14.46
N GLU A 933 12.90 -4.71 -14.69
CA GLU A 933 13.92 -5.25 -13.80
C GLU A 933 15.28 -4.58 -14.03
N ILE A 934 15.97 -4.28 -12.93
CA ILE A 934 17.28 -3.62 -12.89
C ILE A 934 18.31 -4.64 -12.39
N ASN A 935 19.15 -5.17 -13.28
CA ASN A 935 20.14 -6.21 -12.95
C ASN A 935 21.54 -5.64 -12.64
N VAL A 936 21.72 -4.33 -12.79
CA VAL A 936 22.94 -3.60 -12.44
C VAL A 936 22.62 -2.38 -11.58
N PRO A 937 23.52 -1.94 -10.69
CA PRO A 937 23.30 -0.72 -9.93
C PRO A 937 23.05 0.50 -10.81
N VAL A 938 22.07 1.34 -10.44
CA VAL A 938 21.76 2.60 -11.10
C VAL A 938 22.56 3.71 -10.44
N SER A 939 23.34 4.46 -11.22
CA SER A 939 24.15 5.54 -10.67
C SER A 939 23.33 6.79 -10.38
N ASN A 940 23.62 7.44 -9.25
CA ASN A 940 23.19 8.80 -8.97
C ASN A 940 23.75 9.82 -9.98
N PHE A 941 24.78 9.47 -10.76
CA PHE A 941 25.47 10.40 -11.67
C PHE A 941 25.12 10.18 -13.13
N ALA A 942 24.28 9.20 -13.47
CA ALA A 942 23.92 8.88 -14.84
C ALA A 942 22.46 8.39 -14.90
N PRO A 943 21.51 9.25 -15.33
CA PRO A 943 20.11 8.87 -15.45
C PRO A 943 19.91 7.68 -16.38
N VAL A 944 19.17 6.69 -15.91
CA VAL A 944 18.66 5.57 -16.68
C VAL A 944 17.22 5.88 -17.05
N GLN A 945 16.93 5.98 -18.35
CA GLN A 945 15.59 6.33 -18.85
C GLN A 945 15.05 5.22 -19.74
N LEU A 946 13.87 4.70 -19.40
CA LEU A 946 13.10 3.77 -20.22
C LEU A 946 11.94 4.52 -20.88
N THR A 947 11.95 4.62 -22.21
CA THR A 947 10.87 5.18 -23.02
C THR A 947 10.09 4.07 -23.71
N TYR A 948 8.76 4.10 -23.59
CA TYR A 948 7.82 3.19 -24.23
C TYR A 948 6.58 3.94 -24.75
N THR A 949 5.85 3.36 -25.70
CA THR A 949 4.64 3.97 -26.24
C THR A 949 3.39 3.30 -25.65
N VAL A 950 2.38 4.10 -25.27
CA VAL A 950 1.01 3.66 -25.00
C VAL A 950 0.03 4.17 -26.06
N LYS A 951 -1.07 3.45 -26.29
CA LYS A 951 -2.08 3.79 -27.29
C LYS A 951 -3.49 3.78 -26.73
N LEU A 952 -4.22 4.88 -26.88
CA LEU A 952 -5.63 4.93 -26.53
C LEU A 952 -6.45 4.08 -27.51
N THR A 953 -7.08 3.02 -27.02
CA THR A 953 -7.75 2.02 -27.87
C THR A 953 -9.21 2.37 -28.20
N ASN A 954 -9.81 3.22 -27.38
CA ASN A 954 -11.23 3.58 -27.42
C ASN A 954 -11.47 5.10 -27.46
N PRO A 955 -10.83 5.85 -28.38
CA PRO A 955 -11.05 7.29 -28.47
C PRO A 955 -12.52 7.61 -28.75
N GLN A 956 -13.01 8.65 -28.08
CA GLN A 956 -14.35 9.18 -28.24
C GLN A 956 -14.49 9.78 -29.64
N THR A 957 -15.71 9.75 -30.17
CA THR A 957 -16.01 10.21 -31.54
C THR A 957 -16.86 11.47 -31.59
N ALA A 958 -17.43 11.87 -30.46
CA ALA A 958 -18.20 13.10 -30.36
C ALA A 958 -17.26 14.30 -30.26
N GLU A 959 -17.74 15.45 -30.72
CA GLU A 959 -16.97 16.68 -30.68
C GLU A 959 -16.67 17.12 -29.25
N GLY A 960 -15.42 17.51 -29.00
CA GLY A 960 -14.96 18.02 -27.73
C GLY A 960 -13.53 17.61 -27.40
N THR A 961 -12.99 18.24 -26.35
CA THR A 961 -11.71 17.89 -25.74
C THR A 961 -11.92 16.84 -24.64
N TYR A 962 -11.08 15.81 -24.63
CA TYR A 962 -11.10 14.70 -23.70
C TYR A 962 -9.76 14.61 -23.00
N GLY A 963 -9.78 14.50 -21.67
CA GLY A 963 -8.58 14.62 -20.84
C GLY A 963 -8.12 16.07 -20.62
N GLN A 964 -7.03 16.20 -19.87
CA GLN A 964 -6.26 17.43 -19.67
C GLN A 964 -4.79 17.00 -19.72
N TYR A 965 -3.93 17.79 -20.36
CA TYR A 965 -2.51 17.43 -20.49
C TYR A 965 -1.73 17.89 -19.27
N ASP A 966 -1.03 16.94 -18.65
CA ASP A 966 -0.06 17.13 -17.57
C ASP A 966 1.12 16.21 -17.90
N ALA A 967 2.24 16.81 -18.31
CA ALA A 967 3.37 16.08 -18.86
C ALA A 967 4.06 15.18 -17.83
N ASP A 968 4.13 15.59 -16.56
CA ASP A 968 4.87 14.90 -15.50
C ASP A 968 3.98 14.45 -14.33
N GLY A 969 2.69 14.76 -14.38
CA GLY A 969 1.73 14.40 -13.33
C GLY A 969 1.77 15.32 -12.12
N SER A 970 2.51 16.44 -12.15
CA SER A 970 2.66 17.34 -11.02
C SER A 970 1.38 18.10 -10.66
N GLU A 971 0.49 18.31 -11.62
CA GLU A 971 -0.75 19.06 -11.44
C GLU A 971 -1.90 18.18 -10.91
N ASN A 972 -1.73 16.85 -10.94
CA ASN A 972 -2.71 15.87 -10.46
C ASN A 972 -4.10 16.03 -11.11
N TYR A 973 -4.15 16.39 -12.39
CA TYR A 973 -5.42 16.53 -13.10
C TYR A 973 -6.13 15.19 -13.22
N SER A 974 -7.46 15.20 -13.06
CA SER A 974 -8.31 14.07 -13.43
C SER A 974 -8.44 14.01 -14.95
N GLY A 975 -8.07 12.90 -15.58
CA GLY A 975 -8.09 12.82 -17.03
C GLY A 975 -7.75 11.44 -17.58
N LEU A 976 -7.10 11.45 -18.75
CA LEU A 976 -6.61 10.23 -19.39
C LEU A 976 -5.22 9.95 -18.81
N TYR A 977 -5.15 9.17 -17.72
CA TYR A 977 -3.86 8.77 -17.19
C TYR A 977 -3.21 7.74 -18.12
N THR A 978 -1.92 7.93 -18.39
CA THR A 978 -1.15 6.94 -19.16
C THR A 978 -0.95 5.62 -18.41
N ASN A 979 -1.06 5.67 -17.08
CA ASN A 979 -0.95 4.53 -16.17
C ASN A 979 -1.90 4.66 -14.96
N ASN A 980 -2.33 3.53 -14.42
CA ASN A 980 -3.08 3.44 -13.17
C ASN A 980 -2.13 3.60 -11.98
N SER A 981 -0.97 2.97 -12.05
CA SER A 981 0.11 3.04 -11.07
C SER A 981 1.45 2.83 -11.77
N ALA A 982 2.52 3.35 -11.20
CA ALA A 982 3.88 2.95 -11.54
C ALA A 982 4.65 2.99 -10.24
N THR A 983 5.20 1.87 -9.80
CA THR A 983 5.75 1.69 -8.46
C THR A 983 7.18 1.20 -8.56
N LEU A 984 8.12 1.97 -8.01
CA LEU A 984 9.50 1.57 -7.80
C LEU A 984 9.57 0.69 -6.56
N TYR A 985 10.23 -0.45 -6.67
CA TYR A 985 10.64 -1.31 -5.56
C TYR A 985 12.15 -1.18 -5.42
N PRO A 986 12.63 -0.24 -4.58
CA PRO A 986 14.05 0.09 -4.52
C PRO A 986 14.83 -0.94 -3.69
N VAL A 987 16.08 -1.17 -4.08
CA VAL A 987 17.10 -1.83 -3.26
C VAL A 987 18.22 -0.83 -3.06
N ASP A 988 18.61 -0.57 -1.80
CA ASP A 988 19.68 0.37 -1.49
C ASP A 988 21.05 -0.17 -1.91
N SER A 989 22.08 0.69 -1.90
CA SER A 989 23.44 0.33 -2.34
C SER A 989 24.12 -0.79 -1.49
N ASN A 990 23.49 -1.16 -0.37
CA ASN A 990 23.91 -2.21 0.55
C ASN A 990 23.04 -3.49 0.40
N SER A 991 22.31 -3.61 -0.71
CA SER A 991 21.45 -4.73 -1.06
C SER A 991 20.26 -4.95 -0.10
N ARG A 992 19.76 -3.88 0.54
CA ARG A 992 18.56 -3.95 1.40
C ARG A 992 17.33 -3.43 0.64
N PRO A 993 16.22 -4.18 0.60
CA PRO A 993 14.96 -3.68 0.04
C PRO A 993 14.46 -2.45 0.81
N GLY A 994 14.09 -1.40 0.10
CA GLY A 994 13.47 -0.20 0.64
C GLY A 994 11.94 -0.23 0.55
N GLN A 995 11.32 0.84 1.03
CA GLN A 995 9.88 1.03 0.89
C GLN A 995 9.53 1.25 -0.59
N PRO A 996 8.46 0.63 -1.14
CA PRO A 996 8.04 0.91 -2.50
C PRO A 996 7.56 2.35 -2.63
N GLU A 997 7.76 2.95 -3.80
CA GLU A 997 7.49 4.36 -4.03
C GLU A 997 6.80 4.56 -5.38
N ASN A 998 5.63 5.19 -5.38
CA ASN A 998 4.89 5.49 -6.60
C ASN A 998 5.55 6.65 -7.37
N PHE A 999 5.58 6.54 -8.69
CA PHE A 999 5.86 7.65 -9.58
C PHE A 999 4.63 8.56 -9.67
N ARG A 1000 4.86 9.84 -10.00
CA ARG A 1000 3.77 10.72 -10.45
C ARG A 1000 3.11 10.16 -11.71
N ARG A 1001 1.85 10.55 -11.94
CA ARG A 1001 0.99 9.99 -12.98
C ARG A 1001 0.66 11.04 -14.05
N PRO A 1002 1.37 11.05 -15.19
CA PRO A 1002 1.06 11.96 -16.29
C PRO A 1002 -0.35 11.75 -16.85
N THR A 1003 -0.97 12.85 -17.30
CA THR A 1003 -2.25 12.82 -18.02
C THR A 1003 -2.11 13.38 -19.42
N VAL A 1004 -2.88 12.81 -20.36
CA VAL A 1004 -2.90 13.24 -21.75
C VAL A 1004 -4.28 13.74 -22.18
N SER A 1005 -4.34 14.38 -23.34
CA SER A 1005 -5.58 14.91 -23.90
C SER A 1005 -5.62 14.85 -25.42
N TYR A 1006 -6.83 14.83 -25.98
CA TYR A 1006 -7.06 14.98 -27.42
C TYR A 1006 -8.37 15.73 -27.67
N THR A 1007 -8.51 16.31 -28.87
CA THR A 1007 -9.73 17.02 -29.27
C THR A 1007 -10.28 16.46 -30.58
N ILE A 1008 -11.57 16.14 -30.58
CA ILE A 1008 -12.31 15.76 -31.80
C ILE A 1008 -13.11 16.99 -32.25
N GLN A 1009 -12.94 17.42 -33.50
CA GLN A 1009 -13.75 18.48 -34.12
C GLN A 1009 -14.44 17.92 -35.38
N THR A 1010 -15.78 17.99 -35.43
CA THR A 1010 -16.56 17.37 -36.53
C THR A 1010 -17.00 18.36 -37.61
N SER A 1011 -16.77 19.66 -37.41
CA SER A 1011 -17.06 20.69 -38.39
C SER A 1011 -15.86 21.61 -38.59
N ARG A 1012 -15.44 21.78 -39.84
CA ARG A 1012 -14.52 22.85 -40.25
C ARG A 1012 -15.23 24.18 -39.99
N PRO A 1013 -14.73 25.08 -39.12
CA PRO A 1013 -15.21 26.45 -39.08
C PRO A 1013 -15.03 27.03 -40.49
N ASP A 1014 -16.08 27.65 -41.05
CA ASP A 1014 -15.94 28.38 -42.31
C ASP A 1014 -14.94 29.52 -42.07
N PRO A 1015 -13.73 29.48 -42.65
CA PRO A 1015 -12.72 30.53 -42.42
C PRO A 1015 -13.20 31.92 -42.92
N GLY A 1016 -14.27 31.97 -43.72
CA GLY A 1016 -14.91 33.22 -44.14
C GLY A 1016 -15.90 33.82 -43.14
N ARG A 1017 -16.30 33.10 -42.07
CA ARG A 1017 -17.30 33.57 -41.12
C ARG A 1017 -16.67 33.89 -39.76
N PRO A 1018 -16.58 35.17 -39.35
CA PRO A 1018 -16.05 35.53 -38.04
C PRO A 1018 -16.92 34.92 -36.92
N SER A 1019 -16.28 34.30 -35.93
CA SER A 1019 -16.97 33.77 -34.73
C SER A 1019 -17.51 34.86 -33.80
N HIS A 1020 -16.95 36.07 -33.87
CA HIS A 1020 -17.43 37.28 -33.18
C HIS A 1020 -16.94 38.55 -33.92
N ARG A 1021 -17.72 39.63 -33.91
CA ARG A 1021 -17.29 40.95 -34.40
C ARG A 1021 -16.44 41.64 -33.32
N PRO A 1022 -15.30 42.27 -33.65
CA PRO A 1022 -14.66 43.21 -32.74
C PRO A 1022 -15.70 44.24 -32.25
N ASP A 1023 -15.77 44.50 -30.95
CA ASP A 1023 -16.71 45.47 -30.40
C ASP A 1023 -16.41 46.85 -31.02
N ARG A 1024 -17.43 47.64 -31.36
CA ARG A 1024 -17.28 48.90 -32.15
C ARG A 1024 -16.39 49.95 -31.47
N ASP A 1025 -16.05 49.73 -30.20
CA ASP A 1025 -15.18 50.54 -29.37
C ASP A 1025 -13.66 50.29 -29.63
N ASP A 1026 -13.30 49.23 -30.37
CA ASP A 1026 -11.90 48.76 -30.56
C ASP A 1026 -11.45 48.75 -32.05
N GLU A 1027 -12.10 49.49 -32.95
CA GLU A 1027 -11.69 49.60 -34.37
C GLU A 1027 -10.35 50.38 -34.52
N PRO A 1028 -9.45 49.99 -35.45
CA PRO A 1028 -8.16 50.64 -35.62
C PRO A 1028 -8.29 52.09 -36.14
N GLU A 1029 -8.03 53.10 -35.29
CA GLU A 1029 -8.27 54.52 -35.60
C GLU A 1029 -7.48 55.06 -36.83
N SER A 1030 -6.43 54.36 -37.27
CA SER A 1030 -5.55 54.78 -38.39
C SER A 1030 -5.82 54.07 -39.72
N LEU A 1031 -6.69 53.05 -39.73
CA LEU A 1031 -7.14 52.37 -40.97
C LEU A 1031 -8.53 52.86 -41.39
N ASN A 1032 -8.77 52.91 -42.69
CA ASN A 1032 -10.07 53.23 -43.26
C ASN A 1032 -10.98 51.99 -43.19
N THR A 1033 -11.73 51.87 -42.10
CA THR A 1033 -12.72 50.81 -41.87
C THR A 1033 -14.09 51.13 -42.48
N GLU A 1034 -14.34 52.39 -42.89
CA GLU A 1034 -15.64 52.83 -43.39
C GLU A 1034 -15.78 52.66 -44.91
N ASP A 1035 -14.79 53.08 -45.70
CA ASP A 1035 -14.85 52.97 -47.16
C ASP A 1035 -14.31 51.61 -47.63
N HIS A 1036 -15.14 50.85 -48.34
CA HIS A 1036 -14.75 49.57 -48.93
C HIS A 1036 -14.02 49.80 -50.25
N VAL A 1037 -12.79 50.30 -50.15
CA VAL A 1037 -11.85 50.43 -51.28
C VAL A 1037 -11.08 49.14 -51.50
N ALA A 1038 -10.83 48.79 -52.77
CA ALA A 1038 -9.94 47.70 -53.12
C ALA A 1038 -8.52 48.01 -52.69
N TYR A 1039 -7.88 47.09 -51.95
CA TYR A 1039 -6.50 47.23 -51.47
C TYR A 1039 -5.52 46.28 -52.17
N ILE A 1040 -6.03 45.29 -52.90
CA ILE A 1040 -5.25 44.41 -53.78
C ILE A 1040 -5.47 44.77 -55.24
N ILE A 1041 -4.36 44.88 -55.97
CA ILE A 1041 -4.34 45.00 -57.43
C ILE A 1041 -3.81 43.68 -57.99
N GLY A 1042 -4.49 43.11 -58.99
CA GLY A 1042 -4.01 41.91 -59.68
C GLY A 1042 -2.74 42.14 -60.50
N TYR A 1043 -2.07 41.05 -60.86
CA TYR A 1043 -0.86 41.07 -61.66
C TYR A 1043 -1.15 41.39 -63.13
N THR A 1044 -0.11 41.81 -63.86
CA THR A 1044 -0.20 42.19 -65.28
C THR A 1044 -0.60 41.03 -66.21
N ASP A 1045 -0.54 39.79 -65.74
CA ASP A 1045 -1.02 38.59 -66.44
C ASP A 1045 -2.52 38.33 -66.24
N GLY A 1046 -3.22 39.18 -65.48
CA GLY A 1046 -4.66 39.09 -65.22
C GLY A 1046 -5.03 38.15 -64.07
N THR A 1047 -4.08 37.77 -63.21
CA THR A 1047 -4.29 36.88 -62.04
C THR A 1047 -4.17 37.63 -60.71
N VAL A 1048 -4.69 37.07 -59.61
CA VAL A 1048 -4.52 37.62 -58.24
C VAL A 1048 -3.73 36.71 -57.30
N ARG A 1049 -3.45 35.49 -57.74
CA ARG A 1049 -2.64 34.44 -57.10
C ARG A 1049 -3.02 34.21 -55.63
N PRO A 1050 -4.27 33.81 -55.30
CA PRO A 1050 -4.71 33.69 -53.90
C PRO A 1050 -3.83 32.78 -53.06
N GLU A 1051 -3.37 31.66 -53.61
CA GLU A 1051 -2.53 30.67 -52.90
C GLU A 1051 -1.01 30.97 -53.01
N GLY A 1052 -0.62 32.05 -53.68
CA GLY A 1052 0.78 32.45 -53.72
C GLY A 1052 1.20 33.14 -52.43
N ASP A 1053 2.44 32.89 -52.01
CA ASP A 1053 3.09 33.63 -50.92
C ASP A 1053 3.07 35.14 -51.19
N ILE A 1054 2.90 35.93 -50.13
CA ILE A 1054 2.89 37.40 -50.21
C ILE A 1054 4.20 38.00 -49.71
N ALA A 1055 4.80 38.89 -50.50
CA ALA A 1055 6.06 39.53 -50.11
C ALA A 1055 5.85 40.62 -49.05
N ARG A 1056 6.84 40.84 -48.19
CA ARG A 1056 6.81 41.89 -47.13
C ARG A 1056 6.50 43.29 -47.69
N SER A 1057 7.01 43.62 -48.88
CA SER A 1057 6.70 44.89 -49.57
C SER A 1057 5.25 45.00 -50.04
N GLU A 1058 4.62 43.90 -50.44
CA GLU A 1058 3.21 43.87 -50.84
C GLU A 1058 2.33 44.10 -49.61
N VAL A 1059 2.65 43.49 -48.46
CA VAL A 1059 1.96 43.71 -47.18
C VAL A 1059 2.05 45.16 -46.72
N ALA A 1060 3.25 45.75 -46.75
CA ALA A 1060 3.43 47.16 -46.42
C ALA A 1060 2.57 48.07 -47.32
N THR A 1061 2.48 47.74 -48.61
CA THR A 1061 1.66 48.52 -49.56
C THR A 1061 0.17 48.35 -49.28
N ILE A 1062 -0.30 47.15 -48.95
CA ILE A 1062 -1.71 46.89 -48.59
C ILE A 1062 -2.13 47.77 -47.41
N PHE A 1063 -1.40 47.74 -46.31
CA PHE A 1063 -1.75 48.54 -45.14
C PHE A 1063 -1.61 50.04 -45.39
N PHE A 1064 -0.63 50.47 -46.19
CA PHE A 1064 -0.50 51.87 -46.61
C PHE A 1064 -1.70 52.37 -47.44
N ARG A 1065 -2.23 51.54 -48.34
CA ARG A 1065 -3.47 51.83 -49.08
C ARG A 1065 -4.65 52.00 -48.13
N LEU A 1066 -4.71 51.14 -47.12
CA LEU A 1066 -5.78 51.11 -46.13
C LEU A 1066 -5.70 52.22 -45.07
N LEU A 1067 -4.62 53.01 -45.00
CA LEU A 1067 -4.58 54.16 -44.09
C LEU A 1067 -5.70 55.16 -44.40
N THR A 1068 -6.24 55.80 -43.35
CA THR A 1068 -7.04 57.01 -43.53
C THR A 1068 -6.19 58.11 -44.17
N ASP A 1069 -6.84 59.07 -44.84
CA ASP A 1069 -6.09 60.17 -45.47
C ASP A 1069 -5.37 61.00 -44.39
N GLU A 1070 -5.97 61.17 -43.21
CA GLU A 1070 -5.35 61.82 -42.05
C GLU A 1070 -4.11 61.06 -41.53
N ALA A 1071 -4.19 59.74 -41.36
CA ALA A 1071 -3.05 58.93 -40.92
C ALA A 1071 -1.93 58.95 -41.96
N ARG A 1072 -2.28 58.81 -43.24
CA ARG A 1072 -1.30 58.86 -44.33
C ARG A 1072 -0.59 60.21 -44.39
N GLU A 1073 -1.30 61.32 -44.18
CA GLU A 1073 -0.71 62.67 -44.13
C GLU A 1073 0.18 62.87 -42.89
N ALA A 1074 -0.29 62.43 -41.71
CA ALA A 1074 0.42 62.62 -40.45
C ALA A 1074 1.77 61.89 -40.40
N TYR A 1075 1.85 60.73 -41.03
CA TYR A 1075 3.01 59.84 -40.95
C TYR A 1075 3.78 59.69 -42.27
N TRP A 1076 3.40 60.44 -43.32
CA TRP A 1076 4.04 60.36 -44.63
C TRP A 1076 5.56 60.46 -44.52
N SER A 1077 6.26 59.47 -45.07
CA SER A 1077 7.71 59.46 -45.13
C SER A 1077 8.20 58.80 -46.42
N GLN A 1078 9.33 59.30 -46.93
CA GLN A 1078 10.07 58.72 -48.06
C GLN A 1078 11.45 58.20 -47.64
N THR A 1079 11.75 58.24 -46.34
CA THR A 1079 13.03 57.83 -45.77
C THR A 1079 12.80 56.73 -44.74
N ASN A 1080 13.63 55.69 -44.78
CA ASN A 1080 13.62 54.57 -43.83
C ASN A 1080 15.09 54.23 -43.46
N PRO A 1081 15.31 53.47 -42.37
CA PRO A 1081 16.66 53.08 -41.94
C PRO A 1081 17.22 51.84 -42.66
N TYR A 1082 16.49 51.24 -43.61
CA TYR A 1082 16.81 49.93 -44.17
C TYR A 1082 17.77 50.02 -45.37
N SER A 1083 18.80 49.18 -45.35
CA SER A 1083 19.87 49.20 -46.35
C SER A 1083 19.48 48.63 -47.73
N ASP A 1084 18.37 47.88 -47.78
CA ASP A 1084 17.86 47.14 -48.95
C ASP A 1084 16.56 47.72 -49.51
N VAL A 1085 16.15 48.92 -49.05
CA VAL A 1085 14.99 49.67 -49.58
C VAL A 1085 15.49 50.96 -50.23
N ALA A 1086 15.60 50.96 -51.56
CA ALA A 1086 16.08 52.14 -52.28
C ALA A 1086 14.95 53.16 -52.48
N SER A 1087 15.29 54.46 -52.51
CA SER A 1087 14.29 55.53 -52.66
C SER A 1087 13.49 55.49 -53.97
N GLY A 1088 13.99 54.76 -54.97
CA GLY A 1088 13.32 54.55 -56.26
C GLY A 1088 12.42 53.30 -56.31
N ASP A 1089 12.42 52.48 -55.27
CA ASP A 1089 11.62 51.26 -55.23
C ASP A 1089 10.14 51.60 -55.07
N TRP A 1090 9.27 50.83 -55.73
CA TRP A 1090 7.83 51.10 -55.77
C TRP A 1090 7.16 51.01 -54.39
N TYR A 1091 7.77 50.28 -53.46
CA TYR A 1091 7.30 50.10 -52.07
C TYR A 1091 7.95 51.06 -51.07
N ASN A 1092 8.88 51.94 -51.49
CA ASN A 1092 9.65 52.77 -50.55
C ASN A 1092 8.73 53.65 -49.69
N ASN A 1093 7.79 54.37 -50.30
CA ASN A 1093 6.91 55.29 -49.58
C ASN A 1093 6.01 54.54 -48.56
N ALA A 1094 5.52 53.35 -48.94
CA ALA A 1094 4.69 52.52 -48.06
C ALA A 1094 5.47 52.03 -46.84
N ILE A 1095 6.67 51.46 -47.07
CA ILE A 1095 7.54 50.99 -45.99
C ILE A 1095 7.96 52.17 -45.10
N SER A 1096 8.44 53.26 -45.69
CA SER A 1096 8.86 54.46 -44.94
C SER A 1096 7.75 55.05 -44.09
N THR A 1097 6.53 55.11 -44.60
CA THR A 1097 5.36 55.65 -43.87
C THR A 1097 4.97 54.73 -42.72
N LEU A 1098 4.84 53.42 -42.94
CA LEU A 1098 4.47 52.49 -41.86
C LEU A 1098 5.58 52.30 -40.82
N THR A 1099 6.86 52.44 -41.20
CA THR A 1099 7.98 52.51 -40.25
C THR A 1099 7.93 53.79 -39.41
N SER A 1100 7.55 54.94 -39.99
CA SER A 1100 7.41 56.18 -39.22
C SER A 1100 6.26 56.12 -38.20
N MET A 1101 5.24 55.31 -38.49
CA MET A 1101 4.14 54.97 -37.58
C MET A 1101 4.54 54.01 -36.45
N GLY A 1102 5.70 53.35 -36.55
CA GLY A 1102 6.11 52.29 -35.62
C GLY A 1102 5.40 50.95 -35.83
N ILE A 1103 4.71 50.76 -36.96
CA ILE A 1103 4.02 49.51 -37.31
C ILE A 1103 5.02 48.47 -37.83
N LEU A 1104 5.94 48.91 -38.70
CA LEU A 1104 6.94 48.05 -39.33
C LEU A 1104 8.31 48.18 -38.68
N ASP A 1105 8.92 47.02 -38.43
CA ASP A 1105 10.29 46.87 -37.98
C ASP A 1105 11.13 46.13 -39.04
N GLY A 1106 12.43 46.41 -39.06
CA GLY A 1106 13.40 45.67 -39.86
C GLY A 1106 14.09 44.59 -39.04
N TYR A 1107 14.91 43.79 -39.69
CA TYR A 1107 15.72 42.78 -39.03
C TYR A 1107 16.91 43.41 -38.31
N PRO A 1108 17.49 42.73 -37.29
CA PRO A 1108 18.66 43.23 -36.55
C PRO A 1108 19.90 43.55 -37.42
N ASP A 1109 19.96 43.00 -38.64
CA ASP A 1109 21.01 43.25 -39.62
C ASP A 1109 20.84 44.58 -40.40
N GLY A 1110 19.77 45.33 -40.14
CA GLY A 1110 19.49 46.61 -40.81
C GLY A 1110 18.82 46.47 -42.19
N THR A 1111 18.24 45.31 -42.49
CA THR A 1111 17.45 45.05 -43.71
C THR A 1111 15.95 44.98 -43.43
N PHE A 1112 15.11 45.19 -44.46
CA PHE A 1112 13.67 44.99 -44.40
C PHE A 1112 13.21 43.69 -45.10
N ARG A 1113 14.01 43.20 -46.05
CA ARG A 1113 13.75 42.04 -46.92
C ARG A 1113 12.47 42.19 -47.75
N PRO A 1114 12.33 43.26 -48.57
CA PRO A 1114 11.08 43.63 -49.21
C PRO A 1114 10.53 42.59 -50.20
N THR A 1115 11.40 41.77 -50.82
CA THR A 1115 11.01 40.77 -51.83
C THR A 1115 10.80 39.38 -51.27
N GLU A 1116 11.12 39.14 -50.00
CA GLU A 1116 10.92 37.84 -49.35
C GLU A 1116 9.46 37.68 -48.92
N PRO A 1117 8.91 36.46 -48.97
CA PRO A 1117 7.65 36.11 -48.32
C PRO A 1117 7.66 36.49 -46.84
N ILE A 1118 6.50 36.93 -46.33
CA ILE A 1118 6.31 37.17 -44.90
C ILE A 1118 5.77 35.91 -44.22
N THR A 1119 6.21 35.62 -43.00
CA THR A 1119 5.63 34.52 -42.22
C THR A 1119 4.27 34.92 -41.65
N ARG A 1120 3.47 33.91 -41.27
CA ARG A 1120 2.16 34.12 -40.66
C ARG A 1120 2.24 34.83 -39.30
N SER A 1121 3.25 34.54 -38.49
CA SER A 1121 3.53 35.24 -37.22
C SER A 1121 3.90 36.71 -37.43
N GLU A 1122 4.79 37.00 -38.39
CA GLU A 1122 5.18 38.37 -38.75
C GLU A 1122 4.00 39.18 -39.29
N PHE A 1123 3.16 38.57 -40.15
CA PHE A 1123 1.95 39.22 -40.65
C PHE A 1123 0.97 39.55 -39.53
N THR A 1124 0.77 38.62 -38.59
CA THR A 1124 -0.12 38.78 -37.43
C THR A 1124 0.33 39.93 -36.55
N LYS A 1125 1.65 40.06 -36.30
CA LYS A 1125 2.22 41.22 -35.58
C LYS A 1125 1.85 42.53 -36.26
N ILE A 1126 1.97 42.63 -37.59
CA ILE A 1126 1.66 43.85 -38.33
C ILE A 1126 0.17 44.19 -38.23
N ALA A 1127 -0.71 43.22 -38.43
CA ALA A 1127 -2.16 43.42 -38.40
C ALA A 1127 -2.64 43.91 -37.03
N VAL A 1128 -2.13 43.33 -35.94
CA VAL A 1128 -2.49 43.71 -34.57
C VAL A 1128 -1.90 45.07 -34.15
N SER A 1129 -0.77 45.49 -34.74
CA SER A 1129 -0.11 46.77 -34.38
C SER A 1129 -0.96 48.01 -34.68
N PHE A 1130 -2.06 47.88 -35.44
CA PHE A 1130 -3.02 48.96 -35.68
C PHE A 1130 -4.05 49.16 -34.57
N PHE A 1131 -4.12 48.25 -33.60
CA PHE A 1131 -5.02 48.30 -32.45
C PHE A 1131 -4.30 48.89 -31.22
N GLU A 1132 -5.04 49.59 -30.35
CA GLU A 1132 -4.50 50.07 -29.08
C GLU A 1132 -4.37 48.92 -28.07
N PHE A 1133 -3.17 48.32 -27.95
CA PHE A 1133 -2.86 47.36 -26.88
C PHE A 1133 -1.44 47.52 -26.35
N THR A 1134 -1.21 47.10 -25.12
CA THR A 1134 0.12 47.03 -24.50
C THR A 1134 0.61 45.59 -24.49
N GLU A 1135 1.89 45.37 -24.78
CA GLU A 1135 2.50 44.04 -24.67
C GLU A 1135 2.32 43.52 -23.23
N GLY A 1136 1.69 42.35 -23.10
CA GLY A 1136 1.30 41.74 -21.82
C GLY A 1136 -0.15 41.98 -21.38
N ASP A 1137 -0.93 42.78 -22.12
CA ASP A 1137 -2.37 42.97 -21.84
C ASP A 1137 -3.19 41.67 -22.01
N PHE A 1138 -2.69 40.75 -22.83
CA PHE A 1138 -3.32 39.46 -23.13
C PHE A 1138 -2.33 38.31 -22.90
N THR A 1139 -2.81 37.24 -22.28
CA THR A 1139 -2.06 35.99 -22.06
C THR A 1139 -2.53 34.96 -23.07
N TYR A 1140 -1.59 34.31 -23.75
CA TYR A 1140 -1.90 33.21 -24.66
C TYR A 1140 -2.48 32.03 -23.88
N ASP A 1141 -3.52 31.40 -24.41
CA ASP A 1141 -4.30 30.37 -23.72
C ASP A 1141 -3.95 28.94 -24.13
N GLY A 1142 -2.84 28.75 -24.85
CA GLY A 1142 -2.31 27.43 -25.20
C GLY A 1142 -3.11 26.68 -26.28
N ARG A 1143 -4.02 27.35 -26.99
CA ARG A 1143 -4.97 26.66 -27.88
C ARG A 1143 -4.38 26.09 -29.17
N PHE A 1144 -3.21 26.52 -29.59
CA PHE A 1144 -2.51 26.00 -30.77
C PHE A 1144 -1.35 25.09 -30.38
N SER A 1145 -1.32 23.88 -30.91
CA SER A 1145 -0.39 22.80 -30.52
C SER A 1145 1.05 23.02 -30.99
N ASP A 1146 1.28 23.92 -31.93
CA ASP A 1146 2.59 24.29 -32.49
C ASP A 1146 3.12 25.63 -31.97
N VAL A 1147 2.60 26.09 -30.81
CA VAL A 1147 3.04 27.31 -30.12
C VAL A 1147 3.32 26.99 -28.66
N GLU A 1148 4.59 27.12 -28.24
CA GLU A 1148 5.08 26.79 -26.91
C GLU A 1148 4.70 27.84 -25.84
N GLY A 1149 4.31 29.04 -26.26
CA GLY A 1149 3.85 30.13 -25.40
C GLY A 1149 4.95 31.06 -24.90
N THR A 1150 6.21 30.84 -25.30
CA THR A 1150 7.37 31.67 -24.90
C THR A 1150 8.01 32.44 -26.06
N GLU A 1151 7.54 32.23 -27.28
CA GLU A 1151 8.10 32.80 -28.50
C GLU A 1151 7.75 34.30 -28.65
N TRP A 1152 8.58 35.04 -29.40
CA TRP A 1152 8.47 36.51 -29.53
C TRP A 1152 7.12 37.01 -30.07
N TYR A 1153 6.40 36.19 -30.84
CA TYR A 1153 5.13 36.56 -31.45
C TYR A 1153 3.91 36.28 -30.55
N VAL A 1154 4.08 35.57 -29.43
CA VAL A 1154 2.97 35.00 -28.64
C VAL A 1154 2.03 36.08 -28.11
N THR A 1155 2.55 37.22 -27.67
CA THR A 1155 1.69 38.31 -27.20
C THR A 1155 0.86 38.95 -28.32
N PHE A 1156 1.43 39.04 -29.53
CA PHE A 1156 0.68 39.52 -30.71
C PHE A 1156 -0.36 38.49 -31.15
N LEU A 1157 -0.04 37.20 -31.05
CA LEU A 1157 -0.97 36.11 -31.33
C LEU A 1157 -2.14 36.11 -30.33
N ALA A 1158 -1.87 36.28 -29.03
CA ALA A 1158 -2.90 36.38 -28.00
C ALA A 1158 -3.86 37.55 -28.28
N ALA A 1159 -3.31 38.73 -28.62
CA ALA A 1159 -4.11 39.87 -29.03
C ALA A 1159 -4.89 39.62 -30.35
N ALA A 1160 -4.29 38.94 -31.33
CA ALA A 1160 -4.96 38.60 -32.58
C ALA A 1160 -6.14 37.64 -32.37
N VAL A 1161 -6.02 36.70 -31.43
CA VAL A 1161 -7.09 35.78 -31.03
C VAL A 1161 -8.19 36.55 -30.30
N GLU A 1162 -7.84 37.43 -29.36
CA GLU A 1162 -8.82 38.26 -28.64
C GLU A 1162 -9.61 39.17 -29.59
N TYR A 1163 -8.93 39.81 -30.55
CA TYR A 1163 -9.58 40.66 -31.56
C TYR A 1163 -10.28 39.87 -32.67
N GLY A 1164 -10.31 38.53 -32.62
CA GLY A 1164 -10.97 37.69 -33.63
C GLY A 1164 -10.32 37.71 -35.01
N LEU A 1165 -9.04 38.07 -35.10
CA LEU A 1165 -8.26 38.10 -36.34
C LEU A 1165 -7.77 36.69 -36.72
N ILE A 1166 -7.37 35.89 -35.72
CA ILE A 1166 -6.82 34.53 -35.89
C ILE A 1166 -7.69 33.52 -35.15
N GLU A 1167 -8.04 32.43 -35.83
CA GLU A 1167 -8.82 31.31 -35.28
C GLU A 1167 -8.05 29.97 -35.30
N GLY A 1168 -6.86 29.94 -35.92
CA GLY A 1168 -6.08 28.71 -36.13
C GLY A 1168 -6.43 27.94 -37.39
N MET A 1169 -5.73 26.84 -37.59
CA MET A 1169 -5.92 25.88 -38.69
C MET A 1169 -6.79 24.71 -38.23
N PRO A 1170 -7.42 23.95 -39.16
CA PRO A 1170 -8.32 22.84 -38.80
C PRO A 1170 -7.66 21.71 -37.99
N ASP A 1171 -6.35 21.58 -38.03
CA ASP A 1171 -5.56 20.61 -37.26
C ASP A 1171 -5.19 21.11 -35.86
N GLY A 1172 -5.72 22.26 -35.44
CA GLY A 1172 -5.47 22.86 -34.13
C GLY A 1172 -4.13 23.58 -34.03
N THR A 1173 -3.50 23.92 -35.14
CA THR A 1173 -2.21 24.64 -35.18
C THR A 1173 -2.37 26.10 -35.61
N PHE A 1174 -1.31 26.90 -35.48
CA PHE A 1174 -1.21 28.28 -35.96
C PHE A 1174 -0.34 28.41 -37.22
N HIS A 1175 0.66 27.55 -37.41
CA HIS A 1175 1.70 27.59 -38.44
C HIS A 1175 2.52 28.90 -38.39
N PRO A 1176 3.21 29.23 -37.27
CA PRO A 1176 3.84 30.53 -37.05
C PRO A 1176 4.99 30.85 -38.03
N LEU A 1177 5.72 29.82 -38.47
CA LEU A 1177 6.92 29.96 -39.31
C LEU A 1177 6.63 29.82 -40.81
N ASP A 1178 5.43 29.39 -41.18
CA ASP A 1178 5.04 29.22 -42.58
C ASP A 1178 4.81 30.58 -43.25
N ASN A 1179 5.11 30.64 -44.54
CA ASN A 1179 4.80 31.81 -45.36
C ASN A 1179 3.29 31.95 -45.49
N ILE A 1180 2.77 33.16 -45.26
CA ILE A 1180 1.34 33.40 -45.41
C ILE A 1180 0.97 33.57 -46.89
N THR A 1181 -0.11 32.92 -47.31
CA THR A 1181 -0.64 33.10 -48.66
C THR A 1181 -1.39 34.43 -48.79
N ARG A 1182 -1.53 34.94 -50.02
CA ARG A 1182 -2.32 36.16 -50.32
C ARG A 1182 -3.78 36.04 -49.86
N ALA A 1183 -4.38 34.86 -49.96
CA ALA A 1183 -5.73 34.54 -49.52
C ALA A 1183 -5.89 34.65 -48.00
N GLU A 1184 -4.97 34.07 -47.24
CA GLU A 1184 -4.96 34.14 -45.78
C GLU A 1184 -4.70 35.56 -45.30
N ALA A 1185 -3.73 36.25 -45.92
CA ALA A 1185 -3.47 37.66 -45.64
C ALA A 1185 -4.72 38.51 -45.87
N CYS A 1186 -5.41 38.38 -47.02
CA CYS A 1186 -6.63 39.12 -47.28
C CYS A 1186 -7.75 38.81 -46.29
N THR A 1187 -7.87 37.56 -45.85
CA THR A 1187 -8.85 37.15 -44.85
C THR A 1187 -8.60 37.85 -43.51
N ILE A 1188 -7.35 37.87 -43.05
CA ILE A 1188 -6.96 38.57 -41.82
C ILE A 1188 -7.14 40.08 -41.98
N VAL A 1189 -6.74 40.68 -43.12
CA VAL A 1189 -6.95 42.11 -43.37
C VAL A 1189 -8.44 42.49 -43.31
N ASN A 1190 -9.32 41.69 -43.92
CA ASN A 1190 -10.76 41.95 -43.85
C ASN A 1190 -11.26 41.94 -42.41
N ARG A 1191 -10.81 40.96 -41.59
CA ARG A 1191 -11.12 40.92 -40.16
C ARG A 1191 -10.56 42.14 -39.41
N THR A 1192 -9.33 42.56 -39.72
CA THR A 1192 -8.71 43.78 -39.17
C THR A 1192 -9.52 45.05 -39.50
N LEU A 1193 -10.12 45.11 -40.68
CA LEU A 1193 -10.97 46.22 -41.11
C LEU A 1193 -12.43 46.09 -40.61
N GLY A 1194 -12.78 44.98 -39.94
CA GLY A 1194 -14.16 44.69 -39.53
C GLY A 1194 -15.10 44.35 -40.68
N ARG A 1195 -14.57 43.95 -41.84
CA ARG A 1195 -15.32 43.56 -43.04
C ARG A 1195 -15.67 42.07 -42.99
N ALA A 1196 -16.88 41.74 -43.43
CA ALA A 1196 -17.43 40.38 -43.35
C ALA A 1196 -18.10 39.97 -44.67
N PRO A 1197 -17.31 39.83 -45.76
CA PRO A 1197 -17.84 39.50 -47.09
C PRO A 1197 -18.40 38.07 -47.11
N HIS A 1198 -19.55 37.89 -47.76
CA HIS A 1198 -20.18 36.58 -47.93
C HIS A 1198 -20.50 36.30 -49.39
N GLU A 1199 -20.23 35.09 -49.87
CA GLU A 1199 -20.36 34.74 -51.30
C GLU A 1199 -21.76 34.97 -51.87
N ALA A 1200 -22.80 34.78 -51.05
CA ALA A 1200 -24.20 34.99 -51.46
C ALA A 1200 -24.59 36.46 -51.60
N HIS A 1201 -23.78 37.38 -51.05
CA HIS A 1201 -24.09 38.81 -50.94
C HIS A 1201 -23.15 39.71 -51.77
N LEU A 1202 -22.31 39.10 -52.59
CA LEU A 1202 -21.50 39.81 -53.58
C LEU A 1202 -22.35 40.27 -54.77
N LEU A 1203 -21.85 41.27 -55.52
CA LEU A 1203 -22.51 41.70 -56.76
C LEU A 1203 -22.56 40.58 -57.81
N PRO A 1204 -23.58 40.57 -58.70
CA PRO A 1204 -23.64 39.60 -59.79
C PRO A 1204 -22.40 39.59 -60.68
N ARG A 1205 -22.05 38.41 -61.19
CA ARG A 1205 -20.91 38.23 -62.11
C ARG A 1205 -21.08 39.12 -63.35
N GLY A 1206 -20.16 40.04 -63.57
CA GLY A 1206 -20.20 41.06 -64.63
C GLY A 1206 -20.40 42.49 -64.11
N GLU A 1207 -20.82 42.65 -62.87
CA GLU A 1207 -20.94 43.95 -62.17
C GLU A 1207 -19.79 44.20 -61.18
N MET A 1208 -18.97 43.17 -60.91
CA MET A 1208 -17.72 43.23 -60.15
C MET A 1208 -16.53 42.69 -60.98
N LEU A 1209 -15.31 43.07 -60.60
CA LEU A 1209 -14.08 42.44 -61.10
C LEU A 1209 -14.04 40.98 -60.66
N THR A 1210 -13.67 40.11 -61.58
CA THR A 1210 -13.53 38.68 -61.33
C THR A 1210 -12.22 38.20 -61.91
N TRP A 1211 -11.59 37.25 -61.23
CA TRP A 1211 -10.27 36.76 -61.57
C TRP A 1211 -10.33 35.29 -62.02
N PRO A 1212 -9.57 34.89 -63.06
CA PRO A 1212 -9.61 33.53 -63.59
C PRO A 1212 -9.07 32.48 -62.61
N ASP A 1213 -8.26 32.90 -61.64
CA ASP A 1213 -7.62 32.08 -60.60
C ASP A 1213 -8.23 32.26 -59.20
N ASN A 1214 -9.31 33.04 -59.06
CA ASN A 1214 -10.12 33.08 -57.84
C ASN A 1214 -11.37 32.20 -58.02
N ASN A 1215 -11.26 30.92 -57.66
CA ASN A 1215 -12.34 29.94 -57.85
C ASN A 1215 -13.50 30.20 -56.88
N THR A 1216 -14.74 30.23 -57.39
CA THR A 1216 -15.95 30.47 -56.58
C THR A 1216 -16.20 29.43 -55.49
N SER A 1217 -15.61 28.23 -55.60
CA SER A 1217 -15.71 27.20 -54.57
C SER A 1217 -14.56 27.22 -53.56
N ALA A 1218 -13.61 28.14 -53.69
CA ALA A 1218 -12.48 28.26 -52.77
C ALA A 1218 -12.93 28.93 -51.47
N TRP A 1219 -12.37 28.49 -50.35
CA TRP A 1219 -12.70 29.03 -49.02
C TRP A 1219 -12.43 30.53 -48.89
N TYR A 1220 -11.48 31.05 -49.68
CA TYR A 1220 -11.08 32.46 -49.70
C TYR A 1220 -11.82 33.31 -50.76
N TYR A 1221 -12.78 32.75 -51.50
CA TYR A 1221 -13.37 33.43 -52.66
C TYR A 1221 -13.93 34.82 -52.30
N ALA A 1222 -14.77 34.90 -51.27
CA ALA A 1222 -15.37 36.15 -50.82
C ALA A 1222 -14.32 37.15 -50.30
N ALA A 1223 -13.34 36.68 -49.51
CA ALA A 1223 -12.26 37.52 -49.00
C ALA A 1223 -11.40 38.13 -50.12
N MET A 1224 -11.14 37.36 -51.19
CA MET A 1224 -10.41 37.85 -52.35
C MET A 1224 -11.23 38.82 -53.22
N GLN A 1225 -12.56 38.63 -53.29
CA GLN A 1225 -13.43 39.59 -53.97
C GLN A 1225 -13.45 40.92 -53.23
N GLU A 1226 -13.59 40.88 -51.91
CA GLU A 1226 -13.51 42.04 -51.00
C GLU A 1226 -12.20 42.81 -51.16
N ALA A 1227 -11.09 42.09 -51.22
CA ALA A 1227 -9.78 42.72 -51.37
C ALA A 1227 -9.58 43.46 -52.71
N THR A 1228 -10.31 43.06 -53.76
CA THR A 1228 -10.00 43.45 -55.16
C THR A 1228 -11.05 44.33 -55.83
N ASN A 1229 -12.14 44.66 -55.14
CA ASN A 1229 -13.21 45.51 -55.67
C ASN A 1229 -13.51 46.65 -54.71
N SER A 1230 -13.57 47.88 -55.23
CA SER A 1230 -14.17 48.97 -54.47
C SER A 1230 -15.69 48.92 -54.58
N HIS A 1231 -16.44 48.96 -53.48
CA HIS A 1231 -17.91 48.81 -53.51
C HIS A 1231 -18.63 49.55 -52.37
N ASP A 1232 -19.94 49.77 -52.56
CA ASP A 1232 -20.87 50.19 -51.53
C ASP A 1232 -21.44 48.96 -50.83
N TYR A 1233 -21.81 49.07 -49.55
CA TYR A 1233 -22.33 47.95 -48.77
C TYR A 1233 -23.44 48.38 -47.81
N ILE A 1234 -24.26 47.41 -47.43
CA ILE A 1234 -25.16 47.51 -46.28
C ILE A 1234 -24.98 46.28 -45.40
N TRP A 1235 -25.18 46.41 -44.10
CA TRP A 1235 -25.17 45.28 -43.19
C TRP A 1235 -26.50 44.52 -43.23
N THR A 1236 -26.42 43.19 -43.25
CA THR A 1236 -27.59 42.31 -43.24
C THR A 1236 -27.99 42.02 -41.78
N GLU A 1237 -29.14 42.52 -41.36
CA GLU A 1237 -29.61 42.42 -39.97
C GLU A 1237 -29.88 40.94 -39.59
N GLY A 1238 -29.11 40.41 -38.65
CA GLY A 1238 -29.23 39.03 -38.13
C GLY A 1238 -28.28 38.00 -38.74
N GLU A 1239 -27.47 38.36 -39.73
CA GLU A 1239 -26.51 37.45 -40.38
C GLU A 1239 -25.03 37.85 -40.19
N ASP A 1240 -24.75 38.98 -39.53
CA ASP A 1240 -23.40 39.52 -39.26
C ASP A 1240 -22.47 39.57 -40.49
N THR A 1241 -23.05 39.73 -41.69
CA THR A 1241 -22.33 39.84 -42.97
C THR A 1241 -22.78 41.07 -43.74
N GLU A 1242 -21.89 41.59 -44.58
CA GLU A 1242 -22.18 42.70 -45.48
C GLU A 1242 -22.78 42.23 -46.81
N ALA A 1243 -23.62 43.07 -47.40
CA ALA A 1243 -24.16 42.88 -48.73
C ALA A 1243 -23.76 44.03 -49.65
N TRP A 1244 -23.13 43.69 -50.77
CA TRP A 1244 -22.65 44.67 -51.74
C TRP A 1244 -23.83 45.25 -52.53
N THR A 1245 -23.92 46.58 -52.55
CA THR A 1245 -25.07 47.30 -53.16
C THR A 1245 -24.73 48.01 -54.46
N GLY A 1246 -23.45 48.21 -54.75
CA GLY A 1246 -22.98 48.82 -55.99
C GLY A 1246 -21.45 48.86 -56.05
N ARG A 1247 -20.89 48.98 -57.25
CA ARG A 1247 -19.44 49.09 -57.44
C ARG A 1247 -19.01 50.56 -57.43
N LEU A 1248 -17.96 50.86 -56.68
CA LEU A 1248 -17.30 52.16 -56.65
C LEU A 1248 -16.20 52.25 -57.70
N THR A 1249 -15.77 53.47 -58.02
CA THR A 1249 -14.61 53.67 -58.91
C THR A 1249 -13.34 53.29 -58.16
N GLU A 1250 -12.49 52.45 -58.76
CA GLU A 1250 -11.21 52.08 -58.13
C GLU A 1250 -10.33 53.30 -57.92
N ARG A 1251 -9.69 53.36 -56.74
CA ARG A 1251 -8.75 54.43 -56.42
C ARG A 1251 -7.46 54.27 -57.24
N ASP A 1252 -6.94 55.37 -57.78
CA ASP A 1252 -5.64 55.36 -58.46
C ASP A 1252 -4.50 55.29 -57.42
N TRP A 1253 -4.16 54.07 -57.02
CA TRP A 1253 -3.09 53.82 -56.06
C TRP A 1253 -1.71 54.24 -56.59
N ALA A 1254 -1.50 54.23 -57.92
CA ALA A 1254 -0.21 54.61 -58.50
C ALA A 1254 0.10 56.10 -58.31
N ALA A 1255 -0.94 56.94 -58.20
CA ALA A 1255 -0.81 58.35 -57.87
C ALA A 1255 -0.45 58.61 -56.39
N LEU A 1256 -0.61 57.62 -55.50
CA LEU A 1256 -0.30 57.72 -54.07
C LEU A 1256 1.00 57.01 -53.67
N GLU A 1257 1.46 56.02 -54.46
CA GLU A 1257 2.57 55.15 -54.08
C GLU A 1257 3.93 55.56 -54.68
N ARG A 1258 3.98 56.37 -55.74
CA ARG A 1258 5.20 56.59 -56.53
C ARG A 1258 5.97 57.87 -56.18
N VAL A 1259 7.27 57.86 -56.48
CA VAL A 1259 8.29 58.88 -56.14
C VAL A 1259 7.95 60.36 -56.52
N TRP A 1260 6.99 60.60 -57.41
CA TRP A 1260 6.58 61.95 -57.83
C TRP A 1260 5.24 62.42 -57.23
N SER A 1261 4.64 61.61 -56.34
CA SER A 1261 3.50 62.05 -55.53
C SER A 1261 4.03 62.82 -54.32
N ASP A 1262 3.99 64.15 -54.38
CA ASP A 1262 3.92 64.95 -53.16
C ASP A 1262 2.50 64.77 -52.62
N ALA A 1263 2.32 64.60 -51.31
CA ALA A 1263 1.05 64.30 -50.63
C ALA A 1263 -0.09 65.33 -50.88
N HIS A 1264 0.06 66.27 -51.82
CA HIS A 1264 -0.83 67.41 -52.05
C HIS A 1264 -1.45 67.49 -53.47
N ASP A 1265 -1.06 66.67 -54.46
CA ASP A 1265 -1.48 66.90 -55.86
C ASP A 1265 -2.16 65.72 -56.59
N ALA A 1266 -2.63 64.68 -55.90
CA ALA A 1266 -3.45 63.63 -56.53
C ALA A 1266 -4.96 63.84 -56.23
N PRO A 1267 -5.72 64.57 -57.07
CA PRO A 1267 -7.17 64.49 -57.01
C PRO A 1267 -7.59 63.08 -57.43
N GLY A 1268 -8.20 62.33 -56.51
CA GLY A 1268 -8.74 61.00 -56.79
C GLY A 1268 -9.72 61.06 -57.95
N GLY A 1269 -9.27 60.61 -59.13
CA GLY A 1269 -10.08 60.56 -60.33
C GLY A 1269 -9.30 60.80 -61.62
N GLU A 1270 -8.60 59.77 -62.11
CA GLU A 1270 -8.54 59.39 -63.53
C GLU A 1270 -7.84 58.02 -63.66
N VAL A 1271 -8.61 57.00 -64.06
CA VAL A 1271 -8.09 55.65 -64.39
C VAL A 1271 -7.45 55.71 -65.78
N MET A 1272 -6.14 55.48 -65.91
CA MET A 1272 -5.52 55.17 -67.20
C MET A 1272 -5.42 53.65 -67.34
N GLY A 1273 -6.18 53.12 -68.32
CA GLY A 1273 -6.30 51.68 -68.61
C GLY A 1273 -5.23 51.10 -69.53
#